data_AF-A0A2V8P1I0-F1
#
_entry.id   AF-A0A2V8P1I0-F1
#
_cell.length_a   1.000
_cell.length_b   1.000
_cell.length_c   1.000
_cell.angle_alpha   90.00
_cell.angle_beta   90.00
_cell.angle_gamma   90.00
#
_symmetry.space_group_name_H-M   'P 1'
#
loop_
_entity.id
_entity.type
_entity.pdbx_description
1 polymer ?
#
loop_
_entity_poly.entity_id
_entity_poly.type
_entity_poly.pdbx_seq_one_letter_code
_entity_poly.pdbx_strand_id
1 'polypeptide(L)'
;INDVAVSNDFDPSAVFTVSLSAVNNDFVEFGYATADGTAIAERDYRSFSGNGLLQPGEYQTLFQIDIIADDNRLATHDPRMFTVNLSNPVGATIADGQGVCTINDHIPTFCELNPNANGCHPPSRQDDCPITRSSQNMGTINLSRQFRDEVLAQTPRGQKYTQAYYRFAGEVVELLVFNPRLLWRTSQALERYKPIMQTLVSRSEATTESAQRAEISISTQDLEAVDDLLKDIEAEGSQQLRQTLAEIRSDLRDPQAQAEFGVKVMSGDSDLPSVPNDDRATGPMRSVSTYPPTDSTMAARATEAYGNLPLRFEINQGQAAREVNFISRGNGYTLSLAPNETAFQLRSADVGPGNFGKGVFNPQSDIRNPRSSLLRMKLLGSNPTPRVAGLDRLPTRSNYFIGSDAKSWRTNIPNFSKVQYEQIYPGVNLDYYGNQRQLEYDFTVTPGADPATIKLGIDGANKVEIDDQGDLVLHTTSGIVRQRRPLIYQEVDGIRQEICGGYALLKTQDTGLQSQGSYLVAFRVGAYDRSRPLVIDPVLVYSTYLGGGGEEKGNAITVDAAGNAYVIGFTDSTNFPVANPRQASFGGPPQDVFVAKLNPAGTGVVYATYLGGEGQDHGSGIAVDTAGNAYITGYTGSRNFPVANAVQPTLHGSFNAFVAKLDAFVAKLDATGANLAYSTYLGGTIGEFGSGITVDAAGNAYVTGVTTSTNFPTANALQPAFGGGLSDAFVTKLSPAGTQLIYSTYLGGSGTDGATSIALDTTGNVHLTGVTSSTNFPLANPLQGTFGGGDLDAFVTKLNAVGTQLIYSTYLGGGGSDRGFRLAVDRNGNSYVAGDTDSANFPVRGPLQDFSGGGGDAFIAKFNSAGVMSYGTYLGGTGLDGATALAVDAAGRAYVTGYTESANFPTVNPLPGSIAGGFNAFVTKLNAAGTAIAYSTYLGGSGSDAGFGIAVDSSGSVYVLGQTDSRNFPTVNPSQPNNAGGLFDLFISKLVDTSPASHDISGLVLDPQGNALANSTITISGSQSRTTTTGSGGAYAVPNLPAGGSYTVTPSLSGYAFNPPSRNIEDLVADQAANFTALRISGSTFLLNAAGYTVTEGCSVASIAVNRTGDISQAATVDYETKDATALQRSDYTLASGTLSFSAGETGKTFDVLITRDAYTEGNETVNLSLSNPTGGATLGAPSTVTLTIIDDPVATGTQPIDDAGTFVCQHYHDFLNRQSDASGLAFWTNEMTSCGSNQACIELKRINVSAAFFLSIEFQNTGYLVERIYK
;
A
#
# COMPACT_ATOMS: atom_id res chain seq x y z
N ILE A 1 14.52 7.74 -30.60
CA ILE A 1 13.04 7.77 -30.40
C ILE A 1 12.52 6.42 -30.91
N ASN A 2 11.41 5.86 -30.44
CA ASN A 2 10.93 4.58 -30.99
C ASN A 2 10.08 4.74 -32.25
N ASP A 3 10.02 3.68 -33.06
CA ASP A 3 9.01 3.50 -34.10
C ASP A 3 7.74 2.91 -33.49
N VAL A 4 6.59 3.21 -34.10
CA VAL A 4 5.25 2.87 -33.60
C VAL A 4 4.41 2.30 -34.74
N ALA A 5 3.57 1.29 -34.47
CA ALA A 5 2.56 0.81 -35.41
C ALA A 5 1.19 0.84 -34.76
N VAL A 6 0.19 1.36 -35.46
CA VAL A 6 -1.19 1.57 -34.96
C VAL A 6 -2.21 1.20 -36.02
N SER A 7 -3.45 0.91 -35.60
CA SER A 7 -4.58 0.75 -36.51
C SER A 7 -5.54 1.94 -36.43
N ASN A 8 -5.86 2.56 -37.56
CA ASN A 8 -6.75 3.72 -37.63
C ASN A 8 -8.21 3.43 -37.21
N ASP A 9 -8.59 2.16 -37.08
CA ASP A 9 -9.94 1.73 -36.70
C ASP A 9 -10.12 1.43 -35.21
N PHE A 10 -9.03 1.25 -34.45
CA PHE A 10 -9.05 0.83 -33.04
C PHE A 10 -8.20 1.69 -32.12
N ASP A 11 -7.15 2.32 -32.64
CA ASP A 11 -6.21 3.13 -31.86
C ASP A 11 -6.42 4.61 -32.16
N PRO A 12 -6.92 5.42 -31.21
CA PRO A 12 -7.16 6.84 -31.44
C PRO A 12 -5.87 7.68 -31.47
N SER A 13 -4.73 7.13 -31.08
CA SER A 13 -3.45 7.85 -30.99
C SER A 13 -2.23 6.92 -31.08
N ALA A 14 -1.12 7.41 -31.65
CA ALA A 14 0.19 6.78 -31.62
C ALA A 14 1.06 7.36 -30.49
N VAL A 15 1.66 6.49 -29.66
CA VAL A 15 2.48 6.90 -28.50
C VAL A 15 3.97 6.78 -28.83
N PHE A 16 4.69 7.91 -28.81
CA PHE A 16 6.13 7.96 -29.02
C PHE A 16 6.87 8.16 -27.70
N THR A 17 7.99 7.46 -27.55
CA THR A 17 8.92 7.50 -26.42
C THR A 17 10.27 8.02 -26.87
N VAL A 18 10.78 9.03 -26.18
CA VAL A 18 12.14 9.56 -26.34
C VAL A 18 12.94 9.19 -25.10
N SER A 19 14.03 8.43 -25.31
CA SER A 19 14.90 7.93 -24.23
C SER A 19 16.32 8.48 -24.38
N LEU A 20 16.98 8.74 -23.26
CA LEU A 20 18.42 9.01 -23.21
C LEU A 20 19.20 7.69 -23.36
N SER A 21 20.47 7.74 -23.76
CA SER A 21 21.32 6.54 -23.73
C SER A 21 21.86 6.22 -22.32
N ALA A 22 21.84 7.19 -21.42
CA ALA A 22 22.16 7.08 -20.00
C ALA A 22 21.44 8.18 -19.22
N VAL A 23 21.22 7.97 -17.91
CA VAL A 23 20.58 8.96 -17.03
C VAL A 23 21.42 10.24 -16.96
N ASN A 24 20.80 11.40 -17.16
CA ASN A 24 21.43 12.71 -17.06
C ASN A 24 21.00 13.41 -15.75
N ASN A 25 21.93 14.08 -15.08
CA ASN A 25 21.66 14.80 -13.83
C ASN A 25 21.34 16.29 -14.05
N ASP A 26 21.35 16.75 -15.30
CA ASP A 26 20.84 18.06 -15.72
C ASP A 26 19.61 17.87 -16.63
N PHE A 27 18.82 18.92 -16.80
CA PHE A 27 17.65 18.90 -17.67
C PHE A 27 18.07 18.65 -19.13
N VAL A 28 17.26 17.86 -19.85
CA VAL A 28 17.41 17.69 -21.30
C VAL A 28 16.16 18.20 -21.99
N GLU A 29 16.34 19.22 -22.84
CA GLU A 29 15.28 19.77 -23.69
C GLU A 29 15.49 19.35 -25.13
N PHE A 30 14.40 19.13 -25.86
CA PHE A 30 14.43 18.90 -27.30
C PHE A 30 13.12 19.36 -27.94
N GLY A 31 13.18 19.88 -29.16
CA GLY A 31 11.99 20.06 -29.98
C GLY A 31 11.60 18.76 -30.69
N TYR A 32 10.33 18.58 -30.98
CA TYR A 32 9.85 17.53 -31.88
C TYR A 32 8.74 18.04 -32.77
N ALA A 33 8.70 17.55 -34.01
CA ALA A 33 7.66 17.90 -34.97
C ALA A 33 7.35 16.70 -35.88
N THR A 34 6.07 16.48 -36.15
CA THR A 34 5.64 15.50 -37.15
C THR A 34 5.96 15.99 -38.56
N ALA A 35 6.31 15.08 -39.46
CA ALA A 35 6.43 15.33 -40.88
C ALA A 35 5.75 14.21 -41.69
N ASP A 36 5.01 14.63 -42.71
CA ASP A 36 4.28 13.74 -43.62
C ASP A 36 5.21 12.76 -44.33
N GLY A 37 4.73 11.54 -44.49
CA GLY A 37 5.32 10.51 -45.35
C GLY A 37 4.31 10.08 -46.41
N THR A 38 3.90 8.81 -46.37
CA THR A 38 2.72 8.35 -47.13
C THR A 38 1.40 8.66 -46.41
N ALA A 39 1.45 8.88 -45.08
CA ALA A 39 0.38 9.50 -44.29
C ALA A 39 0.51 11.02 -44.34
N ILE A 40 -0.62 11.72 -44.47
CA ILE A 40 -0.73 13.18 -44.61
C ILE A 40 -1.42 13.78 -43.38
N ALA A 41 -0.83 14.83 -42.82
CA ALA A 41 -1.36 15.54 -41.67
C ALA A 41 -2.78 16.08 -41.88
N GLU A 42 -3.57 16.09 -40.82
CA GLU A 42 -4.99 16.45 -40.74
C GLU A 42 -5.93 15.59 -41.59
N ARG A 43 -5.38 14.61 -42.32
CA ARG A 43 -6.16 13.56 -42.99
C ARG A 43 -6.01 12.22 -42.28
N ASP A 44 -4.78 11.79 -42.04
CA ASP A 44 -4.47 10.47 -41.48
C ASP A 44 -4.02 10.56 -39.99
N TYR A 45 -3.46 11.69 -39.59
CA TYR A 45 -3.02 11.98 -38.22
C TYR A 45 -3.03 13.49 -37.97
N ARG A 46 -3.14 13.96 -36.73
CA ARG A 46 -3.06 15.41 -36.45
C ARG A 46 -1.61 15.86 -36.38
N SER A 47 -1.29 16.91 -37.13
CA SER A 47 0.03 17.53 -37.09
C SER A 47 0.32 18.03 -35.68
N PHE A 48 1.54 17.75 -35.21
CA PHE A 48 1.92 18.09 -33.86
C PHE A 48 3.38 18.54 -33.82
N SER A 49 3.63 19.63 -33.10
CA SER A 49 4.99 20.06 -32.79
C SER A 49 5.02 20.65 -31.40
N GLY A 50 6.11 20.41 -30.68
CA GLY A 50 6.26 20.82 -29.30
C GLY A 50 7.70 20.69 -28.83
N ASN A 51 7.90 20.98 -27.55
CA ASN A 51 9.16 20.76 -26.87
C ASN A 51 8.96 19.67 -25.81
N GLY A 52 9.88 18.71 -25.77
CA GLY A 52 9.99 17.70 -24.74
C GLY A 52 11.03 18.12 -23.71
N LEU A 53 10.77 17.77 -22.46
CA LEU A 53 11.66 18.00 -21.33
C LEU A 53 11.80 16.69 -20.56
N LEU A 54 13.04 16.29 -20.30
CA LEU A 54 13.41 15.24 -19.36
C LEU A 54 14.03 15.90 -18.13
N GLN A 55 13.47 15.65 -16.96
CA GLN A 55 13.99 16.18 -15.70
C GLN A 55 15.31 15.51 -15.32
N PRO A 56 16.14 16.14 -14.47
CA PRO A 56 17.29 15.49 -13.84
C PRO A 56 16.92 14.12 -13.24
N GLY A 57 17.59 13.05 -13.66
CA GLY A 57 17.33 11.69 -13.19
C GLY A 57 16.29 10.90 -14.00
N GLU A 58 15.53 11.56 -14.90
CA GLU A 58 14.62 10.88 -15.82
C GLU A 58 15.38 10.34 -17.04
N TYR A 59 15.00 9.13 -17.48
CA TYR A 59 15.64 8.46 -18.62
C TYR A 59 14.77 8.48 -19.88
N GLN A 60 13.45 8.64 -19.76
CA GLN A 60 12.52 8.62 -20.89
C GLN A 60 11.28 9.47 -20.65
N THR A 61 10.69 9.99 -21.72
CA THR A 61 9.45 10.77 -21.72
C THR A 61 8.60 10.35 -22.92
N LEU A 62 7.28 10.47 -22.81
CA LEU A 62 6.33 10.05 -23.84
C LEU A 62 5.40 11.19 -24.26
N PHE A 63 4.95 11.14 -25.51
CA PHE A 63 3.92 12.02 -26.04
C PHE A 63 3.05 11.27 -27.07
N GLN A 64 1.85 11.78 -27.29
CA GLN A 64 0.83 11.14 -28.12
C GLN A 64 0.54 11.98 -29.36
N ILE A 65 0.38 11.32 -30.50
CA ILE A 65 -0.06 11.92 -31.77
C ILE A 65 -1.41 11.31 -32.14
N ASP A 66 -2.45 12.12 -32.23
CA ASP A 66 -3.81 11.65 -32.58
C ASP A 66 -3.83 11.07 -34.00
N ILE A 67 -4.44 9.89 -34.16
CA ILE A 67 -4.68 9.26 -35.46
C ILE A 67 -6.11 9.59 -35.89
N ILE A 68 -6.26 10.02 -37.14
CA ILE A 68 -7.56 10.40 -37.68
C ILE A 68 -8.14 9.17 -38.39
N ALA A 69 -9.29 8.71 -37.91
CA ALA A 69 -9.99 7.57 -38.49
C ALA A 69 -10.47 7.88 -39.91
N ASP A 70 -10.38 6.90 -40.82
CA ASP A 70 -10.85 7.04 -42.20
C ASP A 70 -12.37 7.26 -42.25
N ASP A 71 -12.81 8.05 -43.22
CA ASP A 71 -14.23 8.31 -43.50
C ASP A 71 -14.96 7.09 -44.12
N ASN A 72 -14.21 6.13 -44.64
CA ASN A 72 -14.71 4.91 -45.25
C ASN A 72 -13.95 3.67 -44.75
N ARG A 73 -14.43 3.09 -43.64
CA ARG A 73 -13.89 1.89 -42.96
C ARG A 73 -13.84 0.59 -43.79
N LEU A 74 -14.23 0.64 -45.07
CA LEU A 74 -14.24 -0.51 -46.00
C LEU A 74 -13.19 -0.39 -47.10
N ALA A 75 -12.50 0.74 -47.20
CA ALA A 75 -11.43 0.93 -48.17
C ALA A 75 -10.11 0.44 -47.55
N THR A 76 -9.51 -0.61 -48.12
CA THR A 76 -8.16 -1.04 -47.75
C THR A 76 -7.12 -0.18 -48.47
N HIS A 77 -6.33 0.59 -47.72
CA HIS A 77 -5.16 1.30 -48.21
C HIS A 77 -3.88 0.52 -47.86
N ASP A 78 -2.83 0.73 -48.66
CA ASP A 78 -1.49 0.29 -48.29
C ASP A 78 -1.04 1.00 -47.00
N PRO A 79 -0.21 0.38 -46.13
CA PRO A 79 0.26 0.98 -44.89
C PRO A 79 0.82 2.40 -45.11
N ARG A 80 0.26 3.36 -44.36
CA ARG A 80 0.60 4.78 -44.46
C ARG A 80 1.53 5.17 -43.32
N MET A 81 2.57 5.94 -43.60
CA MET A 81 3.59 6.28 -42.60
C MET A 81 3.75 7.80 -42.47
N PHE A 82 3.90 8.28 -41.25
CA PHE A 82 4.43 9.61 -40.95
C PHE A 82 5.61 9.50 -39.99
N THR A 83 6.38 10.58 -39.86
CA THR A 83 7.57 10.60 -38.99
C THR A 83 7.46 11.67 -37.92
N VAL A 84 8.16 11.47 -36.80
CA VAL A 84 8.37 12.48 -35.76
C VAL A 84 9.86 12.78 -35.69
N ASN A 85 10.23 14.02 -36.00
CA ASN A 85 11.61 14.48 -36.07
C ASN A 85 11.98 15.28 -34.81
N LEU A 86 13.03 14.84 -34.13
CA LEU A 86 13.63 15.56 -33.00
C LEU A 86 14.56 16.68 -33.49
N SER A 87 14.58 17.81 -32.80
CA SER A 87 15.38 18.99 -33.13
C SER A 87 15.82 19.76 -31.89
N ASN A 88 16.74 20.72 -32.06
CA ASN A 88 17.16 21.67 -31.02
C ASN A 88 17.48 21.05 -29.63
N PRO A 89 18.29 19.97 -29.55
CA PRO A 89 18.57 19.36 -28.26
C PRO A 89 19.47 20.28 -27.40
N VAL A 90 19.12 20.45 -26.13
CA VAL A 90 19.92 21.14 -25.10
C VAL A 90 20.15 20.15 -23.96
N GLY A 91 21.40 19.97 -23.54
CA GLY A 91 21.77 19.01 -22.49
C GLY A 91 22.01 17.56 -22.98
N ALA A 92 21.76 17.26 -24.27
CA ALA A 92 22.09 15.98 -24.90
C ALA A 92 22.38 16.14 -26.41
N THR A 93 22.83 15.06 -27.06
CA THR A 93 22.95 14.97 -28.53
C THR A 93 21.96 13.94 -29.07
N ILE A 94 21.29 14.25 -30.19
CA ILE A 94 20.35 13.32 -30.83
C ILE A 94 21.14 12.24 -31.58
N ALA A 95 21.05 10.99 -31.11
CA ALA A 95 21.66 9.83 -31.76
C ALA A 95 20.74 9.20 -32.82
N ASP A 96 19.45 9.16 -32.50
CA ASP A 96 18.38 8.77 -33.41
C ASP A 96 17.27 9.84 -33.31
N GLY A 97 17.11 10.58 -34.40
CA GLY A 97 16.30 11.79 -34.47
C GLY A 97 14.96 11.62 -35.13
N GLN A 98 14.58 10.41 -35.56
CA GLN A 98 13.35 10.22 -36.31
C GLN A 98 12.64 8.94 -35.86
N GLY A 99 11.43 9.08 -35.30
CA GLY A 99 10.54 7.95 -35.05
C GLY A 99 9.53 7.83 -36.18
N VAL A 100 9.28 6.63 -36.67
CA VAL A 100 8.32 6.36 -37.75
C VAL A 100 7.04 5.76 -37.15
N CYS A 101 5.88 6.33 -37.47
CA CYS A 101 4.59 5.70 -37.22
C CYS A 101 4.06 5.06 -38.50
N THR A 102 3.71 3.78 -38.43
CA THR A 102 2.99 3.05 -39.48
C THR A 102 1.52 2.88 -39.08
N ILE A 103 0.62 3.44 -39.88
CA ILE A 103 -0.83 3.31 -39.77
C ILE A 103 -1.28 2.17 -40.69
N ASN A 104 -1.88 1.13 -40.11
CA ASN A 104 -2.40 -0.03 -40.82
C ASN A 104 -3.92 -0.03 -40.85
N ASP A 105 -4.51 -0.37 -42.00
CA ASP A 105 -5.96 -0.46 -42.16
C ASP A 105 -6.49 -1.81 -41.67
N HIS A 106 -7.72 -1.81 -41.15
CA HIS A 106 -8.45 -3.04 -40.89
C HIS A 106 -8.73 -3.80 -42.19
N ILE A 107 -8.57 -5.13 -42.16
CA ILE A 107 -8.98 -6.00 -43.28
C ILE A 107 -10.48 -6.28 -43.10
N PRO A 108 -11.37 -5.77 -43.97
CA PRO A 108 -12.81 -5.89 -43.78
C PRO A 108 -13.27 -7.35 -43.79
N THR A 109 -14.21 -7.67 -42.92
CA THR A 109 -14.80 -9.01 -42.85
C THR A 109 -15.83 -9.25 -43.98
N PHE A 110 -16.20 -10.51 -44.22
CA PHE A 110 -17.10 -10.89 -45.32
C PHE A 110 -18.48 -10.20 -45.28
N CYS A 111 -19.04 -9.93 -44.09
CA CYS A 111 -20.33 -9.22 -43.94
C CYS A 111 -20.22 -7.72 -44.19
N GLU A 112 -19.06 -7.12 -43.95
CA GLU A 112 -18.79 -5.70 -44.18
C GLU A 112 -18.63 -5.38 -45.67
N LEU A 113 -18.08 -6.32 -46.45
CA LEU A 113 -17.98 -6.23 -47.91
C LEU A 113 -19.29 -6.63 -48.63
N ASN A 114 -20.12 -7.46 -48.00
CA ASN A 114 -21.39 -7.95 -48.57
C ASN A 114 -22.57 -7.74 -47.59
N PRO A 115 -22.99 -6.49 -47.34
CA PRO A 115 -24.03 -6.18 -46.36
C PRO A 115 -25.42 -6.72 -46.71
N ASN A 116 -25.60 -7.26 -47.92
CA ASN A 116 -26.83 -7.88 -48.41
C ASN A 116 -26.71 -9.40 -48.64
N ALA A 117 -25.59 -10.03 -48.26
CA ALA A 117 -25.50 -11.49 -48.26
C ALA A 117 -26.40 -12.05 -47.14
N ASN A 118 -27.07 -13.18 -47.40
CA ASN A 118 -27.94 -13.83 -46.42
C ASN A 118 -27.12 -14.16 -45.16
N GLY A 119 -27.42 -13.46 -44.07
CA GLY A 119 -26.68 -13.52 -42.81
C GLY A 119 -26.29 -12.15 -42.23
N CYS A 120 -26.39 -11.06 -42.99
CA CYS A 120 -26.05 -9.71 -42.52
C CYS A 120 -27.26 -8.75 -42.70
N HIS A 121 -27.72 -8.07 -41.65
CA HIS A 121 -28.91 -7.18 -41.66
C HIS A 121 -28.68 -5.84 -40.93
N PRO A 122 -29.18 -4.68 -41.44
CA PRO A 122 -29.07 -3.37 -40.80
C PRO A 122 -30.33 -2.95 -39.99
N PRO A 123 -30.24 -2.09 -38.96
CA PRO A 123 -31.38 -1.75 -38.10
C PRO A 123 -32.16 -0.51 -38.58
N SER A 124 -33.50 -0.55 -38.51
CA SER A 124 -34.35 0.66 -38.64
C SER A 124 -35.52 0.66 -37.65
N ARG A 125 -36.06 1.86 -37.39
CA ARG A 125 -36.78 2.35 -36.20
C ARG A 125 -38.24 1.88 -35.99
N GLN A 126 -38.61 1.97 -34.70
CA GLN A 126 -39.92 2.26 -34.06
C GLN A 126 -40.95 1.14 -33.76
N ASP A 127 -41.24 1.07 -32.45
CA ASP A 127 -42.51 0.78 -31.74
C ASP A 127 -43.18 -0.60 -31.91
N ASP A 128 -42.79 -1.55 -31.05
CA ASP A 128 -43.64 -2.20 -30.02
C ASP A 128 -42.92 -3.42 -29.41
N CYS A 129 -43.01 -3.60 -28.09
CA CYS A 129 -42.32 -4.63 -27.30
C CYS A 129 -42.78 -6.06 -27.71
N PRO A 130 -41.87 -7.05 -27.85
CA PRO A 130 -41.20 -7.64 -26.69
C PRO A 130 -39.67 -7.67 -26.81
N ILE A 131 -39.05 -7.32 -25.68
CA ILE A 131 -37.62 -7.16 -25.39
C ILE A 131 -36.76 -8.30 -25.97
N THR A 132 -36.04 -8.04 -27.05
CA THR A 132 -34.82 -8.78 -27.42
C THR A 132 -33.60 -7.91 -27.15
N ARG A 133 -32.79 -8.37 -26.21
CA ARG A 133 -31.59 -7.77 -25.64
C ARG A 133 -30.47 -7.62 -26.69
N SER A 134 -29.65 -6.56 -26.58
CA SER A 134 -28.45 -6.34 -27.40
C SER A 134 -27.39 -7.43 -27.17
N SER A 135 -26.66 -7.78 -28.23
CA SER A 135 -26.37 -9.17 -28.58
C SER A 135 -24.88 -9.55 -28.68
N GLN A 136 -23.95 -8.88 -27.98
CA GLN A 136 -22.52 -9.24 -28.12
C GLN A 136 -21.95 -10.14 -27.01
N ASN A 137 -22.34 -10.01 -25.74
CA ASN A 137 -21.88 -10.93 -24.66
C ASN A 137 -22.86 -12.05 -24.27
N MET A 138 -24.07 -12.07 -24.84
CA MET A 138 -24.94 -13.26 -24.81
C MET A 138 -24.46 -14.39 -25.74
N GLY A 139 -23.49 -14.11 -26.62
CA GLY A 139 -23.02 -15.06 -27.64
C GLY A 139 -22.22 -16.23 -27.07
N THR A 140 -21.34 -15.99 -26.09
CA THR A 140 -20.40 -17.02 -25.61
C THR A 140 -21.07 -18.06 -24.70
N ILE A 141 -21.97 -17.64 -23.80
CA ILE A 141 -22.73 -18.57 -22.93
C ILE A 141 -23.72 -19.41 -23.74
N ASN A 142 -24.37 -18.82 -24.76
CA ASN A 142 -25.25 -19.57 -25.67
C ASN A 142 -24.45 -20.52 -26.58
N LEU A 143 -23.29 -20.08 -27.07
CA LEU A 143 -22.40 -20.91 -27.87
C LEU A 143 -21.89 -22.13 -27.09
N SER A 144 -21.43 -21.95 -25.85
CA SER A 144 -20.98 -23.07 -25.00
C SER A 144 -22.13 -24.05 -24.71
N ARG A 145 -23.36 -23.55 -24.57
CA ARG A 145 -24.57 -24.37 -24.41
C ARG A 145 -24.88 -25.18 -25.67
N GLN A 146 -24.87 -24.53 -26.84
CA GLN A 146 -25.08 -25.19 -28.13
C GLN A 146 -23.99 -26.21 -28.44
N PHE A 147 -22.72 -25.85 -28.22
CA PHE A 147 -21.60 -26.76 -28.39
C PHE A 147 -21.75 -28.04 -27.56
N ARG A 148 -22.16 -27.90 -26.30
CA ARG A 148 -22.47 -29.05 -25.44
C ARG A 148 -23.64 -29.87 -25.96
N ASP A 149 -24.77 -29.23 -26.25
CA ASP A 149 -26.03 -29.92 -26.55
C ASP A 149 -26.08 -30.51 -27.96
N GLU A 150 -25.34 -29.93 -28.91
CA GLU A 150 -25.43 -30.27 -30.33
C GLU A 150 -24.18 -30.96 -30.86
N VAL A 151 -23.01 -30.74 -30.23
CA VAL A 151 -21.73 -31.35 -30.64
C VAL A 151 -21.32 -32.45 -29.65
N LEU A 152 -21.14 -32.12 -28.36
CA LEU A 152 -20.68 -33.10 -27.37
C LEU A 152 -21.71 -34.21 -27.10
N ALA A 153 -23.02 -33.90 -27.16
CA ALA A 153 -24.07 -34.89 -26.95
C ALA A 153 -24.13 -35.99 -28.03
N GLN A 154 -23.49 -35.79 -29.19
CA GLN A 154 -23.57 -36.70 -30.34
C GLN A 154 -22.61 -37.89 -30.26
N THR A 155 -21.64 -37.87 -29.33
CA THR A 155 -20.59 -38.88 -29.26
C THR A 155 -20.48 -39.49 -27.85
N PRO A 156 -20.14 -40.78 -27.70
CA PRO A 156 -19.96 -41.40 -26.40
C PRO A 156 -18.94 -40.69 -25.50
N ARG A 157 -17.80 -40.22 -26.05
CA ARG A 157 -16.81 -39.44 -25.27
C ARG A 157 -17.33 -38.05 -24.91
N GLY A 158 -18.05 -37.38 -25.81
CA GLY A 158 -18.63 -36.06 -25.53
C GLY A 158 -19.73 -36.08 -24.46
N GLN A 159 -20.53 -37.15 -24.41
CA GLN A 159 -21.50 -37.37 -23.33
C GLN A 159 -20.80 -37.56 -21.97
N LYS A 160 -19.66 -38.25 -21.94
CA LYS A 160 -18.82 -38.39 -20.74
C LYS A 160 -18.24 -37.05 -20.27
N TYR A 161 -17.74 -36.21 -21.18
CA TYR A 161 -17.23 -34.87 -20.84
C TYR A 161 -18.34 -33.92 -20.35
N THR A 162 -19.52 -34.02 -20.95
CA THR A 162 -20.70 -33.26 -20.50
C THR A 162 -21.09 -33.65 -19.06
N GLN A 163 -21.04 -34.94 -18.73
CA GLN A 163 -21.25 -35.40 -17.35
C GLN A 163 -20.15 -34.90 -16.39
N ALA A 164 -18.89 -34.84 -16.83
CA ALA A 164 -17.79 -34.29 -16.05
C ALA A 164 -17.99 -32.79 -15.77
N TYR A 165 -18.31 -32.00 -16.80
CA TYR A 165 -18.61 -30.56 -16.68
C TYR A 165 -19.65 -30.29 -15.59
N TYR A 166 -20.75 -31.03 -15.58
CA TYR A 166 -21.82 -30.86 -14.59
C TYR A 166 -21.49 -31.40 -13.20
N ARG A 167 -20.74 -32.50 -13.14
CA ARG A 167 -20.28 -33.11 -11.88
C ARG A 167 -19.39 -32.15 -11.09
N PHE A 168 -18.57 -31.37 -11.79
CA PHE A 168 -17.61 -30.46 -11.19
C PHE A 168 -17.98 -28.98 -11.38
N ALA A 169 -19.15 -28.65 -11.95
CA ALA A 169 -19.53 -27.26 -12.25
C ALA A 169 -19.48 -26.35 -11.02
N GLY A 170 -19.96 -26.82 -9.87
CA GLY A 170 -19.90 -26.04 -8.62
C GLY A 170 -18.47 -25.82 -8.12
N GLU A 171 -17.65 -26.87 -8.15
CA GLU A 171 -16.24 -26.82 -7.78
C GLU A 171 -15.43 -25.94 -8.74
N VAL A 172 -15.70 -26.03 -10.05
CA VAL A 172 -15.07 -25.21 -11.08
C VAL A 172 -15.55 -23.76 -11.00
N VAL A 173 -16.82 -23.50 -10.71
CA VAL A 173 -17.32 -22.12 -10.47
C VAL A 173 -16.68 -21.55 -9.21
N GLU A 174 -16.54 -22.32 -8.14
CA GLU A 174 -15.80 -21.87 -6.96
C GLU A 174 -14.33 -21.61 -7.31
N LEU A 175 -13.66 -22.52 -8.02
CA LEU A 175 -12.29 -22.29 -8.49
C LEU A 175 -12.21 -21.06 -9.40
N LEU A 176 -13.17 -20.80 -10.28
CA LEU A 176 -13.12 -19.63 -11.16
C LEU A 176 -13.48 -18.33 -10.44
N VAL A 177 -14.39 -18.38 -9.48
CA VAL A 177 -14.80 -17.21 -8.67
C VAL A 177 -13.73 -16.88 -7.64
N PHE A 178 -13.10 -17.87 -7.02
CA PHE A 178 -12.17 -17.71 -5.90
C PHE A 178 -10.70 -18.02 -6.26
N ASN A 179 -10.40 -18.46 -7.49
CA ASN A 179 -9.05 -18.52 -8.05
C ASN A 179 -8.92 -17.63 -9.32
N PRO A 180 -8.34 -16.44 -9.14
CA PRO A 180 -8.13 -15.45 -10.21
C PRO A 180 -7.22 -15.90 -11.37
N ARG A 181 -6.17 -16.69 -11.10
CA ARG A 181 -5.25 -17.23 -12.13
C ARG A 181 -6.00 -18.12 -13.10
N LEU A 182 -6.88 -18.98 -12.57
CA LEU A 182 -7.71 -19.90 -13.33
C LEU A 182 -8.71 -19.15 -14.22
N LEU A 183 -9.35 -18.11 -13.71
CA LEU A 183 -10.31 -17.32 -14.49
C LEU A 183 -9.63 -16.57 -15.65
N TRP A 184 -8.48 -15.95 -15.42
CA TRP A 184 -7.73 -15.25 -16.47
C TRP A 184 -7.18 -16.20 -17.55
N ARG A 185 -6.66 -17.37 -17.17
CA ARG A 185 -6.28 -18.40 -18.16
C ARG A 185 -7.49 -18.95 -18.91
N THR A 186 -8.65 -19.02 -18.25
CA THR A 186 -9.90 -19.41 -18.88
C THR A 186 -10.35 -18.41 -19.92
N SER A 187 -10.24 -17.09 -19.67
CA SER A 187 -10.61 -16.06 -20.65
C SER A 187 -9.68 -16.07 -21.87
N GLN A 188 -8.37 -16.24 -21.68
CA GLN A 188 -7.41 -16.37 -22.79
C GLN A 188 -7.66 -17.61 -23.66
N ALA A 189 -7.93 -18.75 -23.02
CA ALA A 189 -8.29 -19.97 -23.73
C ALA A 189 -9.62 -19.76 -24.48
N LEU A 190 -10.63 -19.21 -23.82
CA LEU A 190 -11.97 -19.03 -24.38
C LEU A 190 -11.94 -18.18 -25.66
N GLU A 191 -11.18 -17.10 -25.69
CA GLU A 191 -11.02 -16.27 -26.90
C GLU A 191 -10.37 -17.03 -28.06
N ARG A 192 -9.43 -17.95 -27.79
CA ARG A 192 -8.82 -18.81 -28.82
C ARG A 192 -9.76 -19.89 -29.36
N TYR A 193 -10.63 -20.46 -28.51
CA TYR A 193 -11.51 -21.59 -28.91
C TYR A 193 -12.89 -21.19 -29.38
N LYS A 194 -13.35 -19.98 -29.07
CA LYS A 194 -14.65 -19.47 -29.49
C LYS A 194 -14.92 -19.63 -31.00
N PRO A 195 -13.97 -19.37 -31.93
CA PRO A 195 -14.16 -19.62 -33.36
C PRO A 195 -14.29 -21.12 -33.72
N ILE A 196 -13.56 -21.98 -33.00
CA ILE A 196 -13.57 -23.44 -33.22
C ILE A 196 -14.92 -24.01 -32.75
N MET A 197 -15.40 -23.61 -31.56
CA MET A 197 -16.72 -23.99 -31.05
C MET A 197 -17.85 -23.53 -31.97
N GLN A 198 -17.78 -22.29 -32.49
CA GLN A 198 -18.75 -21.77 -33.46
C GLN A 198 -18.80 -22.60 -34.73
N THR A 199 -17.64 -23.01 -35.24
CA THR A 199 -17.53 -23.83 -36.45
C THR A 199 -18.10 -25.24 -36.22
N LEU A 200 -17.84 -25.84 -35.06
CA LEU A 200 -18.35 -27.17 -34.70
C LEU A 200 -19.88 -27.17 -34.52
N VAL A 201 -20.45 -26.14 -33.88
CA VAL A 201 -21.91 -25.97 -33.76
C VAL A 201 -22.57 -25.75 -35.12
N SER A 202 -22.00 -24.85 -35.94
CA SER A 202 -22.54 -24.58 -37.28
C SER A 202 -22.52 -25.83 -38.18
N ARG A 203 -21.55 -26.73 -37.96
CA ARG A 203 -21.46 -28.01 -38.65
C ARG A 203 -22.54 -29.00 -38.19
N SER A 204 -22.83 -29.08 -36.89
CA SER A 204 -23.91 -29.95 -36.38
C SER A 204 -25.29 -29.53 -36.88
N GLU A 205 -25.49 -28.24 -37.17
CA GLU A 205 -26.74 -27.68 -37.70
C GLU A 205 -26.88 -27.78 -39.24
N ALA A 206 -25.82 -28.17 -39.96
CA ALA A 206 -25.81 -28.18 -41.43
C ALA A 206 -26.74 -29.25 -42.03
N THR A 207 -27.49 -28.91 -43.09
CA THR A 207 -28.49 -29.81 -43.72
C THR A 207 -27.98 -30.64 -44.90
N THR A 208 -26.72 -30.48 -45.31
CA THR A 208 -26.11 -31.22 -46.42
C THR A 208 -25.00 -32.15 -45.93
N GLU A 209 -24.98 -33.39 -46.44
CA GLU A 209 -24.05 -34.45 -46.00
C GLU A 209 -22.57 -34.08 -46.25
N SER A 210 -22.30 -33.22 -47.25
CA SER A 210 -20.95 -32.69 -47.53
C SER A 210 -20.47 -31.66 -46.51
N ALA A 211 -21.36 -30.83 -45.97
CA ALA A 211 -21.02 -29.84 -44.94
C ALA A 211 -20.84 -30.51 -43.56
N GLN A 212 -21.65 -31.53 -43.26
CA GLN A 212 -21.52 -32.35 -42.04
C GLN A 212 -20.22 -33.19 -41.99
N ARG A 213 -19.58 -33.46 -43.14
CA ARG A 213 -18.33 -34.25 -43.26
C ARG A 213 -17.07 -33.41 -43.48
N ALA A 214 -17.15 -32.08 -43.45
CA ALA A 214 -15.98 -31.21 -43.60
C ALA A 214 -15.02 -31.39 -42.40
N GLU A 215 -13.74 -31.65 -42.68
CA GLU A 215 -12.68 -31.88 -41.69
C GLU A 215 -12.25 -30.52 -41.08
N ILE A 216 -12.27 -30.37 -39.75
CA ILE A 216 -11.88 -29.13 -39.06
C ILE A 216 -10.42 -29.23 -38.63
N SER A 217 -9.57 -28.39 -39.20
CA SER A 217 -8.15 -28.35 -38.85
C SER A 217 -7.91 -27.43 -37.65
N ILE A 218 -7.21 -27.91 -36.65
CA ILE A 218 -6.73 -27.12 -35.50
C ILE A 218 -5.20 -27.14 -35.43
N SER A 219 -4.59 -26.06 -34.95
CA SER A 219 -3.13 -26.00 -34.78
C SER A 219 -2.70 -26.77 -33.52
N THR A 220 -1.45 -27.25 -33.48
CA THR A 220 -0.87 -27.85 -32.26
C THR A 220 -0.87 -26.85 -31.10
N GLN A 221 -0.66 -25.56 -31.38
CA GLN A 221 -0.63 -24.50 -30.37
C GLN A 221 -2.01 -24.27 -29.73
N ASP A 222 -3.09 -24.41 -30.50
CA ASP A 222 -4.45 -24.39 -29.96
C ASP A 222 -4.74 -25.68 -29.16
N LEU A 223 -4.13 -26.82 -29.46
CA LEU A 223 -4.32 -28.00 -28.60
C LEU A 223 -3.60 -27.84 -27.25
N GLU A 224 -2.39 -27.25 -27.28
CA GLU A 224 -1.55 -27.03 -26.10
C GLU A 224 -2.16 -26.03 -25.12
N ALA A 225 -2.81 -24.96 -25.60
CA ALA A 225 -3.46 -24.00 -24.71
C ALA A 225 -4.70 -24.57 -23.96
N VAL A 226 -5.45 -25.53 -24.53
CA VAL A 226 -6.53 -26.25 -23.79
C VAL A 226 -5.89 -27.14 -22.74
N ASP A 227 -4.86 -27.89 -23.13
CA ASP A 227 -4.16 -28.81 -22.24
C ASP A 227 -3.52 -28.07 -21.06
N ASP A 228 -3.00 -26.86 -21.28
CA ASP A 228 -2.45 -26.02 -20.22
C ASP A 228 -3.53 -25.46 -19.28
N LEU A 229 -4.66 -24.97 -19.81
CA LEU A 229 -5.80 -24.59 -18.96
C LEU A 229 -6.29 -25.77 -18.11
N LEU A 230 -6.45 -26.94 -18.72
CA LEU A 230 -6.88 -28.14 -18.01
C LEU A 230 -5.84 -28.58 -16.97
N LYS A 231 -4.53 -28.38 -17.20
CA LYS A 231 -3.48 -28.60 -16.18
C LYS A 231 -3.62 -27.66 -15.00
N ASP A 232 -3.96 -26.39 -15.22
CA ASP A 232 -4.14 -25.45 -14.12
C ASP A 232 -5.38 -25.79 -13.31
N ILE A 233 -6.50 -26.13 -13.97
CA ILE A 233 -7.72 -26.56 -13.25
C ILE A 233 -7.45 -27.88 -12.52
N GLU A 234 -6.69 -28.78 -13.13
CA GLU A 234 -6.21 -30.02 -12.51
C GLU A 234 -5.31 -29.73 -11.30
N ALA A 235 -4.42 -28.75 -11.36
CA ALA A 235 -3.50 -28.44 -10.27
C ALA A 235 -4.23 -27.99 -8.98
N GLU A 236 -5.42 -27.40 -9.12
CA GLU A 236 -6.16 -26.82 -8.00
C GLU A 236 -7.45 -27.55 -7.63
N GLY A 237 -7.83 -28.53 -8.47
CA GLY A 237 -9.02 -29.32 -8.34
C GLY A 237 -8.89 -30.49 -7.36
N SER A 238 -10.04 -30.94 -6.88
CA SER A 238 -10.19 -32.16 -6.10
C SER A 238 -9.55 -33.36 -6.81
N GLN A 239 -9.21 -34.40 -6.04
CA GLN A 239 -8.62 -35.61 -6.60
C GLN A 239 -9.49 -36.24 -7.71
N GLN A 240 -10.83 -36.18 -7.61
CA GLN A 240 -11.70 -36.70 -8.66
C GLN A 240 -11.77 -35.78 -9.88
N LEU A 241 -11.75 -34.45 -9.70
CA LEU A 241 -11.62 -33.51 -10.80
C LEU A 241 -10.31 -33.77 -11.54
N ARG A 242 -9.20 -33.94 -10.80
CA ARG A 242 -7.88 -34.27 -11.34
C ARG A 242 -7.86 -35.52 -12.22
N GLN A 243 -8.38 -36.63 -11.69
CA GLN A 243 -8.47 -37.88 -12.44
C GLN A 243 -9.30 -37.72 -13.72
N THR A 244 -10.41 -36.98 -13.64
CA THR A 244 -11.30 -36.76 -14.78
C THR A 244 -10.64 -35.85 -15.83
N LEU A 245 -9.94 -34.80 -15.41
CA LEU A 245 -9.22 -33.90 -16.30
C LEU A 245 -8.02 -34.59 -16.95
N ALA A 246 -7.28 -35.43 -16.22
CA ALA A 246 -6.19 -36.22 -16.78
C ALA A 246 -6.67 -37.16 -17.90
N GLU A 247 -7.86 -37.76 -17.75
CA GLU A 247 -8.49 -38.55 -18.81
C GLU A 247 -8.88 -37.70 -20.03
N ILE A 248 -9.52 -36.54 -19.82
CA ILE A 248 -9.89 -35.60 -20.90
C ILE A 248 -8.64 -35.12 -21.65
N ARG A 249 -7.56 -34.81 -20.94
CA ARG A 249 -6.27 -34.39 -21.50
C ARG A 249 -5.59 -35.49 -22.31
N SER A 250 -5.70 -36.74 -21.86
CA SER A 250 -5.25 -37.90 -22.65
C SER A 250 -6.05 -38.03 -23.95
N ASP A 251 -7.37 -37.85 -23.89
CA ASP A 251 -8.23 -37.94 -25.06
C ASP A 251 -7.99 -36.80 -26.07
N LEU A 252 -7.68 -35.58 -25.61
CA LEU A 252 -7.31 -34.45 -26.50
C LEU A 252 -6.15 -34.80 -27.45
N ARG A 253 -5.27 -35.71 -27.04
CA ARG A 253 -4.08 -36.15 -27.81
C ARG A 253 -4.28 -37.48 -28.56
N ASP A 254 -5.43 -38.13 -28.41
CA ASP A 254 -5.74 -39.40 -29.07
C ASP A 254 -6.35 -39.16 -30.47
N PRO A 255 -5.68 -39.60 -31.56
CA PRO A 255 -6.19 -39.42 -32.92
C PRO A 255 -7.57 -40.06 -33.15
N GLN A 256 -7.94 -41.10 -32.40
CA GLN A 256 -9.26 -41.71 -32.49
C GLN A 256 -10.34 -40.81 -31.86
N ALA A 257 -10.02 -40.10 -30.78
CA ALA A 257 -10.92 -39.12 -30.15
C ALA A 257 -11.09 -37.89 -31.05
N GLN A 258 -9.99 -37.40 -31.63
CA GLN A 258 -10.01 -36.27 -32.56
C GLN A 258 -10.89 -36.57 -33.78
N ALA A 259 -10.78 -37.78 -34.34
CA ALA A 259 -11.63 -38.24 -35.43
C ALA A 259 -13.11 -38.40 -35.04
N GLU A 260 -13.42 -38.76 -33.78
CA GLU A 260 -14.79 -38.87 -33.25
C GLU A 260 -15.53 -37.52 -33.28
N PHE A 261 -14.81 -36.41 -33.08
CA PHE A 261 -15.34 -35.04 -33.21
C PHE A 261 -15.10 -34.41 -34.59
N GLY A 262 -14.51 -35.16 -35.54
CA GLY A 262 -14.21 -34.70 -36.89
C GLY A 262 -13.18 -33.55 -36.94
N VAL A 263 -12.22 -33.57 -36.01
CA VAL A 263 -11.12 -32.61 -35.85
C VAL A 263 -9.79 -33.26 -36.24
N LYS A 264 -8.90 -32.51 -36.89
CA LYS A 264 -7.56 -32.95 -37.27
C LYS A 264 -6.51 -31.94 -36.85
N VAL A 265 -5.49 -32.39 -36.12
CA VAL A 265 -4.37 -31.53 -35.71
C VAL A 265 -3.36 -31.46 -36.85
N MET A 266 -3.01 -30.25 -37.29
CA MET A 266 -1.97 -30.04 -38.30
C MET A 266 -0.60 -29.90 -37.63
N SER A 267 0.36 -30.74 -37.99
CA SER A 267 1.75 -30.61 -37.54
C SER A 267 2.37 -29.34 -38.16
N GLY A 268 2.75 -28.38 -37.31
CA GLY A 268 3.55 -27.24 -37.75
C GLY A 268 4.97 -27.67 -38.13
N ASP A 269 5.42 -27.30 -39.32
CA ASP A 269 6.80 -27.46 -39.76
C ASP A 269 7.76 -26.64 -38.89
N SER A 270 8.90 -27.26 -38.63
CA SER A 270 10.06 -26.75 -37.92
C SER A 270 10.78 -25.65 -38.69
N ASP A 271 10.89 -24.46 -38.12
CA ASP A 271 12.04 -23.57 -38.28
C ASP A 271 11.94 -22.41 -37.27
N LEU A 272 12.75 -22.47 -36.21
CA LEU A 272 13.39 -21.35 -35.49
C LEU A 272 14.32 -21.94 -34.39
N PRO A 273 15.43 -21.27 -34.02
CA PRO A 273 16.69 -21.92 -33.66
C PRO A 273 16.78 -22.45 -32.22
N SER A 274 17.56 -23.53 -32.10
CA SER A 274 17.96 -24.20 -30.85
C SER A 274 18.82 -23.33 -29.92
N VAL A 275 18.50 -23.37 -28.62
CA VAL A 275 19.36 -22.98 -27.48
C VAL A 275 19.45 -24.20 -26.54
N PRO A 276 20.62 -24.54 -25.97
CA PRO A 276 21.14 -25.91 -25.97
C PRO A 276 20.68 -26.81 -24.81
N ASN A 277 20.63 -28.12 -25.11
CA ASN A 277 20.59 -29.21 -24.13
C ASN A 277 21.88 -29.25 -23.30
N ASP A 278 21.73 -29.45 -21.99
CA ASP A 278 22.70 -30.20 -21.19
C ASP A 278 22.02 -31.48 -20.68
N ASP A 279 22.27 -32.57 -21.40
CA ASP A 279 21.94 -33.94 -21.00
C ASP A 279 23.03 -34.44 -20.04
N ARG A 280 22.62 -34.95 -18.87
CA ARG A 280 23.30 -36.09 -18.23
C ARG A 280 22.42 -36.86 -17.22
N ALA A 281 21.76 -37.88 -17.78
CA ALA A 281 21.91 -39.30 -17.42
C ALA A 281 21.28 -39.87 -16.12
N THR A 282 20.10 -40.47 -16.30
CA THR A 282 19.72 -41.89 -16.04
C THR A 282 20.24 -42.67 -14.80
N GLY A 283 19.30 -42.96 -13.87
CA GLY A 283 18.96 -44.30 -13.30
C GLY A 283 19.71 -44.81 -12.04
N PRO A 284 19.19 -45.82 -11.28
CA PRO A 284 17.91 -46.56 -11.40
C PRO A 284 17.06 -46.66 -10.10
N MET A 285 15.80 -47.08 -10.27
CA MET A 285 14.93 -47.60 -9.20
C MET A 285 15.53 -48.84 -8.51
N ARG A 286 15.39 -48.93 -7.19
CA ARG A 286 15.52 -50.18 -6.43
C ARG A 286 14.28 -50.44 -5.57
N SER A 287 13.63 -51.56 -5.86
CA SER A 287 12.67 -52.28 -5.02
C SER A 287 13.32 -52.89 -3.77
N VAL A 288 12.51 -53.23 -2.75
CA VAL A 288 12.63 -54.30 -1.71
C VAL A 288 12.12 -53.74 -0.36
N SER A 289 11.40 -54.40 0.54
CA SER A 289 10.46 -55.54 0.56
C SER A 289 9.85 -55.54 1.99
N THR A 290 8.76 -56.27 2.17
CA THR A 290 7.96 -56.47 3.39
C THR A 290 8.61 -57.34 4.49
N TYR A 291 8.29 -57.05 5.78
CA TYR A 291 8.15 -57.88 7.02
C TYR A 291 8.86 -57.36 8.32
N PRO A 292 8.39 -57.71 9.55
CA PRO A 292 7.82 -56.81 10.58
C PRO A 292 8.77 -56.54 11.79
N PRO A 293 8.39 -55.72 12.80
CA PRO A 293 9.35 -55.14 13.75
C PRO A 293 9.63 -56.03 14.97
N THR A 294 10.90 -56.11 15.37
CA THR A 294 11.33 -56.57 16.71
C THR A 294 11.57 -55.38 17.64
N ASP A 295 10.75 -55.35 18.69
CA ASP A 295 10.97 -54.86 20.05
C ASP A 295 12.27 -54.06 20.37
N SER A 296 12.25 -52.76 20.09
CA SER A 296 13.17 -51.76 20.68
C SER A 296 12.50 -50.40 20.96
N THR A 297 11.16 -50.35 20.87
CA THR A 297 10.41 -49.10 20.73
C THR A 297 10.12 -48.35 22.04
N MET A 298 10.29 -48.95 23.21
CA MET A 298 9.99 -48.25 24.47
C MET A 298 11.07 -47.22 24.89
N ALA A 299 12.36 -47.50 24.66
CA ALA A 299 13.45 -46.57 25.01
C ALA A 299 13.61 -45.42 23.99
N ALA A 300 13.33 -45.69 22.71
CA ALA A 300 13.30 -44.69 21.64
C ALA A 300 12.13 -43.71 21.82
N ARG A 301 10.92 -44.21 22.10
CA ARG A 301 9.73 -43.37 22.35
C ARG A 301 9.86 -42.49 23.59
N ALA A 302 10.53 -42.97 24.65
CA ALA A 302 10.77 -42.16 25.84
C ALA A 302 11.76 -41.00 25.60
N THR A 303 12.76 -41.20 24.73
CA THR A 303 13.78 -40.18 24.39
C THR A 303 13.24 -39.16 23.39
N GLU A 304 12.44 -39.61 22.42
CA GLU A 304 11.71 -38.76 21.48
C GLU A 304 10.64 -37.91 22.19
N ALA A 305 9.91 -38.47 23.15
CA ALA A 305 8.98 -37.72 24.01
C ALA A 305 9.71 -36.70 24.91
N TYR A 306 10.92 -37.00 25.40
CA TYR A 306 11.71 -36.06 26.20
C TYR A 306 12.31 -34.90 25.37
N GLY A 307 12.71 -35.18 24.13
CA GLY A 307 13.21 -34.19 23.18
C GLY A 307 12.12 -33.26 22.61
N ASN A 308 10.85 -33.61 22.82
CA ASN A 308 9.69 -32.85 22.34
C ASN A 308 9.14 -31.81 23.33
N LEU A 309 9.72 -31.69 24.52
CA LEU A 309 9.26 -30.76 25.56
C LEU A 309 9.69 -29.30 25.28
N PRO A 310 8.94 -28.27 25.74
CA PRO A 310 9.33 -26.87 25.63
C PRO A 310 10.70 -26.57 26.27
N LEU A 311 11.38 -25.52 25.78
CA LEU A 311 12.62 -25.02 26.36
C LEU A 311 12.39 -24.68 27.84
N ARG A 312 13.21 -25.22 28.74
CA ARG A 312 13.13 -24.97 30.18
C ARG A 312 14.52 -24.90 30.75
N PHE A 313 14.72 -24.03 31.73
CA PHE A 313 16.00 -23.87 32.41
C PHE A 313 15.99 -24.62 33.74
N GLU A 314 16.96 -25.50 33.92
CA GLU A 314 17.17 -26.28 35.13
C GLU A 314 18.33 -25.68 35.91
N ILE A 315 18.09 -25.31 37.18
CA ILE A 315 19.17 -24.84 38.05
C ILE A 315 20.16 -25.97 38.32
N ASN A 316 21.47 -25.69 38.23
CA ASN A 316 22.50 -26.67 38.51
C ASN A 316 22.63 -26.92 40.02
N GLN A 317 22.29 -28.13 40.45
CA GLN A 317 22.46 -28.63 41.82
C GLN A 317 23.49 -29.77 41.88
N GLY A 318 24.37 -29.84 40.88
CA GLY A 318 25.42 -30.87 40.73
C GLY A 318 25.11 -31.94 39.68
N GLN A 319 24.18 -31.68 38.76
CA GLN A 319 23.89 -32.54 37.61
C GLN A 319 24.69 -32.17 36.33
N ALA A 320 25.41 -31.05 36.34
CA ALA A 320 26.40 -30.68 35.32
C ALA A 320 27.68 -30.13 35.94
N ALA A 321 28.63 -29.73 35.09
CA ALA A 321 29.89 -29.13 35.49
C ALA A 321 29.68 -27.94 36.44
N ARG A 322 30.61 -27.75 37.39
CA ARG A 322 30.45 -26.80 38.51
C ARG A 322 30.32 -25.35 38.03
N GLU A 323 30.81 -25.06 36.84
CA GLU A 323 30.85 -23.72 36.24
C GLU A 323 29.51 -23.31 35.61
N VAL A 324 28.57 -24.25 35.45
CA VAL A 324 27.25 -24.01 34.84
C VAL A 324 26.22 -23.62 35.90
N ASN A 325 25.48 -22.54 35.68
CA ASN A 325 24.40 -22.10 36.56
C ASN A 325 23.06 -22.74 36.16
N PHE A 326 22.75 -22.74 34.87
CA PHE A 326 21.52 -23.30 34.32
C PHE A 326 21.79 -24.15 33.08
N ILE A 327 20.98 -25.18 32.90
CA ILE A 327 21.06 -26.08 31.75
C ILE A 327 19.70 -26.10 31.07
N SER A 328 19.69 -26.07 29.74
CA SER A 328 18.52 -26.39 28.93
C SER A 328 18.89 -27.43 27.87
N ARG A 329 17.93 -28.25 27.47
CA ARG A 329 18.14 -29.34 26.50
C ARG A 329 17.07 -29.27 25.43
N GLY A 330 17.50 -29.18 24.17
CA GLY A 330 16.64 -29.20 22.97
C GLY A 330 16.98 -30.38 22.07
N ASN A 331 16.16 -30.60 21.04
CA ASN A 331 16.49 -31.59 20.02
C ASN A 331 17.71 -31.10 19.20
N GLY A 332 18.78 -31.89 19.12
CA GLY A 332 20.01 -31.54 18.40
C GLY A 332 21.02 -30.69 19.17
N TYR A 333 20.70 -30.15 20.36
CA TYR A 333 21.66 -29.37 21.16
C TYR A 333 21.46 -29.43 22.68
N THR A 334 22.52 -29.15 23.43
CA THR A 334 22.46 -28.84 24.87
C THR A 334 22.99 -27.43 25.12
N LEU A 335 22.20 -26.64 25.84
CA LEU A 335 22.53 -25.27 26.24
C LEU A 335 23.03 -25.25 27.68
N SER A 336 24.19 -24.67 27.90
CA SER A 336 24.73 -24.40 29.24
C SER A 336 24.91 -22.90 29.43
N LEU A 337 24.32 -22.37 30.50
CA LEU A 337 24.42 -20.97 30.90
C LEU A 337 25.39 -20.86 32.09
N ALA A 338 26.55 -20.25 31.87
CA ALA A 338 27.58 -20.00 32.88
C ALA A 338 27.64 -18.49 33.20
N PRO A 339 28.39 -18.03 34.21
CA PRO A 339 28.47 -16.62 34.60
C PRO A 339 28.72 -15.62 33.46
N ASN A 340 29.60 -15.94 32.52
CA ASN A 340 30.02 -15.03 31.44
C ASN A 340 30.02 -15.69 30.06
N GLU A 341 29.45 -16.89 29.93
CA GLU A 341 29.38 -17.59 28.64
C GLU A 341 28.10 -18.41 28.51
N THR A 342 27.63 -18.46 27.27
CA THR A 342 26.55 -19.33 26.83
C THR A 342 27.12 -20.33 25.83
N ALA A 343 27.01 -21.62 26.14
CA ALA A 343 27.60 -22.69 25.35
C ALA A 343 26.52 -23.59 24.73
N PHE A 344 26.57 -23.77 23.42
CA PHE A 344 25.76 -24.68 22.64
C PHE A 344 26.60 -25.87 22.20
N GLN A 345 26.29 -27.05 22.72
CA GLN A 345 26.82 -28.29 22.19
C GLN A 345 25.87 -28.81 21.11
N LEU A 346 26.25 -28.66 19.84
CA LEU A 346 25.47 -29.04 18.64
C LEU A 346 25.87 -30.46 18.18
N ARG A 347 24.91 -31.23 17.63
CA ARG A 347 25.13 -32.61 17.12
C ARG A 347 24.81 -32.72 15.63
N SER A 348 25.57 -33.54 14.87
CA SER A 348 25.30 -33.83 13.45
C SER A 348 24.07 -34.73 13.26
N ALA A 349 23.29 -34.50 12.19
CA ALA A 349 22.03 -35.19 11.90
C ALA A 349 22.12 -36.72 11.60
N ASP A 350 23.31 -37.29 11.40
CA ASP A 350 23.49 -38.64 10.82
C ASP A 350 23.80 -39.80 11.81
N VAL A 351 23.48 -39.71 13.10
CA VAL A 351 23.68 -40.86 14.03
C VAL A 351 22.41 -41.18 14.80
N GLY A 352 21.77 -42.30 14.44
CA GLY A 352 20.63 -42.86 15.18
C GLY A 352 20.98 -43.19 16.65
N PRO A 353 19.97 -43.30 17.53
CA PRO A 353 20.16 -43.32 18.98
C PRO A 353 20.58 -44.70 19.46
N GLY A 354 21.89 -44.97 19.49
CA GLY A 354 22.42 -46.26 19.94
C GLY A 354 23.81 -46.15 20.55
N ASN A 355 23.95 -45.49 21.72
CA ASN A 355 24.92 -45.82 22.78
C ASN A 355 24.95 -44.73 23.87
N PHE A 356 24.01 -44.79 24.82
CA PHE A 356 24.19 -44.17 26.14
C PHE A 356 24.47 -45.27 27.16
N GLY A 357 25.72 -45.74 27.17
CA GLY A 357 26.15 -46.78 28.10
C GLY A 357 27.59 -46.55 28.53
N LYS A 358 27.74 -45.91 29.70
CA LYS A 358 28.96 -45.83 30.55
C LYS A 358 30.02 -44.78 30.14
N GLY A 359 29.90 -43.58 30.72
CA GLY A 359 31.01 -42.63 30.80
C GLY A 359 30.65 -41.42 31.66
N VAL A 360 31.32 -41.25 32.79
CA VAL A 360 31.26 -40.02 33.61
C VAL A 360 31.88 -38.88 32.82
N PHE A 361 31.22 -37.72 32.81
CA PHE A 361 31.62 -36.49 32.12
C PHE A 361 33.08 -36.09 32.48
N ASN A 362 33.97 -36.01 31.50
CA ASN A 362 35.33 -35.47 31.66
C ASN A 362 35.56 -34.33 30.62
N PRO A 363 35.67 -33.06 31.04
CA PRO A 363 35.77 -31.91 30.14
C PRO A 363 37.03 -31.87 29.26
N GLN A 364 38.04 -32.72 29.51
CA GLN A 364 39.27 -32.76 28.71
C GLN A 364 39.27 -33.82 27.60
N SER A 365 38.35 -34.80 27.60
CA SER A 365 38.36 -35.90 26.61
C SER A 365 37.43 -35.72 25.41
N ASP A 366 36.42 -34.85 25.49
CA ASP A 366 35.44 -34.64 24.39
C ASP A 366 35.92 -33.70 23.28
N ILE A 367 37.14 -33.15 23.38
CA ILE A 367 37.77 -32.33 22.32
C ILE A 367 38.14 -33.18 21.09
N ARG A 368 38.10 -34.52 21.18
CA ARG A 368 38.47 -35.44 20.10
C ARG A 368 37.30 -36.21 19.47
N ASN A 369 36.04 -35.83 19.73
CA ASN A 369 34.90 -36.46 19.07
C ASN A 369 34.54 -35.67 17.78
N PRO A 370 34.83 -36.17 16.57
CA PRO A 370 34.65 -35.41 15.33
C PRO A 370 33.18 -35.18 14.90
N ARG A 371 32.20 -35.48 15.77
CA ARG A 371 30.74 -35.49 15.44
C ARG A 371 29.87 -34.56 16.30
N SER A 372 30.47 -33.67 17.09
CA SER A 372 29.76 -32.59 17.81
C SER A 372 30.54 -31.28 17.67
N SER A 373 29.87 -30.17 17.35
CA SER A 373 30.47 -28.83 17.38
C SER A 373 30.05 -28.08 18.65
N LEU A 374 30.98 -27.35 19.24
CA LEU A 374 30.74 -26.52 20.42
C LEU A 374 30.80 -25.06 19.99
N LEU A 375 29.65 -24.41 19.94
CA LEU A 375 29.53 -22.97 19.71
C LEU A 375 29.45 -22.27 21.06
N ARG A 376 30.32 -21.30 21.34
CA ARG A 376 30.27 -20.50 22.56
C ARG A 376 30.04 -19.04 22.22
N MET A 377 29.14 -18.42 22.97
CA MET A 377 28.94 -16.98 23.00
C MET A 377 29.43 -16.47 24.35
N LYS A 378 30.58 -15.81 24.35
CA LYS A 378 31.22 -15.23 25.54
C LYS A 378 30.82 -13.77 25.68
N LEU A 379 30.39 -13.37 26.87
CA LEU A 379 30.10 -11.98 27.22
C LEU A 379 31.42 -11.30 27.60
N LEU A 380 32.12 -10.72 26.64
CA LEU A 380 33.46 -10.15 26.87
C LEU A 380 33.37 -8.86 27.68
N GLY A 381 34.19 -8.74 28.73
CA GLY A 381 34.17 -7.59 29.64
C GLY A 381 33.00 -7.60 30.63
N SER A 382 32.23 -8.69 30.69
CA SER A 382 31.13 -8.85 31.64
C SER A 382 31.61 -9.07 33.07
N ASN A 383 30.73 -8.86 34.04
CA ASN A 383 30.93 -9.21 35.43
C ASN A 383 31.19 -10.73 35.55
N PRO A 384 32.35 -11.18 36.07
CA PRO A 384 32.69 -12.61 36.15
C PRO A 384 31.86 -13.37 37.20
N THR A 385 31.15 -12.66 38.07
CA THR A 385 30.28 -13.24 39.11
C THR A 385 28.96 -12.48 39.18
N PRO A 386 28.14 -12.50 38.10
CA PRO A 386 26.86 -11.81 38.08
C PRO A 386 25.88 -12.55 39.00
N ARG A 387 24.89 -11.82 39.51
CA ARG A 387 23.78 -12.45 40.21
C ARG A 387 22.86 -13.07 39.16
N VAL A 388 22.75 -14.39 39.17
CA VAL A 388 21.93 -15.15 38.22
C VAL A 388 20.73 -15.74 38.94
N ALA A 389 19.53 -15.49 38.43
CA ALA A 389 18.28 -15.96 39.01
C ALA A 389 17.42 -16.66 37.95
N GLY A 390 16.80 -17.78 38.32
CA GLY A 390 15.71 -18.37 37.55
C GLY A 390 14.41 -17.64 37.89
N LEU A 391 13.73 -17.13 36.88
CA LEU A 391 12.45 -16.43 37.01
C LEU A 391 11.32 -17.33 36.45
N ASP A 392 10.09 -17.07 36.86
CA ASP A 392 8.90 -17.77 36.38
C ASP A 392 9.02 -19.30 36.54
N ARG A 393 8.99 -19.73 37.79
CA ARG A 393 9.14 -21.14 38.15
C ARG A 393 8.01 -21.98 37.53
N LEU A 394 8.39 -22.95 36.72
CA LEU A 394 7.45 -23.87 36.07
C LEU A 394 6.94 -24.94 37.07
N PRO A 395 5.74 -25.52 36.83
CA PRO A 395 5.23 -26.63 37.64
C PRO A 395 6.10 -27.89 37.54
N THR A 396 6.81 -28.08 36.42
CA THR A 396 7.63 -29.27 36.15
C THR A 396 8.89 -29.33 37.02
N ARG A 397 9.38 -30.56 37.24
CA ARG A 397 10.60 -30.84 38.01
C ARG A 397 11.46 -31.87 37.29
N SER A 398 12.77 -31.72 37.40
CA SER A 398 13.73 -32.70 36.86
C SER A 398 14.30 -33.57 38.00
N ASN A 399 14.47 -34.87 37.74
CA ASN A 399 15.07 -35.82 38.66
C ASN A 399 16.23 -36.55 37.95
N TYR A 400 17.38 -36.66 38.62
CA TYR A 400 18.59 -37.31 38.13
C TYR A 400 18.98 -38.42 39.09
N PHE A 401 18.87 -39.66 38.63
CA PHE A 401 19.33 -40.83 39.37
C PHE A 401 20.72 -41.23 38.86
N ILE A 402 21.76 -40.51 39.32
CA ILE A 402 23.14 -40.68 38.83
C ILE A 402 23.79 -41.88 39.54
N GLY A 403 23.92 -43.01 38.84
CA GLY A 403 24.54 -44.23 39.38
C GLY A 403 23.69 -44.95 40.44
N SER A 404 24.25 -46.00 41.04
CA SER A 404 23.57 -46.84 42.03
C SER A 404 23.67 -46.32 43.48
N ASP A 405 24.49 -45.30 43.73
CA ASP A 405 24.55 -44.64 45.03
C ASP A 405 23.47 -43.55 45.13
N ALA A 406 22.48 -43.76 46.00
CA ALA A 406 21.39 -42.82 46.23
C ALA A 406 21.88 -41.43 46.68
N LYS A 407 23.10 -41.29 47.22
CA LYS A 407 23.69 -39.99 47.55
C LYS A 407 24.05 -39.14 46.34
N SER A 408 24.21 -39.78 45.17
CA SER A 408 24.48 -39.12 43.90
C SER A 408 23.21 -38.72 43.15
N TRP A 409 22.03 -39.06 43.68
CA TRP A 409 20.75 -38.70 43.07
C TRP A 409 20.39 -37.24 43.38
N ARG A 410 19.89 -36.52 42.37
CA ARG A 410 19.35 -35.15 42.50
C ARG A 410 17.87 -35.19 42.14
N THR A 411 16.99 -35.13 43.13
CA THR A 411 15.55 -35.13 42.90
C THR A 411 14.94 -33.75 43.12
N ASN A 412 13.78 -33.51 42.52
CA ASN A 412 12.99 -32.29 42.66
C ASN A 412 13.69 -30.99 42.23
N ILE A 413 14.53 -31.05 41.18
CA ILE A 413 15.19 -29.87 40.64
C ILE A 413 14.14 -28.93 40.02
N PRO A 414 14.04 -27.66 40.46
CA PRO A 414 13.13 -26.68 39.88
C PRO A 414 13.43 -26.39 38.41
N ASN A 415 12.38 -26.12 37.64
CA ASN A 415 12.48 -25.63 36.27
C ASN A 415 11.94 -24.20 36.20
N PHE A 416 12.47 -23.40 35.28
CA PHE A 416 12.16 -21.99 35.08
C PHE A 416 11.95 -21.72 33.59
N SER A 417 11.03 -20.82 33.23
CA SER A 417 10.88 -20.38 31.82
C SER A 417 11.84 -19.26 31.44
N LYS A 418 12.44 -18.57 32.42
CA LYS A 418 13.36 -17.45 32.19
C LYS A 418 14.56 -17.52 33.15
N VAL A 419 15.73 -17.05 32.70
CA VAL A 419 16.94 -16.87 33.51
C VAL A 419 17.45 -15.46 33.32
N GLN A 420 17.58 -14.71 34.41
CA GLN A 420 18.07 -13.35 34.41
C GLN A 420 19.49 -13.27 34.98
N TYR A 421 20.34 -12.53 34.31
CA TYR A 421 21.66 -12.10 34.74
C TYR A 421 21.60 -10.61 35.08
N GLU A 422 21.67 -10.28 36.37
CA GLU A 422 21.65 -8.90 36.84
C GLU A 422 23.04 -8.27 36.73
N GLN A 423 23.12 -7.03 36.23
CA GLN A 423 24.35 -6.24 36.12
C GLN A 423 25.48 -7.04 35.44
N ILE A 424 25.14 -7.72 34.35
CA ILE A 424 26.08 -8.50 33.56
C ILE A 424 27.15 -7.59 32.92
N TYR A 425 26.76 -6.36 32.62
CA TYR A 425 27.66 -5.21 32.47
C TYR A 425 27.21 -4.11 33.43
N PRO A 426 28.06 -3.11 33.75
CA PRO A 426 27.63 -1.97 34.54
C PRO A 426 26.37 -1.32 33.96
N GLY A 427 25.25 -1.42 34.68
CA GLY A 427 23.95 -0.90 34.24
C GLY A 427 23.24 -1.72 33.16
N VAL A 428 23.64 -2.96 32.87
CA VAL A 428 22.98 -3.82 31.86
C VAL A 428 22.59 -5.16 32.47
N ASN A 429 21.33 -5.56 32.27
CA ASN A 429 20.83 -6.90 32.58
C ASN A 429 20.71 -7.73 31.29
N LEU A 430 20.82 -9.04 31.41
CA LEU A 430 20.62 -10.00 30.31
C LEU A 430 19.61 -11.06 30.72
N ASP A 431 18.56 -11.17 29.92
CA ASP A 431 17.49 -12.12 30.13
C ASP A 431 17.56 -13.21 29.07
N TYR A 432 17.55 -14.48 29.48
CA TYR A 432 17.41 -15.64 28.61
C TYR A 432 16.03 -16.26 28.80
N TYR A 433 15.32 -16.52 27.72
CA TYR A 433 14.03 -17.20 27.75
C TYR A 433 13.88 -18.07 26.49
N GLY A 434 12.84 -18.89 26.47
CA GLY A 434 12.61 -19.80 25.36
C GLY A 434 11.25 -19.61 24.76
N ASN A 435 11.22 -19.55 23.43
CA ASN A 435 10.00 -19.72 22.67
C ASN A 435 10.16 -20.98 21.80
N GLN A 436 9.31 -21.98 22.07
CA GLN A 436 9.29 -23.31 21.43
C GLN A 436 10.65 -23.85 20.93
N ARG A 437 11.61 -24.01 21.84
CA ARG A 437 12.92 -24.65 21.62
C ARG A 437 13.98 -23.77 20.95
N GLN A 438 13.70 -22.49 20.68
CA GLN A 438 14.71 -21.50 20.34
C GLN A 438 15.05 -20.67 21.59
N LEU A 439 16.34 -20.42 21.81
CA LEU A 439 16.81 -19.56 22.89
C LEU A 439 16.72 -18.11 22.40
N GLU A 440 15.88 -17.31 23.06
CA GLU A 440 15.83 -15.86 22.88
C GLU A 440 16.55 -15.18 24.05
N TYR A 441 17.02 -13.96 23.82
CA TYR A 441 17.66 -13.16 24.85
C TYR A 441 17.46 -11.66 24.64
N ASP A 442 17.28 -10.94 25.74
CA ASP A 442 17.14 -9.48 25.74
C ASP A 442 18.26 -8.84 26.55
N PHE A 443 18.84 -7.75 26.04
CA PHE A 443 19.65 -6.85 26.85
C PHE A 443 18.83 -5.65 27.29
N THR A 444 18.72 -5.43 28.61
CA THR A 444 18.11 -4.21 29.16
C THR A 444 19.20 -3.31 29.73
N VAL A 445 19.40 -2.17 29.09
CA VAL A 445 20.37 -1.13 29.44
C VAL A 445 19.66 -0.07 30.27
N THR A 446 20.09 0.14 31.51
CA THR A 446 19.52 1.14 32.42
C THR A 446 19.90 2.57 32.02
N PRO A 447 19.15 3.61 32.47
CA PRO A 447 19.47 5.00 32.20
C PRO A 447 20.95 5.35 32.46
N GLY A 448 21.58 5.98 31.47
CA GLY A 448 22.98 6.41 31.52
C GLY A 448 24.03 5.33 31.25
N ALA A 449 23.65 4.05 31.18
CA ALA A 449 24.56 2.96 30.85
C ALA A 449 24.84 2.91 29.34
N ASP A 450 26.06 2.48 28.97
CA ASP A 450 26.51 2.49 27.57
C ASP A 450 26.31 1.12 26.90
N PRO A 451 25.41 0.99 25.90
CA PRO A 451 25.20 -0.26 25.17
C PRO A 451 26.43 -0.73 24.40
N ALA A 452 27.39 0.15 24.08
CA ALA A 452 28.64 -0.21 23.39
C ALA A 452 29.56 -1.10 24.24
N THR A 453 29.27 -1.25 25.54
CA THR A 453 29.97 -2.17 26.44
C THR A 453 29.63 -3.64 26.16
N ILE A 454 28.48 -3.93 25.54
CA ILE A 454 28.01 -5.28 25.25
C ILE A 454 28.80 -5.83 24.05
N LYS A 455 29.64 -6.84 24.32
CA LYS A 455 30.52 -7.46 23.33
C LYS A 455 30.41 -8.97 23.41
N LEU A 456 29.98 -9.60 22.31
CA LEU A 456 29.77 -11.04 22.21
C LEU A 456 30.95 -11.66 21.44
N GLY A 457 31.79 -12.42 22.13
CA GLY A 457 32.83 -13.24 21.52
C GLY A 457 32.24 -14.56 21.04
N ILE A 458 32.40 -14.88 19.77
CA ILE A 458 31.92 -16.14 19.18
C ILE A 458 33.08 -17.10 18.95
N ASP A 459 32.99 -18.28 19.57
CA ASP A 459 33.95 -19.37 19.42
C ASP A 459 33.25 -20.59 18.82
N GLY A 460 33.93 -21.32 17.94
CA GLY A 460 33.41 -22.57 17.35
C GLY A 460 32.62 -22.38 16.05
N ALA A 461 32.42 -21.14 15.61
CA ALA A 461 32.00 -20.83 14.24
C ALA A 461 33.22 -20.80 13.30
N ASN A 462 33.10 -21.40 12.11
CA ASN A 462 34.13 -21.32 11.07
C ASN A 462 34.02 -20.02 10.26
N LYS A 463 32.82 -19.45 10.14
CA LYS A 463 32.53 -18.15 9.54
C LYS A 463 31.44 -17.43 10.33
N VAL A 464 31.60 -16.14 10.54
CA VAL A 464 30.56 -15.26 11.09
C VAL A 464 30.37 -14.09 10.15
N GLU A 465 29.13 -13.85 9.75
CA GLU A 465 28.77 -12.73 8.89
C GLU A 465 27.48 -12.07 9.37
N ILE A 466 27.28 -10.82 8.93
CA ILE A 466 25.97 -10.18 8.95
C ILE A 466 25.51 -10.23 7.50
N ASP A 467 24.37 -10.88 7.26
CA ASP A 467 23.82 -10.98 5.91
C ASP A 467 23.09 -9.70 5.50
N ASP A 468 22.60 -9.66 4.27
CA ASP A 468 21.93 -8.49 3.69
C ASP A 468 20.63 -8.13 4.43
N GLN A 469 20.10 -9.05 5.25
CA GLN A 469 18.94 -8.89 6.10
C GLN A 469 19.30 -8.29 7.48
N GLY A 470 20.59 -8.14 7.78
CA GLY A 470 21.09 -7.67 9.06
C GLY A 470 21.13 -8.75 10.16
N ASP A 471 20.92 -10.02 9.80
CA ASP A 471 20.96 -11.15 10.71
C ASP A 471 22.41 -11.58 10.96
N LEU A 472 22.70 -12.03 12.19
CA LEU A 472 23.99 -12.60 12.53
C LEU A 472 24.01 -14.10 12.18
N VAL A 473 24.81 -14.47 11.18
CA VAL A 473 24.91 -15.84 10.67
C VAL A 473 26.22 -16.49 11.16
N LEU A 474 26.09 -17.54 11.98
CA LEU A 474 27.19 -18.30 12.56
C LEU A 474 27.29 -19.67 11.86
N HIS A 475 28.27 -19.83 10.98
CA HIS A 475 28.51 -21.11 10.31
C HIS A 475 29.32 -22.01 11.25
N THR A 476 28.88 -23.26 11.45
CA THR A 476 29.59 -24.25 12.27
C THR A 476 29.79 -25.54 11.47
N THR A 477 30.66 -26.44 11.94
CA THR A 477 30.84 -27.75 11.30
C THR A 477 29.63 -28.69 11.43
N SER A 478 28.62 -28.34 12.25
CA SER A 478 27.38 -29.12 12.40
C SER A 478 26.13 -28.41 11.85
N GLY A 479 26.29 -27.26 11.18
CA GLY A 479 25.18 -26.48 10.60
C GLY A 479 25.31 -24.97 10.83
N ILE A 480 24.33 -24.21 10.35
CA ILE A 480 24.27 -22.75 10.51
C ILE A 480 23.38 -22.42 11.71
N VAL A 481 23.85 -21.53 12.59
CA VAL A 481 23.06 -20.90 13.64
C VAL A 481 22.84 -19.44 13.24
N ARG A 482 21.57 -19.02 13.07
CA ARG A 482 21.21 -17.64 12.73
C ARG A 482 20.58 -16.95 13.94
N GLN A 483 20.93 -15.68 14.15
CA GLN A 483 20.24 -14.80 15.09
C GLN A 483 19.70 -13.61 14.30
N ARG A 484 18.39 -13.36 14.39
CA ARG A 484 17.76 -12.27 13.63
C ARG A 484 18.25 -10.91 14.10
N ARG A 485 18.29 -9.93 13.20
CA ARG A 485 18.56 -8.53 13.55
C ARG A 485 17.75 -8.12 14.79
N PRO A 486 18.36 -7.51 15.81
CA PRO A 486 17.64 -7.06 17.00
C PRO A 486 16.80 -5.80 16.70
N LEU A 487 15.57 -5.75 17.20
CA LEU A 487 14.83 -4.53 17.51
C LEU A 487 15.45 -3.89 18.74
N ILE A 488 15.72 -2.60 18.67
CA ILE A 488 16.24 -1.83 19.81
C ILE A 488 15.18 -0.78 20.13
N TYR A 489 14.77 -0.61 21.38
CA TYR A 489 13.69 0.31 21.75
C TYR A 489 13.80 0.89 23.15
N GLN A 490 13.07 1.98 23.41
CA GLN A 490 12.85 2.54 24.76
C GLN A 490 11.36 2.55 25.06
N GLU A 491 10.97 2.41 26.33
CA GLU A 491 9.57 2.62 26.74
C GLU A 491 9.34 4.08 27.16
N VAL A 492 8.35 4.71 26.54
CA VAL A 492 7.89 6.08 26.84
C VAL A 492 6.40 5.99 27.13
N ASP A 493 6.01 6.23 28.38
CA ASP A 493 4.60 6.22 28.83
C ASP A 493 3.84 4.91 28.51
N GLY A 494 4.56 3.78 28.52
CA GLY A 494 4.03 2.45 28.22
C GLY A 494 4.04 2.08 26.72
N ILE A 495 4.57 2.94 25.85
CA ILE A 495 4.69 2.72 24.41
C ILE A 495 6.16 2.42 24.06
N ARG A 496 6.40 1.38 23.25
CA ARG A 496 7.74 1.06 22.73
C ARG A 496 8.10 2.02 21.59
N GLN A 497 9.19 2.76 21.74
CA GLN A 497 9.80 3.62 20.73
C GLN A 497 11.05 2.94 20.18
N GLU A 498 11.04 2.55 18.91
CA GLU A 498 12.21 1.95 18.26
C GLU A 498 13.37 2.96 18.11
N ILE A 499 14.59 2.46 18.32
CA ILE A 499 15.86 3.12 18.08
C ILE A 499 16.58 2.36 16.97
N CYS A 500 16.89 3.02 15.86
CA CYS A 500 17.59 2.38 14.74
C CYS A 500 18.87 1.67 15.21
N GLY A 501 19.07 0.41 14.83
CA GLY A 501 20.30 -0.30 15.14
C GLY A 501 20.33 -1.74 14.63
N GLY A 502 21.33 -2.52 15.03
CA GLY A 502 21.52 -3.90 14.57
C GLY A 502 22.85 -4.49 15.03
N TYR A 503 23.21 -5.68 14.53
CA TYR A 503 24.52 -6.27 14.79
C TYR A 503 25.64 -5.48 14.10
N ALA A 504 26.85 -5.56 14.66
CA ALA A 504 28.08 -5.05 14.07
C ALA A 504 29.22 -6.05 14.31
N LEU A 505 29.96 -6.39 13.25
CA LEU A 505 31.18 -7.21 13.36
C LEU A 505 32.38 -6.30 13.63
N LEU A 506 33.11 -6.60 14.70
CA LEU A 506 34.33 -5.87 15.08
C LEU A 506 35.57 -6.67 14.66
N LYS A 507 36.58 -5.98 14.12
CA LYS A 507 37.89 -6.61 13.88
C LYS A 507 38.59 -6.81 15.22
N THR A 508 39.14 -8.00 15.44
CA THR A 508 39.86 -8.38 16.68
C THR A 508 41.04 -7.45 17.00
N GLN A 509 41.63 -6.81 15.98
CA GLN A 509 42.73 -5.84 16.13
C GLN A 509 42.30 -4.49 16.74
N ASP A 510 41.02 -4.12 16.65
CA ASP A 510 40.52 -2.78 17.03
C ASP A 510 40.07 -2.67 18.50
N THR A 511 40.17 -3.75 19.29
CA THR A 511 39.51 -3.80 20.62
C THR A 511 40.43 -3.91 21.82
N GLY A 512 41.75 -4.06 21.64
CA GLY A 512 42.73 -4.16 22.74
C GLY A 512 42.55 -5.38 23.67
N LEU A 513 41.60 -6.27 23.37
CA LEU A 513 41.31 -7.48 24.13
C LEU A 513 42.13 -8.65 23.54
N GLN A 514 42.94 -9.31 24.37
CA GLN A 514 43.65 -10.54 23.94
C GLN A 514 42.61 -11.61 23.61
N SER A 515 42.58 -12.05 22.35
CA SER A 515 41.52 -12.89 21.79
C SER A 515 41.32 -14.18 22.57
N GLN A 516 40.15 -14.35 23.19
CA GLN A 516 39.66 -15.66 23.58
C GLN A 516 38.62 -16.22 22.60
N GLY A 517 38.32 -15.51 21.51
CA GLY A 517 37.37 -15.93 20.48
C GLY A 517 37.70 -15.51 19.06
N SER A 518 37.17 -16.24 18.08
CA SER A 518 37.51 -16.12 16.65
C SER A 518 36.80 -14.95 15.96
N TYR A 519 35.62 -14.56 16.45
CA TYR A 519 34.82 -13.44 15.91
C TYR A 519 34.23 -12.59 17.04
N LEU A 520 34.15 -11.28 16.84
CA LEU A 520 33.61 -10.34 17.83
C LEU A 520 32.39 -9.62 17.26
N VAL A 521 31.26 -9.74 17.96
CA VAL A 521 29.98 -9.11 17.60
C VAL A 521 29.62 -8.06 18.65
N ALA A 522 29.16 -6.91 18.21
CA ALA A 522 28.61 -5.84 19.04
C ALA A 522 27.25 -5.38 18.48
N PHE A 523 26.62 -4.44 19.16
CA PHE A 523 25.41 -3.77 18.69
C PHE A 523 25.74 -2.36 18.22
N ARG A 524 25.28 -2.00 17.02
CA ARG A 524 25.22 -0.61 16.58
C ARG A 524 23.87 -0.05 17.01
N VAL A 525 23.89 0.99 17.84
CA VAL A 525 22.69 1.66 18.34
C VAL A 525 22.70 3.12 17.87
N GLY A 526 21.57 3.59 17.34
CA GLY A 526 21.34 4.97 16.91
C GLY A 526 21.23 5.94 18.09
N ALA A 527 20.87 7.19 17.83
CA ALA A 527 20.63 8.17 18.90
C ALA A 527 19.38 7.79 19.71
N TYR A 528 19.46 7.86 21.04
CA TYR A 528 18.37 7.54 21.96
C TYR A 528 18.43 8.42 23.23
N ASP A 529 17.33 8.49 23.99
CA ASP A 529 17.26 9.23 25.24
C ASP A 529 17.98 8.48 26.37
N ARG A 530 19.19 8.92 26.72
CA ARG A 530 20.00 8.26 27.74
C ARG A 530 19.42 8.35 29.16
N SER A 531 18.36 9.14 29.40
CA SER A 531 17.68 9.18 30.69
C SER A 531 16.69 8.02 30.91
N ARG A 532 16.46 7.19 29.88
CA ARG A 532 15.51 6.07 29.92
C ARG A 532 16.19 4.73 29.64
N PRO A 533 15.60 3.60 30.10
CA PRO A 533 16.09 2.28 29.73
C PRO A 533 16.04 2.06 28.21
N LEU A 534 16.97 1.27 27.69
CA LEU A 534 17.03 0.82 26.30
C LEU A 534 17.02 -0.72 26.28
N VAL A 535 16.14 -1.32 25.50
CA VAL A 535 16.01 -2.77 25.33
C VAL A 535 16.47 -3.18 23.93
N ILE A 536 17.14 -4.33 23.81
CA ILE A 536 17.62 -4.92 22.55
C ILE A 536 17.04 -6.35 22.45
N ASP A 537 16.18 -6.64 21.47
CA ASP A 537 15.24 -7.78 21.34
C ASP A 537 14.95 -8.14 19.85
N PRO A 538 15.18 -9.33 19.27
CA PRO A 538 14.89 -9.63 17.84
C PRO A 538 13.40 -9.89 17.45
N VAL A 539 12.85 -9.31 16.36
CA VAL A 539 11.39 -9.25 16.03
C VAL A 539 10.87 -10.22 14.94
N LEU A 540 10.06 -11.20 15.36
CA LEU A 540 8.91 -11.85 14.68
C LEU A 540 8.22 -12.72 15.76
N VAL A 541 6.92 -12.56 16.06
CA VAL A 541 6.32 -13.23 17.24
C VAL A 541 6.15 -14.73 17.00
N TYR A 542 5.38 -15.11 15.98
CA TYR A 542 5.38 -16.46 15.46
C TYR A 542 4.92 -16.54 13.99
N SER A 543 5.32 -17.62 13.32
CA SER A 543 4.91 -18.03 11.98
C SER A 543 5.07 -19.55 11.90
N THR A 544 4.00 -20.28 11.59
CA THR A 544 3.94 -21.75 11.65
C THR A 544 3.25 -22.33 10.43
N TYR A 545 3.61 -23.57 10.05
CA TYR A 545 2.72 -24.37 9.21
C TYR A 545 1.53 -24.89 10.05
N LEU A 546 0.49 -25.37 9.38
CA LEU A 546 -0.55 -26.22 9.96
C LEU A 546 -1.12 -27.13 8.87
N GLY A 547 -0.80 -28.42 8.90
CA GLY A 547 -1.19 -29.34 7.82
C GLY A 547 -0.86 -30.81 8.09
N GLY A 548 -1.41 -31.69 7.25
CA GLY A 548 -1.22 -33.14 7.25
C GLY A 548 -0.42 -33.63 6.04
N GLY A 549 -0.62 -34.88 5.64
CA GLY A 549 0.07 -35.46 4.47
C GLY A 549 -0.65 -35.23 3.14
N GLY A 550 -1.88 -34.73 3.20
CA GLY A 550 -2.77 -34.37 2.09
C GLY A 550 -2.77 -32.86 1.83
N GLU A 551 -3.82 -32.35 1.19
CA GLU A 551 -4.00 -30.95 0.85
C GLU A 551 -4.82 -30.21 1.90
N GLU A 552 -4.35 -29.04 2.33
CA GLU A 552 -5.08 -28.12 3.20
C GLU A 552 -5.30 -26.76 2.53
N LYS A 553 -6.56 -26.29 2.53
CA LYS A 553 -6.88 -24.91 2.14
C LYS A 553 -7.54 -24.17 3.27
N GLY A 554 -6.94 -23.05 3.67
CA GLY A 554 -7.43 -22.16 4.72
C GLY A 554 -8.17 -20.98 4.10
N ASN A 555 -9.40 -20.74 4.54
CA ASN A 555 -10.31 -19.79 3.90
C ASN A 555 -10.61 -18.54 4.74
N ALA A 556 -10.58 -18.67 6.07
CA ALA A 556 -10.84 -17.55 6.97
C ALA A 556 -10.13 -17.71 8.33
N ILE A 557 -9.79 -16.56 8.92
CA ILE A 557 -9.21 -16.42 10.25
C ILE A 557 -9.95 -15.34 11.03
N THR A 558 -10.14 -15.54 12.33
CA THR A 558 -10.62 -14.52 13.25
C THR A 558 -9.89 -14.63 14.60
N VAL A 559 -9.98 -13.60 15.44
CA VAL A 559 -9.28 -13.55 16.74
C VAL A 559 -10.23 -13.18 17.86
N ASP A 560 -10.09 -13.83 19.01
CA ASP A 560 -10.84 -13.44 20.22
C ASP A 560 -10.11 -12.34 21.02
N ALA A 561 -10.80 -11.79 22.02
CA ALA A 561 -10.26 -10.74 22.89
C ALA A 561 -9.03 -11.17 23.71
N ALA A 562 -8.76 -12.48 23.85
CA ALA A 562 -7.56 -13.00 24.49
C ALA A 562 -6.40 -13.20 23.49
N GLY A 563 -6.62 -12.91 22.20
CA GLY A 563 -5.63 -13.04 21.13
C GLY A 563 -5.48 -14.46 20.58
N ASN A 564 -6.42 -15.39 20.86
CA ASN A 564 -6.41 -16.70 20.24
C ASN A 564 -6.89 -16.58 18.79
N ALA A 565 -6.20 -17.24 17.86
CA ALA A 565 -6.58 -17.26 16.45
C ALA A 565 -7.45 -18.49 16.15
N TYR A 566 -8.54 -18.30 15.43
CA TYR A 566 -9.44 -19.36 14.98
C TYR A 566 -9.36 -19.41 13.46
N VAL A 567 -9.03 -20.57 12.93
CA VAL A 567 -8.89 -20.81 11.49
C VAL A 567 -9.86 -21.88 11.03
N ILE A 568 -10.41 -21.69 9.84
CA ILE A 568 -11.29 -22.65 9.17
C ILE A 568 -10.79 -22.89 7.74
N GLY A 569 -11.05 -24.09 7.26
CA GLY A 569 -10.80 -24.47 5.89
C GLY A 569 -11.30 -25.89 5.63
N PHE A 570 -10.71 -26.54 4.64
CA PHE A 570 -10.94 -27.95 4.37
C PHE A 570 -9.63 -28.70 4.18
N THR A 571 -9.69 -30.01 4.35
CA THR A 571 -8.54 -30.90 4.25
C THR A 571 -8.96 -32.27 3.71
N ASP A 572 -8.13 -32.89 2.89
CA ASP A 572 -8.22 -34.33 2.56
C ASP A 572 -7.25 -35.20 3.38
N SER A 573 -6.47 -34.57 4.27
CA SER A 573 -5.54 -35.28 5.14
C SER A 573 -6.29 -36.15 6.12
N THR A 574 -5.99 -37.46 6.09
CA THR A 574 -6.40 -38.38 7.16
C THR A 574 -5.66 -38.16 8.48
N ASN A 575 -4.56 -37.40 8.44
CA ASN A 575 -3.63 -37.15 9.54
C ASN A 575 -3.48 -35.65 9.88
N PHE A 576 -4.49 -34.81 9.61
CA PHE A 576 -4.49 -33.41 10.01
C PHE A 576 -4.21 -33.25 11.53
N PRO A 577 -3.46 -32.22 11.98
CA PRO A 577 -3.07 -32.04 13.38
C PRO A 577 -4.26 -31.71 14.30
N VAL A 578 -4.97 -32.73 14.78
CA VAL A 578 -6.08 -32.58 15.74
C VAL A 578 -5.61 -32.40 17.18
N ALA A 579 -6.34 -31.59 17.95
CA ALA A 579 -6.12 -31.38 19.39
C ALA A 579 -7.47 -31.21 20.08
N ASN A 580 -7.72 -31.93 21.18
CA ASN A 580 -9.03 -31.92 21.85
C ASN A 580 -10.26 -31.97 20.88
N PRO A 581 -10.25 -32.85 19.86
CA PRO A 581 -11.22 -32.77 18.78
C PRO A 581 -12.62 -33.21 19.20
N ARG A 582 -13.65 -32.60 18.60
CA ARG A 582 -14.99 -33.20 18.52
C ARG A 582 -14.97 -34.45 17.65
N GLN A 583 -14.42 -34.33 16.46
CA GLN A 583 -14.27 -35.40 15.47
C GLN A 583 -12.77 -35.58 15.23
N ALA A 584 -12.23 -36.68 15.76
CA ALA A 584 -10.81 -36.98 15.74
C ALA A 584 -10.32 -37.61 14.42
N SER A 585 -11.22 -37.96 13.51
CA SER A 585 -10.91 -38.68 12.30
C SER A 585 -11.68 -38.11 11.12
N PHE A 586 -11.01 -38.08 9.97
CA PHE A 586 -11.59 -37.73 8.68
C PHE A 586 -12.87 -38.53 8.40
N GLY A 587 -13.95 -37.83 8.09
CA GLY A 587 -15.31 -38.36 7.92
C GLY A 587 -15.49 -39.18 6.65
N GLY A 588 -14.77 -38.82 5.59
CA GLY A 588 -14.78 -39.53 4.32
C GLY A 588 -14.30 -38.65 3.16
N PRO A 589 -13.91 -39.25 2.02
CA PRO A 589 -13.51 -38.48 0.85
C PRO A 589 -14.70 -37.74 0.20
N PRO A 590 -14.46 -36.64 -0.54
CA PRO A 590 -13.15 -36.12 -0.91
C PRO A 590 -12.44 -35.30 0.15
N GLN A 591 -13.12 -34.44 0.90
CA GLN A 591 -12.55 -33.45 1.81
C GLN A 591 -13.53 -33.13 2.95
N ASP A 592 -13.00 -32.84 4.14
CA ASP A 592 -13.75 -32.45 5.34
C ASP A 592 -13.37 -31.03 5.75
N VAL A 593 -14.28 -30.33 6.41
CA VAL A 593 -13.97 -29.07 7.11
C VAL A 593 -12.97 -29.36 8.23
N PHE A 594 -11.98 -28.50 8.44
CA PHE A 594 -11.27 -28.41 9.71
C PHE A 594 -11.55 -27.08 10.40
N VAL A 595 -11.56 -27.11 11.74
CA VAL A 595 -11.58 -25.90 12.57
C VAL A 595 -10.47 -26.03 13.60
N ALA A 596 -9.58 -25.03 13.68
CA ALA A 596 -8.52 -25.00 14.67
C ALA A 596 -8.47 -23.66 15.43
N LYS A 597 -8.16 -23.73 16.72
CA LYS A 597 -7.92 -22.59 17.60
C LYS A 597 -6.48 -22.64 18.09
N LEU A 598 -5.69 -21.62 17.80
CA LEU A 598 -4.31 -21.48 18.24
C LEU A 598 -4.23 -20.49 19.41
N ASN A 599 -3.34 -20.77 20.36
CA ASN A 599 -3.10 -19.86 21.47
C ASN A 599 -2.43 -18.54 20.98
N PRO A 600 -2.40 -17.46 21.79
CA PRO A 600 -1.92 -16.16 21.32
C PRO A 600 -0.43 -16.11 21.01
N ALA A 601 0.33 -17.05 21.55
CA ALA A 601 1.76 -17.20 21.28
C ALA A 601 2.04 -18.03 20.01
N GLY A 602 1.02 -18.63 19.39
CA GLY A 602 1.18 -19.53 18.24
C GLY A 602 1.86 -20.85 18.58
N THR A 603 2.04 -21.11 19.88
CA THR A 603 2.87 -22.21 20.38
C THR A 603 2.10 -23.49 20.65
N GLY A 604 0.81 -23.50 20.38
CA GLY A 604 -0.02 -24.66 20.63
C GLY A 604 -1.42 -24.49 20.07
N VAL A 605 -1.90 -25.56 19.47
CA VAL A 605 -3.30 -25.72 19.07
C VAL A 605 -4.11 -26.04 20.33
N VAL A 606 -4.99 -25.11 20.73
CA VAL A 606 -5.91 -25.27 21.87
C VAL A 606 -6.93 -26.36 21.57
N TYR A 607 -7.54 -26.30 20.39
CA TYR A 607 -8.27 -27.41 19.79
C TYR A 607 -8.14 -27.38 18.27
N ALA A 608 -8.26 -28.54 17.64
CA ALA A 608 -8.41 -28.71 16.20
C ALA A 608 -9.24 -29.96 15.95
N THR A 609 -10.26 -29.86 15.09
CA THR A 609 -11.22 -30.92 14.82
C THR A 609 -11.58 -30.94 13.34
N TYR A 610 -11.91 -32.13 12.81
CA TYR A 610 -12.69 -32.22 11.58
C TYR A 610 -14.15 -31.86 11.86
N LEU A 611 -14.90 -31.53 10.82
CA LEU A 611 -16.35 -31.43 10.82
C LEU A 611 -16.89 -31.83 9.45
N GLY A 612 -17.33 -33.07 9.32
CA GLY A 612 -17.82 -33.57 8.03
C GLY A 612 -18.43 -34.96 8.12
N GLY A 613 -18.78 -35.50 6.97
CA GLY A 613 -19.47 -36.76 6.78
C GLY A 613 -18.86 -37.57 5.63
N GLU A 614 -19.69 -38.31 4.88
CA GLU A 614 -19.25 -39.22 3.83
C GLU A 614 -19.01 -38.56 2.46
N GLY A 615 -19.37 -37.29 2.34
CA GLY A 615 -19.32 -36.50 1.11
C GLY A 615 -18.34 -35.34 1.23
N GLN A 616 -18.47 -34.38 0.31
CA GLN A 616 -17.60 -33.19 0.25
C GLN A 616 -18.08 -32.16 1.29
N ASP A 617 -17.20 -31.71 2.17
CA ASP A 617 -17.50 -30.70 3.18
C ASP A 617 -16.42 -29.62 3.20
N HIS A 618 -16.81 -28.37 2.92
CA HIS A 618 -15.89 -27.24 2.81
C HIS A 618 -16.24 -26.15 3.81
N GLY A 619 -15.25 -25.68 4.58
CA GLY A 619 -15.42 -24.55 5.48
C GLY A 619 -14.92 -23.26 4.84
N SER A 620 -15.78 -22.25 4.74
CA SER A 620 -15.48 -21.01 4.01
C SER A 620 -15.38 -19.78 4.92
N GLY A 621 -16.17 -19.70 5.98
CA GLY A 621 -16.20 -18.54 6.87
C GLY A 621 -16.28 -18.91 8.35
N ILE A 622 -15.67 -18.08 9.21
CA ILE A 622 -15.68 -18.21 10.67
C ILE A 622 -15.87 -16.86 11.36
N ALA A 623 -16.68 -16.84 12.41
CA ALA A 623 -16.85 -15.72 13.34
C ALA A 623 -16.85 -16.23 14.78
N VAL A 624 -16.46 -15.40 15.75
CA VAL A 624 -16.38 -15.78 17.17
C VAL A 624 -17.13 -14.78 18.03
N ASP A 625 -17.97 -15.28 18.96
CA ASP A 625 -18.64 -14.42 19.93
C ASP A 625 -17.77 -14.10 21.16
N THR A 626 -18.23 -13.19 22.01
CA THR A 626 -17.48 -12.78 23.22
C THR A 626 -17.29 -13.90 24.25
N ALA A 627 -18.06 -14.99 24.16
CA ALA A 627 -17.88 -16.17 25.00
C ALA A 627 -16.85 -17.16 24.40
N GLY A 628 -16.33 -16.88 23.21
CA GLY A 628 -15.36 -17.71 22.50
C GLY A 628 -15.98 -18.84 21.67
N ASN A 629 -17.30 -18.84 21.45
CA ASN A 629 -17.94 -19.84 20.59
C ASN A 629 -17.68 -19.50 19.12
N ALA A 630 -17.33 -20.51 18.32
CA ALA A 630 -17.04 -20.35 16.89
C ALA A 630 -18.29 -20.65 16.05
N TYR A 631 -18.69 -19.70 15.22
CA TYR A 631 -19.76 -19.81 14.23
C TYR A 631 -19.12 -20.00 12.87
N ILE A 632 -19.54 -21.02 12.15
CA ILE A 632 -18.89 -21.45 10.92
C ILE A 632 -19.94 -21.66 9.82
N THR A 633 -19.55 -21.33 8.60
CA THR A 633 -20.35 -21.58 7.39
C THR A 633 -19.48 -22.19 6.31
N GLY A 634 -20.15 -22.84 5.37
CA GLY A 634 -19.53 -23.44 4.20
C GLY A 634 -20.58 -24.17 3.40
N TYR A 635 -20.18 -25.26 2.75
CA TYR A 635 -21.11 -26.14 2.05
C TYR A 635 -20.78 -27.61 2.26
N THR A 636 -21.80 -28.45 2.07
CA THR A 636 -21.74 -29.89 2.37
C THR A 636 -22.55 -30.69 1.36
N GLY A 637 -21.97 -31.77 0.86
CA GLY A 637 -22.66 -32.83 0.13
C GLY A 637 -22.87 -34.09 0.97
N SER A 638 -22.47 -34.05 2.24
CA SER A 638 -22.62 -35.14 3.18
C SER A 638 -24.06 -35.26 3.64
N ARG A 639 -24.72 -36.40 3.38
CA ARG A 639 -26.06 -36.71 3.92
C ARG A 639 -26.08 -36.98 5.41
N ASN A 640 -24.91 -37.33 5.95
CA ASN A 640 -24.63 -37.59 7.35
C ASN A 640 -23.79 -36.45 7.96
N PHE A 641 -23.85 -35.23 7.41
CA PHE A 641 -23.16 -34.08 7.98
C PHE A 641 -23.60 -33.89 9.44
N PRO A 642 -22.69 -33.53 10.36
CA PRO A 642 -23.05 -33.43 11.77
C PRO A 642 -24.07 -32.31 12.04
N VAL A 643 -25.32 -32.67 12.33
CA VAL A 643 -26.40 -31.73 12.67
C VAL A 643 -26.71 -31.70 14.18
N ALA A 644 -27.15 -30.55 14.69
CA ALA A 644 -27.59 -30.35 16.07
C ALA A 644 -28.59 -29.18 16.14
N ASN A 645 -29.73 -29.30 16.80
CA ASN A 645 -30.73 -28.22 16.92
C ASN A 645 -31.06 -27.52 15.57
N ALA A 646 -31.16 -28.31 14.50
CA ALA A 646 -31.15 -27.80 13.13
C ALA A 646 -32.51 -27.24 12.67
N VAL A 647 -32.49 -26.12 11.93
CA VAL A 647 -33.65 -25.63 11.17
C VAL A 647 -33.97 -26.59 10.02
N GLN A 648 -32.94 -27.01 9.28
CA GLN A 648 -33.02 -28.04 8.24
C GLN A 648 -32.11 -29.21 8.65
N PRO A 649 -32.68 -30.33 9.13
CA PRO A 649 -31.91 -31.47 9.65
C PRO A 649 -31.42 -32.41 8.56
N THR A 650 -31.80 -32.19 7.30
CA THR A 650 -31.48 -33.06 6.16
C THR A 650 -30.99 -32.23 4.99
N LEU A 651 -30.03 -32.79 4.26
CA LEU A 651 -29.59 -32.26 2.96
C LEU A 651 -30.77 -32.23 1.99
N HIS A 652 -31.10 -31.05 1.46
CA HIS A 652 -32.20 -30.84 0.51
C HIS A 652 -31.74 -30.86 -0.94
N GLY A 653 -30.45 -30.55 -1.20
CA GLY A 653 -29.80 -30.76 -2.48
C GLY A 653 -30.10 -32.16 -3.02
N SER A 654 -30.85 -32.21 -4.13
CA SER A 654 -31.42 -33.46 -4.64
C SER A 654 -30.60 -34.02 -5.79
N PHE A 655 -30.46 -35.35 -5.82
CA PHE A 655 -29.84 -36.05 -6.94
C PHE A 655 -30.69 -35.87 -8.21
N ASN A 656 -30.17 -35.18 -9.21
CA ASN A 656 -30.43 -35.52 -10.60
C ASN A 656 -29.10 -35.84 -11.30
N ALA A 657 -29.13 -36.44 -12.49
CA ALA A 657 -27.92 -36.92 -13.17
C ALA A 657 -26.98 -35.79 -13.68
N PHE A 658 -27.21 -34.52 -13.32
CA PHE A 658 -26.69 -33.36 -14.03
C PHE A 658 -26.22 -32.16 -13.18
N VAL A 659 -26.16 -32.19 -11.83
CA VAL A 659 -25.54 -31.12 -11.00
C VAL A 659 -24.91 -31.67 -9.71
N ALA A 660 -23.82 -31.07 -9.23
CA ALA A 660 -23.22 -31.31 -7.90
C ALA A 660 -24.18 -30.95 -6.74
N LYS A 661 -24.06 -31.66 -5.61
CA LYS A 661 -25.12 -31.89 -4.60
C LYS A 661 -24.76 -31.24 -3.27
N LEU A 662 -24.88 -29.92 -3.15
CA LEU A 662 -24.33 -29.21 -2.01
C LEU A 662 -25.37 -28.26 -1.42
N ASP A 663 -25.64 -28.36 -0.11
CA ASP A 663 -26.31 -27.28 0.62
C ASP A 663 -25.23 -26.46 1.33
N ALA A 664 -25.51 -25.17 1.56
CA ALA A 664 -24.74 -24.45 2.56
C ALA A 664 -24.98 -25.07 3.95
N PHE A 665 -24.07 -24.91 4.89
CA PHE A 665 -24.31 -25.25 6.28
C PHE A 665 -23.98 -24.09 7.21
N VAL A 666 -24.60 -24.11 8.39
CA VAL A 666 -24.27 -23.19 9.49
C VAL A 666 -24.12 -24.00 10.76
N ALA A 667 -22.97 -23.86 11.43
CA ALA A 667 -22.72 -24.54 12.70
C ALA A 667 -22.13 -23.59 13.75
N LYS A 668 -22.36 -23.92 15.02
CA LYS A 668 -21.82 -23.23 16.18
C LYS A 668 -21.14 -24.23 17.09
N LEU A 669 -19.83 -24.13 17.20
CA LEU A 669 -19.01 -24.87 18.17
C LEU A 669 -18.90 -24.05 19.47
N ASP A 670 -18.94 -24.74 20.60
CA ASP A 670 -18.64 -24.09 21.87
C ASP A 670 -17.17 -23.65 21.97
N ALA A 671 -16.84 -22.86 22.99
CA ALA A 671 -15.49 -22.34 23.19
C ALA A 671 -14.39 -23.41 23.39
N THR A 672 -14.78 -24.65 23.68
CA THR A 672 -13.84 -25.78 23.80
C THR A 672 -13.61 -26.50 22.47
N GLY A 673 -14.47 -26.27 21.48
CA GLY A 673 -14.46 -26.98 20.20
C GLY A 673 -15.04 -28.40 20.27
N ALA A 674 -15.48 -28.85 21.46
CA ALA A 674 -15.90 -30.24 21.67
C ALA A 674 -17.38 -30.48 21.36
N ASN A 675 -18.24 -29.45 21.47
CA ASN A 675 -19.69 -29.59 21.31
C ASN A 675 -20.24 -28.68 20.21
N LEU A 676 -21.22 -29.19 19.44
CA LEU A 676 -22.06 -28.39 18.56
C LEU A 676 -23.25 -27.84 19.37
N ALA A 677 -23.29 -26.53 19.57
CA ALA A 677 -24.47 -25.86 20.12
C ALA A 677 -25.64 -25.93 19.13
N TYR A 678 -25.36 -25.75 17.85
CA TYR A 678 -26.24 -26.12 16.75
C TYR A 678 -25.43 -26.37 15.46
N SER A 679 -26.04 -27.05 14.49
CA SER A 679 -25.55 -27.26 13.14
C SER A 679 -26.72 -27.63 12.23
N THR A 680 -26.88 -26.94 11.11
CA THR A 680 -27.99 -27.09 10.18
C THR A 680 -27.52 -27.03 8.74
N TYR A 681 -28.20 -27.75 7.85
CA TYR A 681 -28.15 -27.44 6.42
C TYR A 681 -28.89 -26.12 6.17
N LEU A 682 -28.59 -25.48 5.05
CA LEU A 682 -29.21 -24.26 4.55
C LEU A 682 -29.22 -24.32 3.01
N GLY A 683 -30.31 -24.82 2.45
CA GLY A 683 -30.37 -25.07 1.01
C GLY A 683 -31.74 -25.43 0.46
N GLY A 684 -31.83 -25.29 -0.87
CA GLY A 684 -32.97 -25.64 -1.71
C GLY A 684 -32.75 -27.00 -2.38
N THR A 685 -33.28 -27.19 -3.59
CA THR A 685 -33.18 -28.49 -4.30
C THR A 685 -31.93 -28.67 -5.18
N ILE A 686 -31.18 -27.60 -5.44
CA ILE A 686 -30.00 -27.60 -6.33
C ILE A 686 -28.70 -27.44 -5.51
N GLY A 687 -28.05 -26.28 -5.55
CA GLY A 687 -26.72 -26.07 -5.01
C GLY A 687 -26.56 -24.72 -4.33
N GLU A 688 -26.05 -24.72 -3.09
CA GLU A 688 -25.79 -23.56 -2.26
C GLU A 688 -24.37 -23.57 -1.68
N PHE A 689 -23.73 -22.41 -1.69
CA PHE A 689 -22.39 -22.21 -1.17
C PHE A 689 -22.41 -21.10 -0.13
N GLY A 690 -22.17 -21.42 1.14
CA GLY A 690 -22.05 -20.42 2.19
C GLY A 690 -20.65 -19.80 2.17
N SER A 691 -20.52 -18.52 1.84
CA SER A 691 -19.22 -17.86 1.63
C SER A 691 -18.74 -17.03 2.82
N GLY A 692 -19.65 -16.47 3.62
CA GLY A 692 -19.29 -15.61 4.74
C GLY A 692 -20.28 -15.69 5.91
N ILE A 693 -19.77 -15.52 7.12
CA ILE A 693 -20.56 -15.52 8.36
C ILE A 693 -20.09 -14.44 9.32
N THR A 694 -21.04 -13.83 10.03
CA THR A 694 -20.78 -12.90 11.13
C THR A 694 -21.83 -13.09 12.23
N VAL A 695 -21.59 -12.54 13.43
CA VAL A 695 -22.44 -12.74 14.61
C VAL A 695 -22.66 -11.42 15.34
N ASP A 696 -23.91 -11.17 15.78
CA ASP A 696 -24.22 -10.00 16.61
C ASP A 696 -24.02 -10.26 18.11
N ALA A 697 -24.10 -9.20 18.92
CA ALA A 697 -23.93 -9.30 20.37
C ALA A 697 -25.01 -10.14 21.08
N ALA A 698 -26.16 -10.40 20.43
CA ALA A 698 -27.19 -11.30 20.94
C ALA A 698 -26.94 -12.77 20.53
N GLY A 699 -25.92 -13.04 19.71
CA GLY A 699 -25.55 -14.35 19.23
C GLY A 699 -26.30 -14.81 17.98
N ASN A 700 -27.02 -13.92 17.27
CA ASN A 700 -27.62 -14.28 15.98
C ASN A 700 -26.53 -14.40 14.92
N ALA A 701 -26.56 -15.48 14.14
CA ALA A 701 -25.63 -15.69 13.04
C ALA A 701 -26.21 -15.10 11.74
N TYR A 702 -25.38 -14.40 10.98
CA TYR A 702 -25.72 -13.85 9.68
C TYR A 702 -24.81 -14.49 8.64
N VAL A 703 -25.40 -15.11 7.63
CA VAL A 703 -24.71 -15.91 6.62
C VAL A 703 -25.06 -15.38 5.24
N THR A 704 -24.05 -15.30 4.39
CA THR A 704 -24.20 -14.94 2.99
C THR A 704 -23.56 -15.98 2.10
N GLY A 705 -23.97 -16.00 0.84
CA GLY A 705 -23.34 -16.88 -0.14
C GLY A 705 -24.04 -16.85 -1.48
N VAL A 706 -23.92 -17.96 -2.20
CA VAL A 706 -24.47 -18.18 -3.55
C VAL A 706 -25.54 -19.27 -3.48
N THR A 707 -26.66 -19.06 -4.15
CA THR A 707 -27.68 -20.11 -4.38
C THR A 707 -27.99 -20.21 -5.86
N THR A 708 -28.11 -21.44 -6.34
CA THR A 708 -28.60 -21.76 -7.68
C THR A 708 -30.06 -22.26 -7.64
N SER A 709 -30.61 -22.42 -6.44
CA SER A 709 -31.95 -22.95 -6.22
C SER A 709 -33.01 -21.85 -6.35
N THR A 710 -34.05 -22.14 -7.12
CA THR A 710 -35.27 -21.31 -7.20
C THR A 710 -36.17 -21.44 -5.96
N ASN A 711 -35.85 -22.35 -5.05
CA ASN A 711 -36.58 -22.66 -3.81
C ASN A 711 -35.68 -22.64 -2.56
N PHE A 712 -34.68 -21.75 -2.55
CA PHE A 712 -33.88 -21.45 -1.37
C PHE A 712 -34.79 -21.04 -0.19
N PRO A 713 -34.49 -21.46 1.06
CA PRO A 713 -35.35 -21.18 2.21
C PRO A 713 -35.43 -19.68 2.51
N THR A 714 -36.57 -19.04 2.22
CA THR A 714 -36.79 -17.62 2.52
C THR A 714 -37.64 -17.42 3.79
N ALA A 715 -37.42 -16.30 4.49
CA ALA A 715 -38.20 -15.87 5.64
C ALA A 715 -38.17 -14.35 5.74
N ASN A 716 -39.31 -13.65 5.85
CA ASN A 716 -39.35 -12.18 5.92
C ASN A 716 -38.46 -11.49 4.86
N ALA A 717 -38.47 -12.02 3.63
CA ALA A 717 -37.48 -11.70 2.61
C ALA A 717 -37.69 -10.33 1.97
N LEU A 718 -36.58 -9.60 1.73
CA LEU A 718 -36.54 -8.45 0.83
C LEU A 718 -36.89 -8.85 -0.61
N GLN A 719 -36.24 -9.91 -1.09
CA GLN A 719 -36.45 -10.53 -2.39
C GLN A 719 -36.84 -12.00 -2.17
N PRO A 720 -38.14 -12.33 -2.28
CA PRO A 720 -38.66 -13.66 -1.95
C PRO A 720 -38.45 -14.70 -3.07
N ALA A 721 -37.95 -14.30 -4.24
CA ALA A 721 -37.80 -15.16 -5.41
C ALA A 721 -36.44 -14.95 -6.08
N PHE A 722 -35.93 -16.03 -6.67
CA PHE A 722 -34.70 -16.05 -7.47
C PHE A 722 -34.80 -15.07 -8.66
N GLY A 723 -33.82 -14.20 -8.79
CA GLY A 723 -33.73 -13.12 -9.77
C GLY A 723 -33.45 -13.64 -11.19
N GLY A 724 -32.72 -14.74 -11.32
CA GLY A 724 -32.46 -15.41 -12.59
C GLY A 724 -31.00 -15.82 -12.77
N GLY A 725 -30.59 -15.99 -14.03
CA GLY A 725 -29.22 -16.37 -14.37
C GLY A 725 -28.77 -17.73 -13.83
N LEU A 726 -27.47 -17.86 -13.55
CA LEU A 726 -26.88 -19.09 -13.01
C LEU A 726 -26.98 -19.16 -11.48
N SER A 727 -26.94 -18.02 -10.80
CA SER A 727 -26.99 -17.94 -9.35
C SER A 727 -27.41 -16.55 -8.88
N ASP A 728 -27.95 -16.50 -7.66
CA ASP A 728 -28.20 -15.29 -6.90
C ASP A 728 -27.34 -15.32 -5.62
N ALA A 729 -27.04 -14.13 -5.08
CA ALA A 729 -26.61 -14.06 -3.70
C ALA A 729 -27.77 -14.36 -2.74
N PHE A 730 -27.48 -14.84 -1.54
CA PHE A 730 -28.46 -14.92 -0.46
C PHE A 730 -27.94 -14.29 0.82
N VAL A 731 -28.85 -13.85 1.70
CA VAL A 731 -28.55 -13.37 3.05
C VAL A 731 -29.52 -14.01 4.03
N THR A 732 -29.00 -14.69 5.05
CA THR A 732 -29.80 -15.38 6.09
C THR A 732 -29.37 -14.95 7.47
N LYS A 733 -30.33 -14.63 8.36
CA LYS A 733 -30.12 -14.41 9.78
C LYS A 733 -30.77 -15.55 10.58
N LEU A 734 -29.98 -16.28 11.37
CA LEU A 734 -30.44 -17.34 12.26
C LEU A 734 -30.49 -16.84 13.72
N SER A 735 -31.49 -17.33 14.45
CA SER A 735 -31.59 -17.13 15.90
C SER A 735 -30.37 -17.70 16.65
N PRO A 736 -30.07 -17.27 17.88
CA PRO A 736 -28.87 -17.69 18.60
C PRO A 736 -28.84 -19.18 18.97
N ALA A 737 -30.02 -19.80 19.02
CA ALA A 737 -30.19 -21.24 19.24
C ALA A 737 -30.10 -22.06 17.94
N GLY A 738 -30.03 -21.43 16.77
CA GLY A 738 -30.00 -22.10 15.47
C GLY A 738 -31.32 -22.73 15.04
N THR A 739 -32.45 -22.40 15.68
CA THR A 739 -33.75 -23.07 15.49
C THR A 739 -34.75 -22.27 14.63
N GLN A 740 -34.44 -21.03 14.26
CA GLN A 740 -35.30 -20.17 13.45
C GLN A 740 -34.50 -19.33 12.46
N LEU A 741 -34.98 -19.25 11.21
CA LEU A 741 -34.61 -18.18 10.26
C LEU A 741 -35.37 -16.91 10.67
N ILE A 742 -34.67 -15.92 11.21
CA ILE A 742 -35.26 -14.61 11.56
C ILE A 742 -35.63 -13.87 10.29
N TYR A 743 -34.71 -13.83 9.33
CA TYR A 743 -35.01 -13.53 7.94
C TYR A 743 -34.05 -14.32 7.02
N SER A 744 -34.46 -14.51 5.77
CA SER A 744 -33.64 -15.06 4.71
C SER A 744 -34.18 -14.60 3.35
N THR A 745 -33.30 -14.10 2.48
CA THR A 745 -33.65 -13.46 1.23
C THR A 745 -32.65 -13.79 0.13
N TYR A 746 -33.13 -13.79 -1.12
CA TYR A 746 -32.27 -13.65 -2.29
C TYR A 746 -31.74 -12.21 -2.39
N LEU A 747 -30.72 -12.02 -3.22
CA LEU A 747 -30.21 -10.73 -3.66
C LEU A 747 -29.54 -10.92 -5.04
N GLY A 748 -30.25 -10.59 -6.11
CA GLY A 748 -29.75 -10.80 -7.46
C GLY A 748 -30.70 -10.30 -8.55
N GLY A 749 -30.14 -10.13 -9.75
CA GLY A 749 -30.81 -9.77 -10.99
C GLY A 749 -30.92 -10.97 -11.93
N SER A 750 -30.86 -10.72 -13.25
CA SER A 750 -31.07 -11.76 -14.26
C SER A 750 -29.79 -12.47 -14.76
N GLY A 751 -28.64 -12.06 -14.26
CA GLY A 751 -27.30 -12.61 -14.52
C GLY A 751 -26.79 -13.48 -13.37
N THR A 752 -25.47 -13.63 -13.28
CA THR A 752 -24.82 -14.40 -12.20
C THR A 752 -24.48 -13.44 -11.07
N ASP A 753 -25.06 -13.67 -9.90
CA ASP A 753 -24.84 -12.88 -8.71
C ASP A 753 -24.40 -13.76 -7.54
N GLY A 754 -23.47 -13.27 -6.73
CA GLY A 754 -22.96 -14.01 -5.59
C GLY A 754 -22.29 -13.12 -4.55
N ALA A 755 -22.64 -13.27 -3.27
CA ALA A 755 -22.02 -12.53 -2.18
C ALA A 755 -20.84 -13.31 -1.59
N THR A 756 -19.69 -12.67 -1.51
CA THR A 756 -18.42 -13.28 -1.06
C THR A 756 -18.11 -12.97 0.41
N SER A 757 -18.67 -11.88 0.95
CA SER A 757 -18.38 -11.43 2.32
C SER A 757 -19.53 -10.66 2.94
N ILE A 758 -19.64 -10.76 4.27
CA ILE A 758 -20.69 -10.15 5.11
C ILE A 758 -20.08 -9.56 6.39
N ALA A 759 -20.50 -8.36 6.77
CA ALA A 759 -20.17 -7.76 8.06
C ALA A 759 -21.36 -6.96 8.62
N LEU A 760 -21.31 -6.64 9.92
CA LEU A 760 -22.34 -5.86 10.61
C LEU A 760 -21.79 -4.50 11.05
N ASP A 761 -22.61 -3.46 10.98
CA ASP A 761 -22.36 -2.25 11.75
C ASP A 761 -22.91 -2.35 13.19
N THR A 762 -22.58 -1.36 14.02
CA THR A 762 -22.99 -1.30 15.44
C THR A 762 -24.50 -1.21 15.65
N THR A 763 -25.27 -0.87 14.61
CA THR A 763 -26.74 -0.85 14.63
C THR A 763 -27.36 -2.16 14.13
N GLY A 764 -26.53 -3.12 13.72
CA GLY A 764 -26.95 -4.42 13.22
C GLY A 764 -27.33 -4.44 11.73
N ASN A 765 -27.06 -3.38 10.97
CA ASN A 765 -27.26 -3.43 9.52
C ASN A 765 -26.20 -4.33 8.89
N VAL A 766 -26.60 -5.04 7.84
CA VAL A 766 -25.75 -5.97 7.10
C VAL A 766 -25.09 -5.25 5.95
N HIS A 767 -23.78 -5.41 5.83
CA HIS A 767 -22.96 -4.94 4.72
C HIS A 767 -22.45 -6.14 3.93
N LEU A 768 -22.51 -6.07 2.60
CA LEU A 768 -22.20 -7.16 1.69
C LEU A 768 -21.32 -6.65 0.55
N THR A 769 -20.42 -7.49 0.10
CA THR A 769 -19.77 -7.35 -1.20
C THR A 769 -19.82 -8.69 -1.93
N GLY A 770 -19.62 -8.64 -3.24
CA GLY A 770 -19.57 -9.83 -4.06
C GLY A 770 -19.35 -9.50 -5.52
N VAL A 771 -19.80 -10.41 -6.38
CA VAL A 771 -19.73 -10.29 -7.84
C VAL A 771 -21.14 -10.29 -8.44
N THR A 772 -21.29 -9.60 -9.57
CA THR A 772 -22.54 -9.55 -10.34
C THR A 772 -22.24 -9.44 -11.83
N SER A 773 -22.96 -10.17 -12.68
CA SER A 773 -23.06 -9.89 -14.13
C SER A 773 -24.45 -9.39 -14.53
N SER A 774 -25.30 -9.15 -13.53
CA SER A 774 -26.64 -8.65 -13.74
C SER A 774 -26.61 -7.18 -14.11
N THR A 775 -27.11 -6.80 -15.27
CA THR A 775 -27.37 -5.39 -15.64
C THR A 775 -28.57 -4.79 -14.91
N ASN A 776 -29.32 -5.62 -14.20
CA ASN A 776 -30.51 -5.28 -13.40
C ASN A 776 -30.35 -5.72 -11.94
N PHE A 777 -29.13 -5.64 -11.38
CA PHE A 777 -28.88 -5.96 -9.98
C PHE A 777 -29.73 -5.05 -9.06
N PRO A 778 -30.21 -5.53 -7.89
CA PRO A 778 -31.01 -4.70 -6.99
C PRO A 778 -30.21 -3.51 -6.43
N LEU A 779 -30.45 -2.30 -6.95
CA LEU A 779 -29.79 -1.06 -6.54
C LEU A 779 -30.64 -0.21 -5.58
N ALA A 780 -29.97 0.59 -4.75
CA ALA A 780 -30.58 1.63 -3.93
C ALA A 780 -29.54 2.74 -3.68
N ASN A 781 -29.89 4.00 -3.94
CA ASN A 781 -28.94 5.13 -3.78
C ASN A 781 -27.53 4.84 -4.36
N PRO A 782 -27.42 4.32 -5.60
CA PRO A 782 -26.14 3.82 -6.11
C PRO A 782 -25.14 4.95 -6.38
N LEU A 783 -23.86 4.70 -6.09
CA LEU A 783 -22.75 5.52 -6.59
C LEU A 783 -22.56 5.28 -8.09
N GLN A 784 -22.61 4.01 -8.49
CA GLN A 784 -22.54 3.53 -9.87
C GLN A 784 -23.86 2.81 -10.17
N GLY A 785 -24.69 3.44 -11.02
CA GLY A 785 -26.04 2.97 -11.34
C GLY A 785 -26.11 1.96 -12.49
N THR A 786 -24.98 1.65 -13.12
CA THR A 786 -24.90 0.78 -14.30
C THR A 786 -23.71 -0.15 -14.18
N PHE A 787 -23.91 -1.40 -14.61
CA PHE A 787 -22.86 -2.38 -14.80
C PHE A 787 -21.74 -1.81 -15.70
N GLY A 788 -20.51 -1.85 -15.21
CA GLY A 788 -19.32 -1.21 -15.79
C GLY A 788 -18.84 -1.88 -17.07
N GLY A 789 -18.91 -3.22 -17.14
CA GLY A 789 -18.40 -3.97 -18.29
C GLY A 789 -17.87 -5.35 -17.89
N GLY A 790 -17.04 -5.93 -18.76
CA GLY A 790 -16.43 -7.24 -18.53
C GLY A 790 -17.41 -8.39 -18.29
N ASP A 791 -16.91 -9.41 -17.60
CA ASP A 791 -17.66 -10.60 -17.24
C ASP A 791 -18.40 -10.45 -15.89
N LEU A 792 -17.81 -9.71 -14.95
CA LEU A 792 -18.31 -9.51 -13.58
C LEU A 792 -17.89 -8.13 -13.08
N ASP A 793 -18.77 -7.47 -12.34
CA ASP A 793 -18.48 -6.29 -11.52
C ASP A 793 -18.55 -6.67 -10.04
N ALA A 794 -17.82 -5.94 -9.21
CA ALA A 794 -18.07 -5.99 -7.78
C ALA A 794 -19.38 -5.24 -7.46
N PHE A 795 -20.05 -5.62 -6.38
CA PHE A 795 -21.14 -4.81 -5.81
C PHE A 795 -20.89 -4.52 -4.34
N VAL A 796 -21.45 -3.42 -3.84
CA VAL A 796 -21.44 -3.07 -2.41
C VAL A 796 -22.86 -2.75 -1.96
N THR A 797 -23.36 -3.52 -0.99
CA THR A 797 -24.76 -3.45 -0.54
C THR A 797 -24.83 -3.30 0.98
N LYS A 798 -25.70 -2.41 1.44
CA LYS A 798 -26.09 -2.29 2.85
C LYS A 798 -27.59 -2.54 3.01
N LEU A 799 -27.95 -3.55 3.79
CA LEU A 799 -29.31 -3.97 4.13
C LEU A 799 -29.60 -3.61 5.59
N ASN A 800 -30.80 -3.11 5.88
CA ASN A 800 -31.18 -2.77 7.24
C ASN A 800 -31.17 -4.00 8.18
N ALA A 801 -31.07 -3.77 9.49
CA ALA A 801 -30.99 -4.85 10.49
C ALA A 801 -32.18 -5.84 10.51
N VAL A 802 -33.32 -5.44 9.93
CA VAL A 802 -34.54 -6.26 9.83
C VAL A 802 -34.53 -7.14 8.58
N GLY A 803 -33.69 -6.83 7.59
CA GLY A 803 -33.57 -7.60 6.35
C GLY A 803 -34.59 -7.26 5.25
N THR A 804 -35.25 -6.09 5.34
CA THR A 804 -36.39 -5.73 4.48
C THR A 804 -36.16 -4.51 3.59
N GLN A 805 -35.02 -3.82 3.72
CA GLN A 805 -34.73 -2.61 2.95
C GLN A 805 -33.25 -2.45 2.65
N LEU A 806 -32.92 -2.22 1.37
CA LEU A 806 -31.60 -1.73 0.95
C LEU A 806 -31.46 -0.26 1.36
N ILE A 807 -30.46 0.04 2.20
CA ILE A 807 -30.05 1.40 2.56
C ILE A 807 -29.27 2.01 1.40
N TYR A 808 -28.29 1.26 0.89
CA TYR A 808 -27.69 1.49 -0.41
C TYR A 808 -27.28 0.17 -1.07
N SER A 809 -27.13 0.18 -2.38
CA SER A 809 -26.58 -0.90 -3.20
C SER A 809 -26.08 -0.30 -4.51
N THR A 810 -24.83 -0.59 -4.85
CA THR A 810 -24.11 -0.01 -6.00
C THR A 810 -23.24 -1.06 -6.68
N TYR A 811 -23.04 -0.93 -7.99
CA TYR A 811 -21.91 -1.57 -8.67
C TYR A 811 -20.60 -0.90 -8.23
N LEU A 812 -19.49 -1.59 -8.47
CA LEU A 812 -18.12 -1.13 -8.30
C LEU A 812 -17.24 -1.86 -9.33
N GLY A 813 -17.07 -1.25 -10.50
CA GLY A 813 -16.28 -1.84 -11.60
C GLY A 813 -16.13 -0.92 -12.80
N GLY A 814 -15.15 -1.22 -13.64
CA GLY A 814 -14.82 -0.55 -14.91
C GLY A 814 -15.23 -1.41 -16.11
N GLY A 815 -14.51 -1.27 -17.24
CA GLY A 815 -14.84 -1.95 -18.50
C GLY A 815 -14.40 -3.42 -18.56
N GLY A 816 -13.54 -3.84 -17.64
CA GLY A 816 -13.05 -5.20 -17.44
C GLY A 816 -13.79 -5.95 -16.34
N SER A 817 -13.19 -7.01 -15.81
CA SER A 817 -13.67 -7.83 -14.71
C SER A 817 -13.19 -7.29 -13.37
N ASP A 818 -14.13 -7.06 -12.46
CA ASP A 818 -13.92 -6.49 -11.13
C ASP A 818 -14.59 -7.36 -10.07
N ARG A 819 -13.87 -7.75 -9.03
CA ARG A 819 -14.38 -8.71 -8.04
C ARG A 819 -14.16 -8.23 -6.62
N GLY A 820 -15.23 -8.12 -5.85
CA GLY A 820 -15.13 -7.89 -4.40
C GLY A 820 -14.99 -9.21 -3.65
N PHE A 821 -13.86 -9.45 -2.97
CA PHE A 821 -13.62 -10.71 -2.24
C PHE A 821 -13.91 -10.64 -0.75
N ARG A 822 -13.55 -9.53 -0.11
CA ARG A 822 -13.75 -9.35 1.34
C ARG A 822 -14.18 -7.94 1.68
N LEU A 823 -14.98 -7.86 2.73
CA LEU A 823 -15.47 -6.62 3.30
C LEU A 823 -15.31 -6.60 4.82
N ALA A 824 -14.96 -5.43 5.34
CA ALA A 824 -14.91 -5.13 6.77
C ALA A 824 -15.65 -3.83 7.06
N VAL A 825 -16.14 -3.66 8.29
CA VAL A 825 -16.90 -2.48 8.71
C VAL A 825 -16.28 -1.88 9.97
N ASP A 826 -16.06 -0.57 9.97
CA ASP A 826 -15.55 0.15 11.15
C ASP A 826 -16.66 0.51 12.15
N ARG A 827 -16.29 1.04 13.32
CA ARG A 827 -17.25 1.44 14.36
C ARG A 827 -18.20 2.58 13.94
N ASN A 828 -17.82 3.36 12.93
CA ASN A 828 -18.63 4.44 12.39
C ASN A 828 -19.63 3.93 11.32
N GLY A 829 -19.59 2.62 11.02
CA GLY A 829 -20.45 1.98 10.03
C GLY A 829 -20.00 2.23 8.59
N ASN A 830 -18.73 2.57 8.38
CA ASN A 830 -18.12 2.67 7.05
C ASN A 830 -17.70 1.27 6.58
N SER A 831 -17.97 0.94 5.31
CA SER A 831 -17.57 -0.31 4.69
C SER A 831 -16.23 -0.17 4.00
N TYR A 832 -15.40 -1.18 4.09
CA TYR A 832 -14.17 -1.32 3.33
C TYR A 832 -14.32 -2.58 2.48
N VAL A 833 -13.97 -2.49 1.21
CA VAL A 833 -14.05 -3.58 0.23
C VAL A 833 -12.68 -3.75 -0.38
N ALA A 834 -12.22 -4.99 -0.47
CA ALA A 834 -10.99 -5.35 -1.14
C ALA A 834 -11.24 -6.48 -2.14
N GLY A 835 -10.48 -6.47 -3.22
CA GLY A 835 -10.69 -7.34 -4.36
C GLY A 835 -9.59 -7.24 -5.40
N ASP A 836 -9.90 -7.69 -6.61
CA ASP A 836 -9.04 -7.53 -7.78
C ASP A 836 -9.81 -6.94 -8.97
N THR A 837 -9.08 -6.30 -9.87
CA THR A 837 -9.59 -5.60 -11.04
C THR A 837 -8.61 -5.72 -12.19
N ASP A 838 -9.09 -6.08 -13.39
CA ASP A 838 -8.34 -5.91 -14.65
C ASP A 838 -8.79 -4.66 -15.44
N SER A 839 -9.73 -3.90 -14.88
CA SER A 839 -10.24 -2.66 -15.45
C SER A 839 -9.21 -1.54 -15.34
N ALA A 840 -8.72 -1.03 -16.46
CA ALA A 840 -7.89 0.20 -16.48
C ALA A 840 -8.66 1.45 -16.00
N ASN A 841 -9.99 1.40 -16.02
CA ASN A 841 -10.91 2.48 -15.62
C ASN A 841 -11.73 2.13 -14.36
N PHE A 842 -11.18 1.33 -13.44
CA PHE A 842 -11.82 1.07 -12.15
C PHE A 842 -12.16 2.38 -11.40
N PRO A 843 -13.32 2.48 -10.71
CA PRO A 843 -13.69 3.68 -9.98
C PRO A 843 -12.73 4.00 -8.83
N VAL A 844 -11.94 5.07 -8.98
CA VAL A 844 -11.02 5.59 -7.95
C VAL A 844 -11.47 6.93 -7.36
N ARG A 845 -11.09 7.20 -6.10
CA ARG A 845 -11.31 8.49 -5.43
C ARG A 845 -10.23 8.73 -4.39
N GLY A 846 -9.56 9.88 -4.44
CA GLY A 846 -8.39 10.16 -3.58
C GLY A 846 -7.37 9.01 -3.55
N PRO A 847 -7.03 8.40 -4.69
CA PRO A 847 -6.28 7.15 -4.72
C PRO A 847 -4.84 7.32 -4.23
N LEU A 848 -4.29 6.24 -3.67
CA LEU A 848 -2.86 6.04 -3.49
C LEU A 848 -2.18 5.74 -4.84
N GLN A 849 -2.85 4.95 -5.68
CA GLN A 849 -2.45 4.56 -7.04
C GLN A 849 -3.69 4.70 -7.93
N ASP A 850 -3.59 5.52 -8.97
CA ASP A 850 -4.71 5.95 -9.83
C ASP A 850 -4.82 5.19 -11.17
N PHE A 851 -3.87 4.31 -11.47
CA PHE A 851 -3.88 3.42 -12.64
C PHE A 851 -3.45 1.99 -12.27
N SER A 852 -3.92 1.00 -13.03
CA SER A 852 -3.47 -0.40 -12.91
C SER A 852 -2.00 -0.53 -13.30
N GLY A 853 -1.19 -1.16 -12.43
CA GLY A 853 0.23 -1.38 -12.66
C GLY A 853 0.51 -2.48 -13.69
N GLY A 854 -0.41 -3.44 -13.85
CA GLY A 854 -0.24 -4.63 -14.69
C GLY A 854 -1.54 -5.18 -15.29
N GLY A 855 -1.55 -6.48 -15.59
CA GLY A 855 -2.67 -7.20 -16.22
C GLY A 855 -3.87 -7.48 -15.30
N GLY A 856 -3.75 -7.14 -14.02
CA GLY A 856 -4.79 -7.20 -13.00
C GLY A 856 -4.19 -6.83 -11.64
N ASP A 857 -4.77 -5.85 -10.96
CA ASP A 857 -4.28 -5.29 -9.70
C ASP A 857 -5.27 -5.56 -8.56
N ALA A 858 -4.79 -5.57 -7.32
CA ALA A 858 -5.69 -5.51 -6.18
C ALA A 858 -6.35 -4.12 -6.14
N PHE A 859 -7.57 -4.03 -5.60
CA PHE A 859 -8.18 -2.74 -5.26
C PHE A 859 -8.65 -2.71 -3.81
N ILE A 860 -8.73 -1.50 -3.27
CA ILE A 860 -9.31 -1.22 -1.95
C ILE A 860 -10.19 0.02 -2.06
N ALA A 861 -11.44 -0.10 -1.62
CA ALA A 861 -12.41 0.99 -1.60
C ALA A 861 -13.07 1.12 -0.22
N LYS A 862 -13.24 2.35 0.26
CA LYS A 862 -13.96 2.68 1.50
C LYS A 862 -15.22 3.45 1.16
N PHE A 863 -16.36 3.04 1.72
CA PHE A 863 -17.64 3.70 1.63
C PHE A 863 -18.07 4.19 3.00
N ASN A 864 -18.59 5.41 3.09
CA ASN A 864 -19.14 5.88 4.34
C ASN A 864 -20.48 5.19 4.66
N SER A 865 -21.01 5.42 5.86
CA SER A 865 -22.27 4.80 6.30
C SER A 865 -23.50 5.09 5.43
N ALA A 866 -23.43 6.10 4.54
CA ALA A 866 -24.46 6.48 3.58
C ALA A 866 -24.23 5.93 2.16
N GLY A 867 -23.14 5.18 1.92
CA GLY A 867 -22.83 4.59 0.62
C GLY A 867 -22.00 5.48 -0.31
N VAL A 868 -21.47 6.60 0.18
CA VAL A 868 -20.57 7.46 -0.62
C VAL A 868 -19.13 6.97 -0.47
N MET A 869 -18.45 6.70 -1.60
CA MET A 869 -17.04 6.31 -1.58
C MET A 869 -16.20 7.44 -0.96
N SER A 870 -15.47 7.13 0.11
CA SER A 870 -14.52 8.04 0.76
C SER A 870 -13.18 8.02 0.03
N TYR A 871 -12.69 6.82 -0.30
CA TYR A 871 -11.56 6.62 -1.19
C TYR A 871 -11.70 5.30 -1.97
N GLY A 872 -10.99 5.18 -3.09
CA GLY A 872 -10.84 3.98 -3.89
C GLY A 872 -9.50 4.02 -4.61
N THR A 873 -8.72 2.96 -4.55
CA THR A 873 -7.35 2.89 -5.09
C THR A 873 -7.04 1.51 -5.63
N TYR A 874 -6.19 1.46 -6.66
CA TYR A 874 -5.45 0.24 -6.99
C TYR A 874 -4.36 -0.02 -5.95
N LEU A 875 -3.87 -1.25 -5.89
CA LEU A 875 -2.72 -1.70 -5.10
C LEU A 875 -2.04 -2.85 -5.86
N GLY A 876 -0.97 -2.56 -6.58
CA GLY A 876 -0.27 -3.55 -7.38
C GLY A 876 1.01 -3.04 -8.01
N GLY A 877 1.68 -3.92 -8.74
CA GLY A 877 2.84 -3.66 -9.57
C GLY A 877 2.59 -4.14 -11.01
N THR A 878 3.64 -4.54 -11.75
CA THR A 878 3.52 -4.90 -13.17
C THR A 878 2.98 -6.30 -13.46
N GLY A 879 2.94 -7.16 -12.45
CA GLY A 879 2.44 -8.53 -12.51
C GLY A 879 0.95 -8.63 -12.19
N LEU A 880 0.52 -9.83 -11.80
CA LEU A 880 -0.82 -10.06 -11.26
C LEU A 880 -0.82 -9.87 -9.74
N ASP A 881 -1.74 -9.04 -9.26
CA ASP A 881 -1.92 -8.73 -7.85
C ASP A 881 -3.40 -8.84 -7.47
N GLY A 882 -3.70 -9.36 -6.29
CA GLY A 882 -5.10 -9.47 -5.85
C GLY A 882 -5.25 -9.50 -4.34
N ALA A 883 -6.20 -8.73 -3.81
CA ALA A 883 -6.50 -8.69 -2.38
C ALA A 883 -7.59 -9.70 -2.03
N THR A 884 -7.21 -10.78 -1.35
CA THR A 884 -8.13 -11.87 -0.97
C THR A 884 -8.70 -11.69 0.43
N ALA A 885 -8.05 -10.89 1.30
CA ALA A 885 -8.58 -10.60 2.63
C ALA A 885 -8.29 -9.21 3.18
N LEU A 886 -9.21 -8.76 4.04
CA LEU A 886 -9.29 -7.41 4.59
C LEU A 886 -9.74 -7.43 6.05
N ALA A 887 -9.04 -6.69 6.90
CA ALA A 887 -9.44 -6.38 8.27
C ALA A 887 -9.29 -4.87 8.52
N VAL A 888 -10.05 -4.32 9.46
CA VAL A 888 -10.00 -2.90 9.83
C VAL A 888 -9.89 -2.79 11.34
N ASP A 889 -9.00 -1.91 11.81
CA ASP A 889 -8.79 -1.71 13.23
C ASP A 889 -9.70 -0.62 13.83
N ALA A 890 -9.51 -0.37 15.12
CA ALA A 890 -10.26 0.63 15.87
C ALA A 890 -10.12 2.08 15.35
N ALA A 891 -9.00 2.39 14.70
CA ALA A 891 -8.69 3.70 14.15
C ALA A 891 -9.19 3.85 12.70
N GLY A 892 -9.76 2.79 12.11
CA GLY A 892 -10.22 2.79 10.72
C GLY A 892 -9.11 2.54 9.71
N ARG A 893 -7.96 1.99 10.13
CA ARG A 893 -6.85 1.61 9.24
C ARG A 893 -7.13 0.25 8.62
N ALA A 894 -6.94 0.13 7.32
CA ALA A 894 -7.21 -1.09 6.56
C ALA A 894 -5.96 -1.97 6.49
N TYR A 895 -6.11 -3.26 6.78
CA TYR A 895 -5.08 -4.28 6.69
C TYR A 895 -5.50 -5.29 5.64
N VAL A 896 -4.67 -5.47 4.62
CA VAL A 896 -4.96 -6.25 3.43
C VAL A 896 -3.90 -7.31 3.23
N THR A 897 -4.33 -8.51 2.86
CA THR A 897 -3.45 -9.57 2.39
C THR A 897 -4.00 -10.16 1.11
N GLY A 898 -3.15 -10.89 0.40
CA GLY A 898 -3.46 -11.41 -0.91
C GLY A 898 -2.27 -12.12 -1.51
N TYR A 899 -2.21 -12.13 -2.83
CA TYR A 899 -1.10 -12.66 -3.62
C TYR A 899 -0.55 -11.59 -4.56
N THR A 900 0.71 -11.74 -4.94
CA THR A 900 1.41 -10.88 -5.89
C THR A 900 2.46 -11.66 -6.68
N GLU A 901 2.53 -11.43 -7.99
CA GLU A 901 3.67 -11.80 -8.86
C GLU A 901 4.61 -10.61 -9.13
N SER A 902 4.24 -9.43 -8.64
CA SER A 902 4.89 -8.17 -8.95
C SER A 902 6.17 -7.99 -8.14
N ALA A 903 7.33 -8.08 -8.81
CA ALA A 903 8.63 -7.69 -8.24
C ALA A 903 8.64 -6.25 -7.69
N ASN A 904 7.80 -5.39 -8.24
CA ASN A 904 7.62 -3.99 -7.88
C ASN A 904 6.35 -3.73 -7.05
N PHE A 905 5.78 -4.72 -6.36
CA PHE A 905 4.63 -4.49 -5.49
C PHE A 905 4.93 -3.38 -4.45
N PRO A 906 3.99 -2.47 -4.14
CA PRO A 906 4.22 -1.37 -3.22
C PRO A 906 4.57 -1.85 -1.80
N THR A 907 5.84 -1.72 -1.39
CA THR A 907 6.33 -2.11 -0.06
C THR A 907 6.79 -0.90 0.75
N VAL A 908 6.58 -0.93 2.07
CA VAL A 908 6.98 0.12 3.02
C VAL A 908 7.39 -0.54 4.34
N ASN A 909 8.63 -0.31 4.78
CA ASN A 909 9.23 -1.02 5.92
C ASN A 909 9.08 -2.56 5.82
N PRO A 910 9.33 -3.18 4.65
CA PRO A 910 9.10 -4.61 4.48
C PRO A 910 10.00 -5.44 5.40
N LEU A 911 9.53 -6.63 5.77
CA LEU A 911 10.40 -7.66 6.34
C LEU A 911 11.47 -8.02 5.29
N PRO A 912 12.72 -8.30 5.70
CA PRO A 912 13.75 -8.67 4.74
C PRO A 912 13.38 -9.95 3.98
N GLY A 913 13.21 -9.85 2.67
CA GLY A 913 12.87 -10.94 1.77
C GLY A 913 12.89 -10.48 0.32
N SER A 914 13.30 -11.39 -0.59
CA SER A 914 13.15 -11.23 -2.03
C SER A 914 11.99 -12.09 -2.51
N ILE A 915 11.27 -11.67 -3.55
CA ILE A 915 10.41 -12.57 -4.30
C ILE A 915 11.28 -13.73 -4.81
N ALA A 916 11.00 -14.95 -4.37
CA ALA A 916 11.64 -16.15 -4.86
C ALA A 916 10.54 -17.14 -5.27
N GLY A 917 10.54 -17.59 -6.53
CA GLY A 917 9.52 -18.55 -7.00
C GLY A 917 8.30 -17.90 -7.65
N GLY A 918 7.11 -18.45 -7.37
CA GLY A 918 5.83 -18.08 -7.98
C GLY A 918 5.14 -16.91 -7.27
N PHE A 919 3.83 -17.02 -7.04
CA PHE A 919 3.08 -16.04 -6.25
C PHE A 919 3.66 -15.90 -4.84
N ASN A 920 3.68 -14.69 -4.30
CA ASN A 920 4.04 -14.44 -2.91
C ASN A 920 2.85 -13.81 -2.18
N ALA A 921 2.66 -14.13 -0.89
CA ALA A 921 1.66 -13.44 -0.11
C ALA A 921 2.17 -12.03 0.21
N PHE A 922 1.27 -11.05 0.33
CA PHE A 922 1.61 -9.72 0.83
C PHE A 922 0.79 -9.37 2.07
N VAL A 923 1.28 -8.42 2.86
CA VAL A 923 0.54 -7.79 3.95
C VAL A 923 0.74 -6.30 3.85
N THR A 924 -0.35 -5.55 3.64
CA THR A 924 -0.34 -4.09 3.48
C THR A 924 -1.27 -3.44 4.50
N LYS A 925 -0.78 -2.43 5.20
CA LYS A 925 -1.54 -1.56 6.10
C LYS A 925 -1.65 -0.18 5.46
N LEU A 926 -2.87 0.26 5.21
CA LEU A 926 -3.19 1.62 4.80
C LEU A 926 -3.59 2.47 6.01
N ASN A 927 -3.29 3.76 5.93
CA ASN A 927 -3.86 4.75 6.84
C ASN A 927 -5.39 4.85 6.68
N ALA A 928 -6.10 5.50 7.62
CA ALA A 928 -7.57 5.50 7.59
C ALA A 928 -8.16 6.37 6.46
N ALA A 929 -7.35 7.28 5.93
CA ALA A 929 -7.68 8.10 4.76
C ALA A 929 -7.47 7.36 3.42
N GLY A 930 -6.76 6.22 3.40
CA GLY A 930 -6.45 5.47 2.18
C GLY A 930 -5.41 6.12 1.27
N THR A 931 -4.71 7.15 1.74
CA THR A 931 -3.77 7.96 0.96
C THR A 931 -2.30 7.58 1.15
N ALA A 932 -1.99 6.67 2.07
CA ALA A 932 -0.62 6.24 2.35
C ALA A 932 -0.55 4.79 2.87
N ILE A 933 0.51 4.10 2.46
CA ILE A 933 0.92 2.82 3.05
C ILE A 933 1.73 3.10 4.32
N ALA A 934 1.25 2.62 5.46
CA ALA A 934 1.96 2.69 6.74
C ALA A 934 2.97 1.54 6.89
N TYR A 935 2.62 0.37 6.35
CA TYR A 935 3.45 -0.83 6.35
C TYR A 935 3.06 -1.70 5.16
N SER A 936 4.02 -2.27 4.44
CA SER A 936 3.74 -3.26 3.41
C SER A 936 4.94 -4.17 3.17
N THR A 937 4.70 -5.48 3.19
CA THR A 937 5.73 -6.52 3.07
C THR A 937 5.25 -7.69 2.23
N TYR A 938 6.20 -8.42 1.64
CA TYR A 938 5.98 -9.80 1.19
C TYR A 938 6.05 -10.77 2.36
N LEU A 939 5.42 -11.93 2.22
CA LEU A 939 5.41 -13.05 3.15
C LEU A 939 5.37 -14.35 2.33
N GLY A 940 6.51 -15.04 2.20
CA GLY A 940 6.63 -16.23 1.35
C GLY A 940 8.00 -16.89 1.39
N GLY A 941 8.09 -18.09 0.84
CA GLY A 941 9.30 -18.88 0.64
C GLY A 941 9.76 -18.87 -0.82
N SER A 942 10.29 -19.99 -1.32
CA SER A 942 10.73 -20.14 -2.72
C SER A 942 9.68 -20.72 -3.66
N GLY A 943 8.49 -21.03 -3.14
CA GLY A 943 7.37 -21.65 -3.83
C GLY A 943 6.28 -20.63 -4.20
N SER A 944 5.04 -21.08 -4.26
CA SER A 944 3.84 -20.24 -4.35
C SER A 944 3.22 -20.11 -2.95
N ASP A 945 3.02 -18.86 -2.54
CA ASP A 945 2.45 -18.47 -1.27
C ASP A 945 1.34 -17.44 -1.50
N ALA A 946 0.20 -17.59 -0.84
CA ALA A 946 -0.91 -16.66 -0.95
C ALA A 946 -1.62 -16.48 0.39
N GLY A 947 -1.90 -15.23 0.76
CA GLY A 947 -2.77 -14.93 1.89
C GLY A 947 -4.23 -15.17 1.50
N PHE A 948 -5.04 -15.67 2.44
CA PHE A 948 -6.49 -15.89 2.26
C PHE A 948 -7.33 -15.41 3.44
N GLY A 949 -6.70 -15.12 4.58
CA GLY A 949 -7.35 -14.57 5.75
C GLY A 949 -6.45 -13.58 6.47
N ILE A 950 -7.03 -12.49 6.97
CA ILE A 950 -6.35 -11.53 7.84
C ILE A 950 -7.27 -11.12 8.98
N ALA A 951 -6.73 -11.03 10.19
CA ALA A 951 -7.43 -10.54 11.37
C ALA A 951 -6.53 -9.63 12.19
N VAL A 952 -7.12 -8.65 12.89
CA VAL A 952 -6.41 -7.70 13.74
C VAL A 952 -7.01 -7.73 15.14
N ASP A 953 -6.15 -7.87 16.16
CA ASP A 953 -6.58 -7.81 17.55
C ASP A 953 -6.62 -6.37 18.09
N SER A 954 -7.14 -6.18 19.30
CA SER A 954 -7.23 -4.85 19.94
C SER A 954 -5.87 -4.23 20.28
N SER A 955 -4.79 -5.00 20.26
CA SER A 955 -3.41 -4.50 20.44
C SER A 955 -2.78 -4.02 19.12
N GLY A 956 -3.44 -4.25 17.99
CA GLY A 956 -2.91 -3.95 16.66
C GLY A 956 -2.01 -5.07 16.11
N SER A 957 -1.99 -6.26 16.74
CA SER A 957 -1.32 -7.41 16.15
C SER A 957 -2.13 -7.94 14.97
N VAL A 958 -1.43 -8.27 13.89
CA VAL A 958 -1.99 -8.76 12.63
C VAL A 958 -1.76 -10.26 12.54
N TYR A 959 -2.80 -11.01 12.21
CA TYR A 959 -2.78 -12.46 12.02
C TYR A 959 -3.11 -12.75 10.58
N VAL A 960 -2.24 -13.48 9.89
CA VAL A 960 -2.37 -13.83 8.48
C VAL A 960 -2.47 -15.34 8.36
N LEU A 961 -3.50 -15.80 7.67
CA LEU A 961 -3.69 -17.18 7.24
C LEU A 961 -3.50 -17.23 5.73
N GLY A 962 -2.74 -18.21 5.26
CA GLY A 962 -2.60 -18.46 3.84
C GLY A 962 -2.20 -19.88 3.53
N GLN A 963 -1.89 -20.13 2.26
CA GLN A 963 -1.46 -21.41 1.72
C GLN A 963 -0.04 -21.29 1.19
N THR A 964 0.73 -22.37 1.30
CA THR A 964 2.13 -22.42 0.88
C THR A 964 2.52 -23.82 0.40
N ASP A 965 3.15 -23.91 -0.76
CA ASP A 965 3.90 -25.11 -1.20
C ASP A 965 5.41 -24.97 -0.86
N SER A 966 5.80 -23.82 -0.32
CA SER A 966 7.18 -23.51 0.04
C SER A 966 7.62 -24.38 1.21
N ARG A 967 8.61 -25.25 0.98
CA ARG A 967 9.26 -26.00 2.07
C ARG A 967 10.11 -25.12 2.99
N ASN A 968 10.42 -23.90 2.54
CA ASN A 968 11.24 -22.90 3.21
C ASN A 968 10.43 -21.65 3.60
N PHE A 969 9.10 -21.76 3.77
CA PHE A 969 8.29 -20.66 4.27
C PHE A 969 8.89 -20.09 5.57
N PRO A 970 8.93 -18.76 5.77
CA PRO A 970 9.52 -18.16 6.96
C PRO A 970 8.75 -18.54 8.24
N THR A 971 9.25 -19.54 8.97
CA THR A 971 8.71 -19.90 10.29
C THR A 971 9.47 -19.23 11.43
N VAL A 972 8.77 -18.85 12.50
CA VAL A 972 9.33 -18.38 13.77
C VAL A 972 8.46 -18.89 14.89
N ASN A 973 9.04 -19.44 15.95
CA ASN A 973 8.29 -20.06 17.04
C ASN A 973 7.12 -20.97 16.56
N PRO A 974 7.36 -21.87 15.59
CA PRO A 974 6.28 -22.59 14.94
C PRO A 974 5.78 -23.79 15.74
N SER A 975 4.45 -23.89 15.91
CA SER A 975 3.82 -25.12 16.40
C SER A 975 4.08 -26.33 15.50
N GLN A 976 4.22 -26.10 14.19
CA GLN A 976 4.65 -27.06 13.19
C GLN A 976 5.74 -26.40 12.31
N PRO A 977 7.02 -26.82 12.47
CA PRO A 977 8.16 -26.14 11.84
C PRO A 977 8.38 -26.47 10.37
N ASN A 978 7.76 -27.54 9.85
CA ASN A 978 7.96 -27.99 8.48
C ASN A 978 6.61 -28.24 7.82
N ASN A 979 6.55 -28.03 6.51
CA ASN A 979 5.48 -28.54 5.66
C ASN A 979 5.37 -30.07 5.83
N ALA A 980 4.16 -30.57 6.03
CA ALA A 980 3.88 -31.96 6.39
C ALA A 980 3.64 -32.89 5.19
N GLY A 981 3.59 -32.36 3.97
CA GLY A 981 3.31 -33.12 2.74
C GLY A 981 2.37 -32.34 1.82
N GLY A 982 1.65 -33.04 0.93
CA GLY A 982 0.66 -32.38 0.07
C GLY A 982 1.22 -31.46 -1.02
N LEU A 983 0.29 -30.85 -1.76
CA LEU A 983 0.62 -29.75 -2.69
C LEU A 983 0.73 -28.43 -1.94
N PHE A 984 -0.19 -28.15 -0.99
CA PHE A 984 -0.22 -26.95 -0.17
C PHE A 984 -0.53 -27.29 1.29
N ASP A 985 0.25 -26.70 2.20
CA ASP A 985 -0.07 -26.61 3.64
C ASP A 985 -0.55 -25.19 3.96
N LEU A 986 -1.16 -25.01 5.13
CA LEU A 986 -1.44 -23.68 5.66
C LEU A 986 -0.19 -23.05 6.25
N PHE A 987 -0.06 -21.73 6.11
CA PHE A 987 0.75 -20.93 7.01
C PHE A 987 -0.11 -20.02 7.88
N ILE A 988 0.31 -19.82 9.12
CA ILE A 988 -0.30 -18.87 10.06
C ILE A 988 0.82 -18.00 10.65
N SER A 989 0.76 -16.70 10.40
CA SER A 989 1.76 -15.74 10.87
C SER A 989 1.12 -14.66 11.74
N LYS A 990 1.73 -14.36 12.89
CA LYS A 990 1.38 -13.22 13.73
C LYS A 990 2.49 -12.16 13.63
N LEU A 991 2.11 -11.02 13.08
CA LEU A 991 2.94 -9.83 12.94
C LEU A 991 2.50 -8.83 14.00
N VAL A 992 3.46 -8.21 14.69
CA VAL A 992 3.19 -7.04 15.52
C VAL A 992 3.66 -5.84 14.74
N ASP A 993 2.74 -4.93 14.48
CA ASP A 993 3.09 -3.63 13.94
C ASP A 993 3.76 -2.80 15.04
N THR A 994 5.10 -2.74 15.00
CA THR A 994 5.90 -1.95 15.94
C THR A 994 6.08 -0.51 15.48
N SER A 995 5.41 -0.08 14.40
CA SER A 995 5.42 1.33 14.03
C SER A 995 4.86 2.15 15.19
N PRO A 996 5.49 3.27 15.57
CA PRO A 996 4.95 4.15 16.60
C PRO A 996 3.49 4.45 16.25
N ALA A 997 2.61 4.37 17.25
CA ALA A 997 1.22 4.79 17.07
C ALA A 997 1.25 6.15 16.39
N SER A 998 0.59 6.24 15.25
CA SER A 998 0.60 7.42 14.41
C SER A 998 -0.78 7.61 13.81
N HIS A 999 -1.08 8.88 13.58
CA HIS A 999 -2.36 9.37 13.15
C HIS A 999 -2.13 10.39 12.05
N ASP A 1000 -3.17 10.59 11.26
CA ASP A 1000 -3.11 11.48 10.13
C ASP A 1000 -3.76 12.82 10.44
N ILE A 1001 -3.23 13.88 9.82
CA ILE A 1001 -3.92 15.15 9.73
C ILE A 1001 -4.25 15.40 8.26
N SER A 1002 -5.53 15.48 7.93
CA SER A 1002 -6.01 15.72 6.56
C SER A 1002 -6.97 16.90 6.51
N GLY A 1003 -7.31 17.39 5.32
CA GLY A 1003 -8.28 18.48 5.20
C GLY A 1003 -8.50 18.97 3.78
N LEU A 1004 -9.41 19.92 3.66
CA LEU A 1004 -9.72 20.64 2.43
C LEU A 1004 -9.36 22.12 2.57
N VAL A 1005 -8.83 22.68 1.48
CA VAL A 1005 -8.67 24.13 1.29
C VAL A 1005 -9.61 24.58 0.19
N LEU A 1006 -10.61 25.37 0.57
CA LEU A 1006 -11.66 25.87 -0.34
C LEU A 1006 -11.70 27.40 -0.34
N ASP A 1007 -12.19 28.03 -1.41
CA ASP A 1007 -12.55 29.45 -1.41
C ASP A 1007 -13.89 29.70 -0.67
N PRO A 1008 -14.31 30.96 -0.44
CA PRO A 1008 -15.60 31.27 0.21
C PRO A 1008 -16.84 30.81 -0.58
N GLN A 1009 -16.67 30.43 -1.85
CA GLN A 1009 -17.73 29.94 -2.73
C GLN A 1009 -17.79 28.40 -2.74
N GLY A 1010 -16.87 27.72 -2.04
CA GLY A 1010 -16.80 26.26 -1.93
C GLY A 1010 -15.98 25.60 -3.05
N ASN A 1011 -15.27 26.36 -3.89
CA ASN A 1011 -14.41 25.79 -4.91
C ASN A 1011 -13.07 25.34 -4.31
N ALA A 1012 -12.54 24.23 -4.81
CA ALA A 1012 -11.24 23.69 -4.41
C ALA A 1012 -10.08 24.60 -4.80
N LEU A 1013 -9.12 24.79 -3.89
CA LEU A 1013 -7.90 25.55 -4.16
C LEU A 1013 -6.68 24.62 -4.17
N ALA A 1014 -6.16 24.32 -5.36
CA ALA A 1014 -4.99 23.48 -5.56
C ALA A 1014 -3.67 24.22 -5.24
N ASN A 1015 -2.59 23.46 -5.09
CA ASN A 1015 -1.21 23.96 -4.87
C ASN A 1015 -0.99 24.82 -3.61
N SER A 1016 -1.93 24.84 -2.66
CA SER A 1016 -1.71 25.44 -1.35
C SER A 1016 -0.70 24.59 -0.57
N THR A 1017 0.38 25.21 -0.10
CA THR A 1017 1.38 24.54 0.75
C THR A 1017 0.86 24.44 2.16
N ILE A 1018 0.77 23.22 2.68
CA ILE A 1018 0.36 22.93 4.06
C ILE A 1018 1.59 22.57 4.87
N THR A 1019 1.86 23.36 5.91
CA THR A 1019 2.96 23.13 6.84
C THR A 1019 2.40 22.62 8.17
N ILE A 1020 2.81 21.42 8.56
CA ILE A 1020 2.67 20.88 9.91
C ILE A 1020 3.94 21.25 10.68
N SER A 1021 3.78 21.77 11.89
CA SER A 1021 4.87 22.08 12.82
C SER A 1021 4.49 21.65 14.25
N GLY A 1022 5.44 21.59 15.18
CA GLY A 1022 5.21 21.14 16.56
C GLY A 1022 6.04 19.90 16.88
N SER A 1023 5.41 18.82 17.35
CA SER A 1023 6.08 17.54 17.69
C SER A 1023 6.85 16.93 16.51
N GLN A 1024 6.44 17.23 15.28
CA GLN A 1024 7.20 16.97 14.06
C GLN A 1024 6.89 18.07 13.04
N SER A 1025 7.82 18.34 12.12
CA SER A 1025 7.57 19.25 11.00
C SER A 1025 7.51 18.50 9.67
N ARG A 1026 6.47 18.77 8.88
CA ARG A 1026 6.25 18.22 7.54
C ARG A 1026 5.56 19.25 6.66
N THR A 1027 5.76 19.15 5.35
CA THR A 1027 5.05 19.95 4.36
C THR A 1027 4.41 19.07 3.31
N THR A 1028 3.24 19.44 2.83
CA THR A 1028 2.56 18.83 1.68
C THR A 1028 1.87 19.93 0.86
N THR A 1029 1.31 19.59 -0.30
CA THR A 1029 0.50 20.51 -1.12
C THR A 1029 -0.89 19.93 -1.37
N THR A 1030 -1.88 20.79 -1.54
CA THR A 1030 -3.23 20.37 -1.91
C THR A 1030 -3.31 19.93 -3.38
N GLY A 1031 -3.99 18.80 -3.65
CA GLY A 1031 -4.28 18.35 -5.01
C GLY A 1031 -5.32 19.20 -5.75
N SER A 1032 -5.70 18.80 -6.96
CA SER A 1032 -6.70 19.51 -7.81
C SER A 1032 -8.07 19.67 -7.15
N GLY A 1033 -8.46 18.73 -6.27
CA GLY A 1033 -9.67 18.79 -5.46
C GLY A 1033 -9.53 19.58 -4.14
N GLY A 1034 -8.41 20.28 -3.91
CA GLY A 1034 -8.17 21.08 -2.70
C GLY A 1034 -7.89 20.26 -1.44
N ALA A 1035 -7.81 18.93 -1.58
CA ALA A 1035 -7.54 18.00 -0.48
C ALA A 1035 -6.04 17.86 -0.21
N TYR A 1036 -5.70 17.66 1.06
CA TYR A 1036 -4.35 17.30 1.51
C TYR A 1036 -4.41 16.26 2.64
N ALA A 1037 -3.33 15.51 2.79
CA ALA A 1037 -3.10 14.63 3.93
C ALA A 1037 -1.62 14.66 4.34
N VAL A 1038 -1.38 14.70 5.65
CA VAL A 1038 -0.05 14.49 6.23
C VAL A 1038 -0.12 13.24 7.10
N PRO A 1039 0.29 12.09 6.55
CA PRO A 1039 0.13 10.83 7.24
C PRO A 1039 1.25 10.55 8.24
N ASN A 1040 1.00 9.59 9.11
CA ASN A 1040 1.98 8.99 10.02
C ASN A 1040 2.62 10.00 10.99
N LEU A 1041 1.82 10.93 11.54
CA LEU A 1041 2.28 11.83 12.58
C LEU A 1041 2.25 11.11 13.94
N PRO A 1042 3.30 11.22 14.76
CA PRO A 1042 3.34 10.61 16.09
C PRO A 1042 2.08 10.84 16.93
N ALA A 1043 1.52 9.75 17.45
CA ALA A 1043 0.41 9.81 18.39
C ALA A 1043 0.83 10.53 19.68
N GLY A 1044 -0.11 11.29 20.24
CA GLY A 1044 0.12 12.21 21.36
C GLY A 1044 0.94 13.46 21.00
N GLY A 1045 1.39 13.58 19.75
CA GLY A 1045 2.04 14.77 19.25
C GLY A 1045 1.09 15.97 19.22
N SER A 1046 1.63 17.16 19.47
CA SER A 1046 0.91 18.42 19.30
C SER A 1046 1.39 19.11 18.03
N TYR A 1047 0.45 19.43 17.16
CA TYR A 1047 0.70 19.93 15.81
C TYR A 1047 0.00 21.25 15.55
N THR A 1048 0.66 22.14 14.82
CA THR A 1048 0.07 23.34 14.24
C THR A 1048 0.08 23.20 12.73
N VAL A 1049 -1.11 23.19 12.14
CA VAL A 1049 -1.36 23.08 10.70
C VAL A 1049 -1.52 24.48 10.13
N THR A 1050 -0.67 24.87 9.20
CA THR A 1050 -0.64 26.23 8.63
C THR A 1050 -0.64 26.15 7.10
N PRO A 1051 -1.74 26.55 6.42
CA PRO A 1051 -1.77 26.69 4.97
C PRO A 1051 -1.06 27.96 4.51
N SER A 1052 -0.51 27.93 3.30
CA SER A 1052 0.07 29.10 2.65
C SER A 1052 -0.03 29.00 1.13
N LEU A 1053 -0.36 30.11 0.48
CA LEU A 1053 -0.36 30.28 -0.97
C LEU A 1053 -0.22 31.77 -1.27
N SER A 1054 0.69 32.13 -2.17
CA SER A 1054 0.92 33.54 -2.51
C SER A 1054 -0.34 34.21 -3.03
N GLY A 1055 -0.66 35.41 -2.52
CA GLY A 1055 -1.88 36.14 -2.88
C GLY A 1055 -3.15 35.67 -2.16
N TYR A 1056 -3.05 34.78 -1.16
CA TYR A 1056 -4.19 34.31 -0.36
C TYR A 1056 -3.93 34.43 1.15
N ALA A 1057 -4.97 34.78 1.89
CA ALA A 1057 -5.04 34.75 3.35
C ALA A 1057 -6.00 33.61 3.75
N PHE A 1058 -5.66 32.87 4.80
CA PHE A 1058 -6.42 31.69 5.21
C PHE A 1058 -7.19 31.96 6.50
N ASN A 1059 -8.41 31.42 6.58
CA ASN A 1059 -9.26 31.48 7.76
C ASN A 1059 -9.72 30.06 8.16
N PRO A 1060 -9.38 29.57 9.36
CA PRO A 1060 -8.41 30.17 10.29
C PRO A 1060 -6.99 30.21 9.67
N PRO A 1061 -6.08 31.09 10.14
CA PRO A 1061 -4.71 31.16 9.59
C PRO A 1061 -3.86 29.93 9.94
N SER A 1062 -4.20 29.24 11.02
CA SER A 1062 -3.67 27.93 11.38
C SER A 1062 -4.68 27.18 12.26
N ARG A 1063 -4.49 25.87 12.43
CA ARG A 1063 -5.23 25.05 13.40
C ARG A 1063 -4.25 24.30 14.30
N ASN A 1064 -4.53 24.32 15.60
CA ASN A 1064 -3.78 23.54 16.57
C ASN A 1064 -4.52 22.23 16.83
N ILE A 1065 -3.77 21.13 16.83
CA ILE A 1065 -4.21 19.82 17.25
C ILE A 1065 -3.29 19.42 18.39
N GLU A 1066 -3.83 19.41 19.60
CA GLU A 1066 -3.13 18.97 20.80
C GLU A 1066 -3.41 17.49 21.03
N ASP A 1067 -2.39 16.74 21.44
CA ASP A 1067 -2.50 15.32 21.79
C ASP A 1067 -3.20 14.50 20.69
N LEU A 1068 -2.51 14.31 19.56
CA LEU A 1068 -3.04 13.60 18.40
C LEU A 1068 -3.29 12.12 18.74
N VAL A 1069 -4.49 11.78 19.20
CA VAL A 1069 -4.87 10.41 19.63
C VAL A 1069 -5.74 9.66 18.62
N ALA A 1070 -6.09 10.32 17.53
CA ALA A 1070 -6.87 9.79 16.41
C ALA A 1070 -6.59 10.65 15.17
N ASP A 1071 -6.94 10.15 13.98
CA ASP A 1071 -6.86 10.93 12.76
C ASP A 1071 -7.78 12.17 12.87
N GLN A 1072 -7.27 13.33 12.45
CA GLN A 1072 -7.94 14.62 12.64
C GLN A 1072 -8.07 15.36 11.30
N ALA A 1073 -9.19 16.09 11.15
CA ALA A 1073 -9.44 16.93 9.99
C ALA A 1073 -9.17 18.42 10.31
N ALA A 1074 -8.44 19.10 9.44
CA ALA A 1074 -8.13 20.53 9.54
C ALA A 1074 -8.48 21.25 8.22
N ASN A 1075 -9.71 21.76 8.11
CA ASN A 1075 -10.16 22.48 6.93
C ASN A 1075 -9.86 23.99 7.02
N PHE A 1076 -9.62 24.61 5.87
CA PHE A 1076 -9.31 26.03 5.73
C PHE A 1076 -10.12 26.69 4.61
N THR A 1077 -10.48 27.95 4.80
CA THR A 1077 -11.05 28.80 3.75
C THR A 1077 -10.00 29.82 3.28
N ALA A 1078 -9.70 29.86 1.99
CA ALA A 1078 -8.71 30.74 1.38
C ALA A 1078 -9.39 31.98 0.76
N LEU A 1079 -9.04 33.16 1.25
CA LEU A 1079 -9.49 34.45 0.78
C LEU A 1079 -8.37 35.11 -0.04
N ARG A 1080 -8.61 35.44 -1.30
CA ARG A 1080 -7.62 36.15 -2.12
C ARG A 1080 -7.30 37.52 -1.52
N ILE A 1081 -6.04 37.77 -1.17
CA ILE A 1081 -5.55 39.06 -0.68
C ILE A 1081 -5.55 40.01 -1.88
N SER A 1082 -6.52 40.92 -1.88
CA SER A 1082 -6.65 41.94 -2.93
C SER A 1082 -5.97 43.22 -2.43
N GLY A 1083 -4.70 43.45 -2.82
CA GLY A 1083 -4.00 44.71 -2.53
C GLY A 1083 -2.46 44.66 -2.58
N SER A 1084 -1.81 45.73 -3.04
CA SER A 1084 -0.37 45.98 -2.92
C SER A 1084 0.02 46.68 -1.60
N THR A 1085 1.30 46.79 -1.28
CA THR A 1085 1.79 47.45 -0.05
C THR A 1085 2.85 48.51 -0.37
N PHE A 1086 2.77 49.70 0.25
CA PHE A 1086 3.77 50.78 0.14
C PHE A 1086 4.64 50.90 1.39
N LEU A 1087 5.96 51.04 1.22
CA LEU A 1087 6.93 51.22 2.31
C LEU A 1087 8.10 52.11 1.88
N LEU A 1088 8.75 52.77 2.83
CA LEU A 1088 10.02 53.46 2.62
C LEU A 1088 11.15 52.43 2.46
N ASN A 1089 12.09 52.69 1.54
CA ASN A 1089 13.09 51.68 1.16
C ASN A 1089 14.26 51.54 2.16
N ALA A 1090 14.38 52.43 3.13
CA ALA A 1090 15.41 52.43 4.15
C ALA A 1090 14.82 52.74 5.53
N ALA A 1091 15.49 52.32 6.61
CA ALA A 1091 15.06 52.59 7.99
C ALA A 1091 15.34 54.04 8.45
N GLY A 1092 16.06 54.81 7.64
CA GLY A 1092 16.41 56.22 7.83
C GLY A 1092 17.30 56.70 6.70
N TYR A 1093 17.42 58.02 6.55
CA TYR A 1093 18.23 58.66 5.51
C TYR A 1093 19.19 59.66 6.15
N THR A 1094 20.29 59.97 5.46
CA THR A 1094 21.26 60.98 5.90
C THR A 1094 21.65 61.87 4.73
N VAL A 1095 21.70 63.18 4.96
CA VAL A 1095 22.14 64.17 3.97
C VAL A 1095 23.02 65.20 4.66
N THR A 1096 24.03 65.72 3.98
CA THR A 1096 24.84 66.81 4.52
C THR A 1096 24.09 68.12 4.35
N GLU A 1097 24.11 68.95 5.38
CA GLU A 1097 23.57 70.30 5.39
C GLU A 1097 24.21 71.14 4.28
N GLY A 1098 23.43 71.99 3.65
CA GLY A 1098 23.82 72.66 2.43
C GLY A 1098 22.67 72.73 1.44
N CYS A 1099 22.87 73.53 0.38
CA CYS A 1099 21.94 73.70 -0.72
C CYS A 1099 21.83 72.43 -1.60
N SER A 1100 21.32 71.35 -1.01
CA SER A 1100 21.30 69.99 -1.52
C SER A 1100 19.90 69.38 -1.44
N VAL A 1101 19.79 68.13 -1.89
CA VAL A 1101 18.53 67.39 -1.92
C VAL A 1101 18.73 66.00 -1.35
N ALA A 1102 17.83 65.58 -0.46
CA ALA A 1102 17.70 64.19 -0.03
C ALA A 1102 16.59 63.52 -0.85
N SER A 1103 16.95 62.52 -1.67
CA SER A 1103 15.97 61.76 -2.46
C SER A 1103 15.49 60.53 -1.69
N ILE A 1104 14.19 60.48 -1.43
CA ILE A 1104 13.54 59.47 -0.59
C ILE A 1104 12.80 58.48 -1.47
N ALA A 1105 13.17 57.19 -1.39
CA ALA A 1105 12.58 56.14 -2.22
C ALA A 1105 11.47 55.37 -1.49
N VAL A 1106 10.35 55.18 -2.20
CA VAL A 1106 9.16 54.46 -1.78
C VAL A 1106 8.98 53.24 -2.68
N ASN A 1107 8.93 52.05 -2.07
CA ASN A 1107 8.72 50.78 -2.75
C ASN A 1107 7.25 50.36 -2.68
N ARG A 1108 6.77 49.74 -3.75
CA ARG A 1108 5.46 49.10 -3.87
C ARG A 1108 5.64 47.60 -4.13
N THR A 1109 5.07 46.77 -3.26
CA THR A 1109 5.18 45.29 -3.32
C THR A 1109 3.79 44.64 -3.30
N GLY A 1110 3.68 43.32 -3.56
CA GLY A 1110 2.38 42.62 -3.62
C GLY A 1110 1.70 42.67 -4.99
N ASP A 1111 0.37 42.75 -5.04
CA ASP A 1111 -0.38 42.78 -6.31
C ASP A 1111 -0.31 44.15 -6.99
N ILE A 1112 0.62 44.26 -7.94
CA ILE A 1112 0.88 45.48 -8.73
C ILE A 1112 0.09 45.51 -10.04
N SER A 1113 -0.88 44.61 -10.26
CA SER A 1113 -1.61 44.53 -11.54
C SER A 1113 -2.50 45.75 -11.84
N GLN A 1114 -2.76 46.60 -10.84
CA GLN A 1114 -3.56 47.82 -10.96
C GLN A 1114 -2.77 49.05 -10.51
N ALA A 1115 -3.16 50.23 -11.00
CA ALA A 1115 -2.60 51.50 -10.53
C ALA A 1115 -2.98 51.79 -9.06
N ALA A 1116 -2.09 52.44 -8.31
CA ALA A 1116 -2.35 52.88 -6.94
C ALA A 1116 -1.54 54.12 -6.60
N THR A 1117 -1.99 54.89 -5.61
CA THR A 1117 -1.29 56.09 -5.13
C THR A 1117 -0.97 55.98 -3.64
N VAL A 1118 0.01 56.76 -3.18
CA VAL A 1118 0.33 56.96 -1.75
C VAL A 1118 0.77 58.39 -1.52
N ASP A 1119 0.32 58.99 -0.43
CA ASP A 1119 0.72 60.34 -0.02
C ASP A 1119 2.01 60.29 0.80
N TYR A 1120 2.84 61.32 0.70
CA TYR A 1120 4.01 61.53 1.53
C TYR A 1120 4.00 62.93 2.15
N GLU A 1121 4.59 63.06 3.34
CA GLU A 1121 4.74 64.34 4.04
C GLU A 1121 5.98 64.34 4.93
N THR A 1122 6.67 65.50 4.98
CA THR A 1122 7.70 65.80 5.98
C THR A 1122 7.15 66.61 7.15
N LYS A 1123 7.67 66.34 8.35
CA LYS A 1123 7.28 67.02 9.58
C LYS A 1123 8.50 67.33 10.43
N ASP A 1124 8.50 68.52 11.03
CA ASP A 1124 9.54 68.99 11.95
C ASP A 1124 9.84 67.95 13.05
N ALA A 1125 11.12 67.81 13.37
CA ALA A 1125 11.56 67.12 14.58
C ALA A 1125 12.56 68.01 15.34
N THR A 1126 13.86 67.78 15.22
CA THR A 1126 14.86 68.75 15.70
C THR A 1126 15.16 69.80 14.63
N ALA A 1127 15.14 69.41 13.36
CA ALA A 1127 15.17 70.35 12.23
C ALA A 1127 13.78 70.98 12.03
N LEU A 1128 13.76 72.26 11.70
CA LEU A 1128 12.61 73.12 11.49
C LEU A 1128 12.45 73.52 10.02
N GLN A 1129 11.21 73.48 9.54
CA GLN A 1129 10.87 73.90 8.20
C GLN A 1129 11.31 75.35 7.91
N ARG A 1130 12.02 75.51 6.79
CA ARG A 1130 12.64 76.75 6.25
C ARG A 1130 13.81 77.31 7.06
N SER A 1131 14.18 76.69 8.18
CA SER A 1131 15.50 76.88 8.76
C SER A 1131 16.45 75.89 8.08
N ASP A 1132 16.09 74.59 8.12
CA ASP A 1132 17.04 73.52 7.80
C ASP A 1132 16.57 72.70 6.58
N TYR A 1133 15.27 72.73 6.27
CA TYR A 1133 14.71 72.04 5.10
C TYR A 1133 13.41 72.68 4.58
N THR A 1134 13.03 72.41 3.33
CA THR A 1134 11.74 72.82 2.77
C THR A 1134 10.71 71.69 2.89
N LEU A 1135 9.45 72.03 3.22
CA LEU A 1135 8.34 71.07 3.31
C LEU A 1135 8.18 70.31 1.99
N ALA A 1136 8.22 68.99 2.07
CA ALA A 1136 7.91 68.09 0.97
C ALA A 1136 6.63 67.33 1.32
N SER A 1137 5.57 67.58 0.56
CA SER A 1137 4.32 66.84 0.66
C SER A 1137 3.68 66.67 -0.71
N GLY A 1138 3.03 65.53 -0.94
CA GLY A 1138 2.38 65.25 -2.21
C GLY A 1138 1.93 63.80 -2.34
N THR A 1139 1.51 63.42 -3.55
CA THR A 1139 1.02 62.08 -3.87
C THR A 1139 1.92 61.43 -4.93
N LEU A 1140 2.46 60.25 -4.64
CA LEU A 1140 3.12 59.40 -5.62
C LEU A 1140 2.07 58.51 -6.31
N SER A 1141 2.01 58.54 -7.64
CA SER A 1141 1.05 57.76 -8.44
C SER A 1141 1.75 56.65 -9.23
N PHE A 1142 1.54 55.39 -8.85
CA PHE A 1142 2.14 54.22 -9.48
C PHE A 1142 1.22 53.62 -10.54
N SER A 1143 1.76 53.38 -11.73
CA SER A 1143 1.07 52.62 -12.77
C SER A 1143 1.03 51.12 -12.47
N ALA A 1144 0.20 50.35 -13.19
CA ALA A 1144 0.25 48.89 -13.10
C ALA A 1144 1.66 48.38 -13.47
N GLY A 1145 2.20 47.47 -12.66
CA GLY A 1145 3.54 46.90 -12.80
C GLY A 1145 4.68 47.76 -12.21
N GLU A 1146 4.40 48.99 -11.73
CA GLU A 1146 5.43 49.89 -11.20
C GLU A 1146 5.74 49.61 -9.72
N THR A 1147 7.03 49.44 -9.38
CA THR A 1147 7.48 48.93 -8.08
C THR A 1147 8.22 49.95 -7.21
N GLY A 1148 8.64 51.11 -7.75
CA GLY A 1148 9.37 52.12 -6.98
C GLY A 1148 9.25 53.53 -7.55
N LYS A 1149 9.17 54.52 -6.67
CA LYS A 1149 9.25 55.96 -6.99
C LYS A 1149 10.01 56.72 -5.90
N THR A 1150 10.43 57.94 -6.20
CA THR A 1150 11.10 58.83 -5.23
C THR A 1150 10.36 60.16 -5.09
N PHE A 1151 10.53 60.80 -3.93
CA PHE A 1151 10.25 62.22 -3.72
C PHE A 1151 11.46 62.89 -3.10
N ASP A 1152 11.58 64.20 -3.27
CA ASP A 1152 12.77 64.97 -2.86
C ASP A 1152 12.46 65.85 -1.65
N VAL A 1153 13.40 65.92 -0.71
CA VAL A 1153 13.41 66.85 0.42
C VAL A 1153 14.57 67.82 0.24
N LEU A 1154 14.28 69.11 0.07
CA LEU A 1154 15.29 70.14 -0.16
C LEU A 1154 15.88 70.63 1.17
N ILE A 1155 17.21 70.73 1.23
CA ILE A 1155 17.95 71.07 2.44
C ILE A 1155 18.41 72.53 2.35
N THR A 1156 18.13 73.29 3.40
CA THR A 1156 18.54 74.70 3.53
C THR A 1156 19.89 74.76 4.22
N ARG A 1157 20.71 75.75 3.84
CA ARG A 1157 22.00 76.00 4.46
C ARG A 1157 21.93 77.21 5.36
N ASP A 1158 22.41 77.10 6.59
CA ASP A 1158 22.57 78.24 7.49
C ASP A 1158 24.02 78.46 7.97
N ALA A 1159 24.18 79.47 8.84
CA ALA A 1159 25.48 79.95 9.32
C ALA A 1159 25.85 79.40 10.71
N TYR A 1160 24.89 78.76 11.38
CA TYR A 1160 24.98 78.33 12.75
C TYR A 1160 25.59 76.93 12.81
N THR A 1161 26.06 76.54 14.00
CA THR A 1161 26.49 75.16 14.25
C THR A 1161 25.57 74.65 15.34
N GLU A 1162 24.56 73.91 14.91
CA GLU A 1162 23.42 73.48 15.73
C GLU A 1162 23.51 71.97 16.06
N GLY A 1163 24.48 71.28 15.43
CA GLY A 1163 24.65 69.84 15.50
C GLY A 1163 23.73 69.11 14.52
N ASN A 1164 23.89 67.79 14.39
CA ASN A 1164 23.05 67.02 13.47
C ASN A 1164 21.57 67.06 13.87
N GLU A 1165 20.71 67.31 12.91
CA GLU A 1165 19.28 67.47 13.12
C GLU A 1165 18.46 66.43 12.36
N THR A 1166 17.17 66.34 12.65
CA THR A 1166 16.29 65.31 12.10
C THR A 1166 14.97 65.87 11.61
N VAL A 1167 14.47 65.28 10.52
CA VAL A 1167 13.14 65.51 9.93
C VAL A 1167 12.38 64.18 9.92
N ASN A 1168 11.11 64.18 10.33
CA ASN A 1168 10.25 63.00 10.23
C ASN A 1168 9.64 62.89 8.83
N LEU A 1169 9.74 61.72 8.22
CA LEU A 1169 9.12 61.37 6.94
C LEU A 1169 7.97 60.39 7.19
N SER A 1170 6.82 60.59 6.54
CA SER A 1170 5.66 59.70 6.69
C SER A 1170 4.94 59.43 5.37
N LEU A 1171 4.42 58.21 5.23
CA LEU A 1171 3.51 57.82 4.16
C LEU A 1171 2.07 57.69 4.69
N SER A 1172 1.09 58.10 3.88
CA SER A 1172 -0.34 58.05 4.24
C SER A 1172 -1.26 57.80 3.05
N ASN A 1173 -2.56 57.59 3.32
CA ASN A 1173 -3.64 57.52 2.33
C ASN A 1173 -3.38 56.64 1.08
N PRO A 1174 -2.99 55.36 1.22
CA PRO A 1174 -2.84 54.48 0.06
C PRO A 1174 -4.19 54.26 -0.65
N THR A 1175 -4.20 54.24 -1.98
CA THR A 1175 -5.40 53.97 -2.80
C THR A 1175 -5.25 52.66 -3.60
N GLY A 1176 -6.25 52.29 -4.42
CA GLY A 1176 -6.17 51.10 -5.28
C GLY A 1176 -6.17 49.76 -4.52
N GLY A 1177 -6.73 49.73 -3.31
CA GLY A 1177 -6.73 48.55 -2.43
C GLY A 1177 -5.38 48.32 -1.73
N ALA A 1178 -4.44 49.26 -1.82
CA ALA A 1178 -3.12 49.11 -1.20
C ALA A 1178 -3.13 49.41 0.31
N THR A 1179 -2.13 48.89 1.04
CA THR A 1179 -1.90 49.16 2.47
C THR A 1179 -0.50 49.72 2.73
N LEU A 1180 -0.25 50.29 3.92
CA LEU A 1180 1.09 50.75 4.33
C LEU A 1180 1.85 49.62 5.03
N GLY A 1181 3.09 49.36 4.60
CA GLY A 1181 4.02 48.41 5.21
C GLY A 1181 5.02 49.10 6.13
N ALA A 1182 5.83 48.30 6.85
CA ALA A 1182 6.89 48.82 7.71
C ALA A 1182 8.25 48.84 6.95
N PRO A 1183 8.99 49.96 6.95
CA PRO A 1183 8.68 51.22 7.62
C PRO A 1183 7.78 52.15 6.76
N SER A 1184 6.73 52.72 7.36
CA SER A 1184 5.90 53.78 6.77
C SER A 1184 6.23 55.17 7.32
N THR A 1185 7.06 55.23 8.37
CA THR A 1185 7.60 56.45 8.96
C THR A 1185 9.08 56.25 9.30
N VAL A 1186 9.95 57.18 8.92
CA VAL A 1186 11.39 57.15 9.23
C VAL A 1186 11.94 58.56 9.44
N THR A 1187 13.19 58.66 9.89
CA THR A 1187 13.88 59.94 10.06
C THR A 1187 14.90 60.20 8.95
N LEU A 1188 14.93 61.43 8.43
CA LEU A 1188 16.06 61.98 7.67
C LEU A 1188 16.95 62.77 8.63
N THR A 1189 18.22 62.41 8.74
CA THR A 1189 19.22 63.16 9.51
C THR A 1189 19.96 64.14 8.60
N ILE A 1190 19.93 65.42 8.94
CA ILE A 1190 20.73 66.47 8.31
C ILE A 1190 22.04 66.59 9.11
N ILE A 1191 23.16 66.34 8.45
CA ILE A 1191 24.50 66.38 9.04
C ILE A 1191 25.02 67.80 8.92
N ASP A 1192 25.09 68.50 10.05
CA ASP A 1192 25.52 69.90 10.16
C ASP A 1192 27.01 70.09 9.84
N ASP A 1193 27.36 71.27 9.34
CA ASP A 1193 28.73 71.64 9.05
C ASP A 1193 29.49 72.01 10.36
N PRO A 1194 30.72 71.50 10.58
CA PRO A 1194 31.40 71.63 11.87
C PRO A 1194 31.95 73.05 12.17
N VAL A 1195 31.65 74.07 11.36
CA VAL A 1195 32.26 75.40 11.45
C VAL A 1195 31.23 76.52 11.23
N ALA A 1196 30.88 77.24 12.31
CA ALA A 1196 30.19 78.52 12.21
C ALA A 1196 31.10 79.55 11.51
N THR A 1197 30.76 79.92 10.27
CA THR A 1197 31.58 80.85 9.46
C THR A 1197 31.40 82.32 9.86
N GLY A 1198 30.32 82.64 10.58
CA GLY A 1198 29.97 84.01 11.00
C GLY A 1198 29.51 84.93 9.86
N THR A 1199 29.60 84.48 8.61
CA THR A 1199 29.04 85.12 7.41
C THR A 1199 27.72 84.45 7.06
N GLN A 1200 26.67 85.23 6.80
CA GLN A 1200 25.37 84.69 6.39
C GLN A 1200 25.54 83.95 5.05
N PRO A 1201 25.17 82.66 4.92
CA PRO A 1201 25.39 81.88 3.70
C PRO A 1201 24.74 82.49 2.47
N ILE A 1202 23.62 83.21 2.67
CA ILE A 1202 22.94 83.97 1.61
C ILE A 1202 23.83 85.07 1.00
N ASP A 1203 24.98 85.40 1.62
CA ASP A 1203 25.97 86.28 1.05
C ASP A 1203 26.84 85.62 -0.05
N ASP A 1204 26.94 84.29 -0.05
CA ASP A 1204 27.55 83.56 -1.15
C ASP A 1204 26.61 83.55 -2.37
N ALA A 1205 27.15 83.89 -3.54
CA ALA A 1205 26.38 84.02 -4.76
C ALA A 1205 25.70 82.70 -5.19
N GLY A 1206 26.35 81.56 -4.99
CA GLY A 1206 25.79 80.26 -5.35
C GLY A 1206 24.67 79.85 -4.39
N THR A 1207 24.89 80.04 -3.10
CA THR A 1207 23.92 79.76 -2.04
C THR A 1207 22.68 80.65 -2.17
N PHE A 1208 22.87 81.94 -2.45
CA PHE A 1208 21.79 82.89 -2.73
C PHE A 1208 20.85 82.41 -3.84
N VAL A 1209 21.43 81.97 -4.97
CA VAL A 1209 20.66 81.47 -6.11
C VAL A 1209 19.98 80.17 -5.78
N CYS A 1210 20.68 79.22 -5.15
CA CYS A 1210 20.08 77.93 -4.83
C CYS A 1210 18.89 78.10 -3.86
N GLN A 1211 19.01 78.98 -2.87
CA GLN A 1211 17.90 79.29 -1.97
C GLN A 1211 16.69 79.87 -2.71
N HIS A 1212 16.90 80.66 -3.78
CA HIS A 1212 15.78 81.12 -4.62
C HIS A 1212 15.05 79.95 -5.31
N TYR A 1213 15.78 78.94 -5.78
CA TYR A 1213 15.17 77.75 -6.36
C TYR A 1213 14.37 76.94 -5.32
N HIS A 1214 14.88 76.81 -4.10
CA HIS A 1214 14.18 76.12 -3.01
C HIS A 1214 12.94 76.89 -2.57
N ASP A 1215 13.08 78.17 -2.21
CA ASP A 1215 12.01 78.97 -1.63
C ASP A 1215 10.86 79.22 -2.61
N PHE A 1216 11.19 79.47 -3.88
CA PHE A 1216 10.24 80.00 -4.84
C PHE A 1216 9.82 79.02 -5.94
N LEU A 1217 10.60 77.94 -6.17
CA LEU A 1217 10.31 76.94 -7.21
C LEU A 1217 10.17 75.50 -6.68
N ASN A 1218 10.39 75.26 -5.39
CA ASN A 1218 10.32 73.97 -4.69
C ASN A 1218 11.14 72.88 -5.35
N ARG A 1219 12.29 73.24 -5.93
CA ARG A 1219 13.17 72.29 -6.59
C ARG A 1219 14.61 72.66 -6.38
N GLN A 1220 15.49 71.67 -6.54
CA GLN A 1220 16.92 71.93 -6.69
C GLN A 1220 17.18 72.67 -8.01
N SER A 1221 18.04 73.68 -7.99
CA SER A 1221 18.50 74.34 -9.22
C SER A 1221 19.21 73.35 -10.14
N ASP A 1222 18.95 73.41 -11.45
CA ASP A 1222 19.80 72.70 -12.41
C ASP A 1222 21.15 73.43 -12.55
N ALA A 1223 22.18 72.71 -12.97
CA ALA A 1223 23.53 73.25 -13.04
C ALA A 1223 23.66 74.49 -13.94
N SER A 1224 22.85 74.57 -15.01
CA SER A 1224 22.89 75.68 -15.95
C SER A 1224 22.22 76.94 -15.40
N GLY A 1225 21.07 76.79 -14.76
CA GLY A 1225 20.36 77.88 -14.07
C GLY A 1225 21.18 78.42 -12.90
N LEU A 1226 21.74 77.53 -12.07
CA LEU A 1226 22.62 77.93 -10.96
C LEU A 1226 23.81 78.75 -11.45
N ALA A 1227 24.51 78.26 -12.47
CA ALA A 1227 25.66 78.95 -13.05
C ALA A 1227 25.29 80.30 -13.65
N PHE A 1228 24.18 80.37 -14.41
CA PHE A 1228 23.72 81.59 -15.05
C PHE A 1228 23.49 82.72 -14.04
N TRP A 1229 22.66 82.49 -13.02
CA TRP A 1229 22.34 83.51 -12.03
C TRP A 1229 23.51 83.84 -11.10
N THR A 1230 24.34 82.86 -10.78
CA THR A 1230 25.54 83.07 -9.95
C THR A 1230 26.54 83.96 -10.67
N ASN A 1231 26.77 83.71 -11.97
CA ASN A 1231 27.71 84.47 -12.80
C ASN A 1231 27.33 85.95 -12.94
N GLU A 1232 26.04 86.27 -12.95
CA GLU A 1232 25.58 87.66 -12.97
C GLU A 1232 26.05 88.46 -11.75
N MET A 1233 26.13 87.81 -10.58
CA MET A 1233 26.62 88.44 -9.35
C MET A 1233 28.14 88.41 -9.24
N THR A 1234 28.78 87.29 -9.59
CA THR A 1234 30.25 87.17 -9.50
C THR A 1234 30.98 88.02 -10.54
N SER A 1235 30.30 88.49 -11.60
CA SER A 1235 30.83 89.46 -12.57
C SER A 1235 31.36 90.76 -11.93
N CYS A 1236 30.94 91.08 -10.70
CA CYS A 1236 31.40 92.22 -9.92
C CYS A 1236 32.80 92.04 -9.26
N GLY A 1237 33.41 90.85 -9.31
CA GLY A 1237 34.67 90.58 -8.60
C GLY A 1237 34.52 90.76 -7.08
N SER A 1238 35.45 91.49 -6.44
CA SER A 1238 35.41 91.79 -4.99
C SER A 1238 34.70 93.10 -4.62
N ASN A 1239 33.99 93.75 -5.56
CA ASN A 1239 33.30 95.01 -5.30
C ASN A 1239 31.93 94.78 -4.61
N GLN A 1240 31.90 94.97 -3.29
CA GLN A 1240 30.72 94.71 -2.47
C GLN A 1240 29.47 95.50 -2.88
N ALA A 1241 29.59 96.79 -3.20
CA ALA A 1241 28.45 97.62 -3.61
C ALA A 1241 27.86 97.16 -4.96
N CYS A 1242 28.69 96.60 -5.84
CA CYS A 1242 28.24 96.00 -7.10
C CYS A 1242 27.51 94.68 -6.85
N ILE A 1243 28.04 93.81 -5.97
CA ILE A 1243 27.43 92.53 -5.61
C ILE A 1243 26.04 92.76 -4.99
N GLU A 1244 25.92 93.70 -4.05
CA GLU A 1244 24.63 94.05 -3.42
C GLU A 1244 23.59 94.51 -4.44
N LEU A 1245 23.98 95.37 -5.39
CA LEU A 1245 23.10 95.80 -6.48
C LEU A 1245 22.72 94.65 -7.42
N LYS A 1246 23.68 93.77 -7.75
CA LYS A 1246 23.45 92.61 -8.62
C LYS A 1246 22.52 91.59 -7.95
N ARG A 1247 22.57 91.38 -6.63
CA ARG A 1247 21.61 90.52 -5.91
C ARG A 1247 20.16 90.98 -6.10
N ILE A 1248 19.91 92.29 -5.97
CA ILE A 1248 18.58 92.88 -6.20
C ILE A 1248 18.14 92.64 -7.65
N ASN A 1249 19.03 92.88 -8.61
CA ASN A 1249 18.73 92.69 -10.03
C ASN A 1249 18.48 91.22 -10.40
N VAL A 1250 19.28 90.29 -9.85
CA VAL A 1250 19.11 88.85 -10.06
C VAL A 1250 17.79 88.37 -9.49
N SER A 1251 17.42 88.82 -8.28
CA SER A 1251 16.11 88.50 -7.69
C SER A 1251 14.97 88.99 -8.59
N ALA A 1252 15.02 90.26 -9.01
CA ALA A 1252 14.00 90.84 -9.88
C ALA A 1252 13.91 90.10 -11.23
N ALA A 1253 15.05 89.74 -11.83
CA ALA A 1253 15.08 89.01 -13.10
C ALA A 1253 14.62 87.54 -12.93
N PHE A 1254 14.94 86.90 -11.81
CA PHE A 1254 14.49 85.54 -11.48
C PHE A 1254 12.97 85.48 -11.40
N PHE A 1255 12.32 86.43 -10.70
CA PHE A 1255 10.87 86.51 -10.63
C PHE A 1255 10.20 86.88 -11.96
N LEU A 1256 10.93 87.49 -12.89
CA LEU A 1256 10.47 87.74 -14.26
C LEU A 1256 10.76 86.59 -15.23
N SER A 1257 11.47 85.54 -14.79
CA SER A 1257 11.81 84.40 -15.64
C SER A 1257 10.56 83.60 -16.02
N ILE A 1258 10.58 83.02 -17.23
CA ILE A 1258 9.49 82.15 -17.73
C ILE A 1258 9.25 80.98 -16.76
N GLU A 1259 10.32 80.46 -16.18
CA GLU A 1259 10.24 79.37 -15.22
C GLU A 1259 9.43 79.77 -14.00
N PHE A 1260 9.81 80.85 -13.31
CA PHE A 1260 9.05 81.32 -12.15
C PHE A 1260 7.60 81.68 -12.52
N GLN A 1261 7.35 82.24 -13.70
CA GLN A 1261 5.98 82.53 -14.14
C GLN A 1261 5.12 81.27 -14.34
N ASN A 1262 5.72 80.15 -14.74
CA ASN A 1262 5.00 78.90 -15.03
C ASN A 1262 4.86 78.00 -13.81
N THR A 1263 5.87 77.96 -12.94
CA THR A 1263 5.96 76.98 -11.85
C THR A 1263 6.19 77.60 -10.47
N GLY A 1264 6.53 78.88 -10.43
CA GLY A 1264 6.77 79.59 -9.18
C GLY A 1264 5.50 79.90 -8.42
N TYR A 1265 5.63 79.98 -7.11
CA TYR A 1265 4.52 80.28 -6.21
C TYR A 1265 4.92 81.43 -5.26
N LEU A 1266 4.07 82.45 -5.16
CA LEU A 1266 4.30 83.62 -4.32
C LEU A 1266 3.82 83.32 -2.89
N VAL A 1267 4.70 83.49 -1.90
CA VAL A 1267 4.35 83.38 -0.48
C VAL A 1267 4.36 84.78 0.14
N GLU A 1268 3.19 85.38 0.37
CA GLU A 1268 3.08 86.56 1.24
C GLU A 1268 3.13 86.12 2.71
N ARG A 1269 4.06 86.70 3.48
CA ARG A 1269 4.15 86.52 4.93
C ARG A 1269 3.86 87.84 5.65
N ILE A 1270 2.81 87.86 6.46
CA ILE A 1270 2.53 88.93 7.42
C ILE A 1270 3.27 88.57 8.70
N TYR A 1271 4.30 89.34 9.04
CA TYR A 1271 5.02 89.19 10.31
C TYR A 1271 4.17 89.68 11.47
N LYS A 1272 4.29 89.02 12.63
CA LYS A 1272 3.84 89.55 13.92
C LYS A 1272 5.03 89.92 14.76
#